data_AF-A0A8T4FF81-F1
#
_entry.id   AF-A0A8T4FF81-F1
#
_cell.length_a   1.000
_cell.length_b   1.000
_cell.length_c   1.000
_cell.angle_alpha   90.00
_cell.angle_beta   90.00
_cell.angle_gamma   90.00
#
_symmetry.space_group_name_H-M   'P 1'
#
loop_
_entity.id
_entity.type
_entity.pdbx_description
1 polymer ?
#
loop_
_entity_poly.entity_id
_entity_poly.type
_entity_poly.pdbx_seq_one_letter_code
_entity_poly.pdbx_strand_id
1 'polypeptide(L)'
;MEDAWAARARFALRLRALREASGLSVRGLEIASARTPRRRPGQEPIRLPRSTIDGMINPRRAGQPERHNVEVFVDTCIRVAAETGRVLADGLGDPGAWDVAYRELREQTDEREPAPARVRTPRTVEPRSPYRGLEAFGAADADYFFGRDALTAALLDRIDGTGGLLIVMGPSGAGKSSLLRAGLVPALARHPAIDPVVFTPGTDPVQTLYGLAEAGHDTGLDRLPEILGERWSGRAVIVDQFEEVFTADQDLRPDGFIEVVTALGDTSGGPLVVVLGVRADFLGHCSRYPALVPAVERPVVVTPMTRDDLLEVIRGPARLAGLILQDGLADLLLEDLRSDRHHTDAVGVLPLLSHALRETWAHREGTSLTLTGYRASGGIVRSLAQTADATVNALEPAARLVARRLVTRLVQLGVDAADTTRRMPLAELPSDPLVQQVLDHLAQARLLTVDAAAVQITHEALIRGWPRLRTWVEEDRADLVVLQHLDADAAQWDKGGRDTAYLYSGTRLLVARDAYAASSWAQPAADATTRAFLAASQETADRARRAAVRRRRLARVALIVVTALAVVASVAGVLAMREADRAEAQRRQTLSRLLTARGEAMRAADPVTAGLLSAAAWHYAPTAEARAAMLATLATPLNAVLDNPSADITAVAVSRDGQTVATGDTSGAVRLWDIDGRPKGQPLTGHRSPISRLVFSRDGALVASGDGDENHDGTVLVRAVASGRTLTPPLTGHEGRVTAMAFSRDDATLTTADENQIVQRWNTGTWRRLGLAIGPLHEGRNTRTQLSPDGSVLALQTLRVALAWDWRMWNPVTRRPYGGTIPGIEMAFSPDGRTIISSWNDTVGKGSIAQQWDFIDHREIEKSIRFDFPISSMTYSPDGRTIAIGHDDGAVSFLDARSQRPTGAVLHGHSSYITDLAYSGDGTRLVTAAKERNARIWDTTTWAQVSGSKPAVGGFTAATISADGRALAAYKWTSGGHHRLESVVLDTTTGRPTGTTVDLGLDATYSITSPGNGVVLGRDGHLLVVAAAHLVVHKEGWATTDRTRLMVTDLVSGRGVGRLDLDSQSIDSIAISPDDSMIATLGTTITLRSTATLRQVTASPAVRSNISAIAFTSDGKAIMVAEPNYAGTTGVIRVLRVSDWTQTGNPFPISGAISAMTVSRDGTYLATSDYDGTLRLWDVQTRRQIAVAPPVGATKAPVDLKFSPDGTALLAVDSDGVGKRWPLRLPADPYKAMCAVAGRSLTWQEWGRFLPPGEPYTATCG
;
A
#
# COMPACT_ATOMS: atom_id res chain seq x y z
N MET A 1 -35.95 6.58 -34.73
CA MET A 1 -35.38 5.52 -33.86
C MET A 1 -34.66 4.43 -34.66
N GLU A 2 -35.26 3.91 -35.74
CA GLU A 2 -34.60 2.89 -36.59
C GLU A 2 -33.31 3.41 -37.25
N ASP A 3 -33.28 4.65 -37.74
CA ASP A 3 -32.08 5.24 -38.36
C ASP A 3 -30.91 5.43 -37.39
N ALA A 4 -31.20 5.85 -36.15
CA ALA A 4 -30.19 6.03 -35.10
C ALA A 4 -29.59 4.69 -34.63
N TRP A 5 -30.41 3.63 -34.57
CA TRP A 5 -29.94 2.28 -34.28
C TRP A 5 -29.09 1.74 -35.43
N ALA A 6 -29.51 1.95 -36.67
CA ALA A 6 -28.76 1.53 -37.86
C ALA A 6 -27.39 2.24 -37.95
N ALA A 7 -27.31 3.53 -37.61
CA ALA A 7 -26.05 4.27 -37.55
C ALA A 7 -25.08 3.69 -36.49
N ARG A 8 -25.60 3.41 -35.29
CA ARG A 8 -24.82 2.79 -34.19
C ARG A 8 -24.35 1.38 -34.55
N ALA A 9 -25.20 0.57 -35.19
CA ALA A 9 -24.84 -0.77 -35.65
C ALA A 9 -23.76 -0.75 -36.74
N ARG A 10 -23.84 0.18 -37.71
CA ARG A 10 -22.81 0.37 -38.74
C ARG A 10 -21.46 0.76 -38.12
N PHE A 11 -21.45 1.66 -37.15
CA PHE A 11 -20.24 2.08 -36.46
C PHE A 11 -19.60 0.94 -35.64
N ALA A 12 -20.42 0.15 -34.93
CA ALA A 12 -19.96 -1.02 -34.19
C ALA A 12 -19.34 -2.10 -35.10
N LEU A 13 -19.93 -2.33 -36.29
CA LEU A 13 -19.37 -3.23 -37.31
C LEU A 13 -18.02 -2.74 -37.83
N ARG A 14 -17.86 -1.41 -38.02
CA ARG A 14 -16.59 -0.81 -38.44
C ARG A 14 -15.50 -1.00 -37.39
N LEU A 15 -15.80 -0.80 -36.09
CA LEU A 15 -14.86 -1.06 -35.00
C LEU A 15 -14.49 -2.53 -34.88
N ARG A 16 -15.45 -3.43 -35.11
CA ARG A 16 -15.20 -4.87 -35.14
C ARG A 16 -14.25 -5.27 -36.28
N ALA A 17 -14.44 -4.70 -37.46
CA ALA A 17 -13.55 -4.94 -38.61
C ALA A 17 -12.10 -4.48 -38.31
N LEU A 18 -11.92 -3.34 -37.65
CA LEU A 18 -10.60 -2.86 -37.22
C LEU A 18 -9.92 -3.84 -36.23
N ARG A 19 -10.68 -4.37 -35.27
CA ARG A 19 -10.16 -5.35 -34.30
C ARG A 19 -9.73 -6.65 -34.97
N GLU A 20 -10.55 -7.17 -35.88
CA GLU A 20 -10.26 -8.41 -36.59
C GLU A 20 -9.04 -8.24 -37.50
N ALA A 21 -8.93 -7.12 -38.21
CA ALA A 21 -7.79 -6.79 -39.08
C ALA A 21 -6.49 -6.60 -38.28
N SER A 22 -6.53 -5.97 -37.11
CA SER A 22 -5.36 -5.75 -36.26
C SER A 22 -4.86 -7.02 -35.54
N GLY A 23 -5.67 -8.06 -35.42
CA GLY A 23 -5.28 -9.29 -34.71
C GLY A 23 -5.29 -9.18 -33.19
N LEU A 24 -5.97 -8.18 -32.64
CA LEU A 24 -6.00 -7.90 -31.21
C LEU A 24 -6.73 -9.01 -30.42
N SER A 25 -5.97 -9.78 -29.62
CA SER A 25 -6.49 -10.80 -28.70
C SER A 25 -6.97 -10.16 -27.39
N VAL A 26 -8.23 -10.40 -27.00
CA VAL A 26 -8.88 -9.76 -25.83
C VAL A 26 -8.65 -10.59 -24.56
N ARG A 27 -7.38 -10.72 -24.16
CA ARG A 27 -6.99 -11.07 -22.79
C ARG A 27 -6.26 -9.88 -22.17
N GLY A 28 -6.97 -9.14 -21.29
CA GLY A 28 -6.42 -8.11 -20.41
C GLY A 28 -5.56 -7.05 -21.10
N LEU A 29 -6.20 -6.09 -21.80
CA LEU A 29 -5.50 -4.95 -22.40
C LEU A 29 -5.34 -3.83 -21.36
N GLU A 30 -4.15 -3.72 -20.77
CA GLU A 30 -3.68 -2.46 -20.18
C GLU A 30 -2.94 -1.68 -21.26
N ILE A 31 -3.48 -0.53 -21.67
CA ILE A 31 -2.85 0.28 -22.72
C ILE A 31 -2.75 1.74 -22.31
N ALA A 32 -1.52 2.24 -22.40
CA ALA A 32 -1.23 3.65 -22.54
C ALA A 32 -1.44 4.08 -24.01
N SER A 33 -2.43 4.94 -24.26
CA SER A 33 -2.46 5.72 -25.50
C SER A 33 -1.63 6.98 -25.28
N ALA A 34 -0.73 7.27 -26.22
CA ALA A 34 0.11 8.47 -26.21
C ALA A 34 -0.63 9.70 -26.75
N ARG A 35 -1.85 9.54 -27.29
CA ARG A 35 -2.58 10.57 -28.03
C ARG A 35 -3.88 11.05 -27.37
N THR A 36 -4.09 10.79 -26.08
CA THR A 36 -5.18 11.47 -25.38
C THR A 36 -4.83 12.96 -25.21
N PRO A 37 -5.58 13.90 -25.80
CA PRO A 37 -5.30 15.33 -25.66
C PRO A 37 -5.83 15.79 -24.29
N ARG A 38 -5.16 15.41 -23.20
CA ARG A 38 -5.24 15.91 -21.81
C ARG A 38 -4.59 14.90 -20.83
N ARG A 39 -3.31 14.60 -20.98
CA ARG A 39 -2.54 13.91 -19.92
C ARG A 39 -1.45 14.82 -19.36
N ARG A 40 -1.49 15.02 -18.04
CA ARG A 40 -0.34 15.48 -17.25
C ARG A 40 0.54 14.25 -16.89
N PRO A 41 1.85 14.41 -16.65
CA PRO A 41 2.72 13.32 -16.20
C PRO A 41 2.25 12.79 -14.83
N GLY A 42 2.05 11.47 -14.68
CA GLY A 42 1.74 10.82 -13.40
C GLY A 42 0.35 10.18 -13.21
N GLN A 43 -0.55 10.23 -14.21
CA GLN A 43 -1.85 9.54 -14.14
C GLN A 43 -1.80 8.09 -14.64
N GLU A 44 -2.43 7.17 -13.90
CA GLU A 44 -2.53 5.73 -14.23
C GLU A 44 -3.12 5.49 -15.65
N PRO A 45 -2.67 4.45 -16.38
CA PRO A 45 -3.21 4.10 -17.69
C PRO A 45 -4.71 3.76 -17.62
N ILE A 46 -5.48 4.24 -18.61
CA ILE A 46 -6.92 3.99 -18.67
C ILE A 46 -7.13 2.53 -19.08
N ARG A 47 -7.69 1.74 -18.16
CA ARG A 47 -8.07 0.34 -18.43
C ARG A 47 -9.42 0.34 -19.14
N LEU A 48 -9.46 -0.20 -20.36
CA LEU A 48 -10.71 -0.53 -21.03
C LEU A 48 -11.13 -1.95 -20.64
N PRO A 49 -12.15 -2.13 -19.78
CA PRO A 49 -12.60 -3.47 -19.42
C PRO A 49 -13.24 -4.16 -20.64
N ARG A 50 -13.15 -5.49 -20.65
CA ARG A 50 -13.67 -6.34 -21.74
C ARG A 50 -15.16 -6.07 -22.02
N SER A 51 -15.95 -5.78 -21.00
CA SER A 51 -17.37 -5.41 -21.12
C SER A 51 -17.59 -4.16 -21.96
N THR A 52 -16.73 -3.14 -21.82
CA THR A 52 -16.79 -1.90 -22.60
C THR A 52 -16.44 -2.17 -24.06
N ILE A 53 -15.37 -2.93 -24.32
CA ILE A 53 -14.96 -3.30 -25.68
C ILE A 53 -16.06 -4.12 -26.38
N ASP A 54 -16.60 -5.14 -25.70
CA ASP A 54 -17.68 -5.98 -26.23
C ASP A 54 -18.97 -5.18 -26.45
N GLY A 55 -19.20 -4.11 -25.68
CA GLY A 55 -20.30 -3.16 -25.90
C GLY A 55 -20.12 -2.27 -27.13
N MET A 56 -18.89 -1.86 -27.45
CA MET A 56 -18.61 -0.98 -28.60
C MET A 56 -18.64 -1.72 -29.96
N ILE A 57 -18.27 -2.99 -30.00
CA ILE A 57 -18.13 -3.77 -31.26
C ILE A 57 -19.32 -4.68 -31.56
N ASN A 58 -20.32 -4.75 -30.68
CA ASN A 58 -21.48 -5.63 -30.84
C ASN A 58 -22.68 -4.87 -31.43
N PRO A 59 -23.08 -5.14 -32.69
CA PRO A 59 -24.18 -4.42 -33.34
C PRO A 59 -25.55 -4.67 -32.68
N ARG A 60 -25.72 -5.77 -31.94
CA ARG A 60 -26.96 -6.08 -31.21
C ARG A 60 -27.05 -5.39 -29.85
N ARG A 61 -25.93 -4.85 -29.33
CA ARG A 61 -25.82 -4.16 -28.04
C ARG A 61 -25.19 -2.77 -28.21
N ALA A 62 -25.45 -2.10 -29.33
CA ALA A 62 -24.81 -0.84 -29.69
C ALA A 62 -25.26 0.30 -28.75
N GLY A 63 -24.62 0.39 -27.58
CA GLY A 63 -24.69 1.54 -26.67
C GLY A 63 -23.92 2.74 -27.23
N GLN A 64 -23.99 3.89 -26.56
CA GLN A 64 -23.22 5.08 -26.95
C GLN A 64 -21.76 4.93 -26.49
N PRO A 65 -20.78 4.75 -27.39
CA PRO A 65 -19.39 4.69 -27.00
C PRO A 65 -18.88 6.11 -26.68
N GLU A 66 -18.34 6.31 -25.49
CA GLU A 66 -17.66 7.57 -25.15
C GLU A 66 -16.48 7.80 -26.10
N ARG A 67 -16.31 9.04 -26.57
CA ARG A 67 -15.29 9.41 -27.58
C ARG A 67 -13.90 8.92 -27.18
N HIS A 68 -13.55 9.10 -25.91
CA HIS A 68 -12.25 8.70 -25.40
C HIS A 68 -12.01 7.18 -25.48
N ASN A 69 -13.04 6.36 -25.27
CA ASN A 69 -12.93 4.90 -25.36
C ASN A 69 -12.73 4.42 -26.80
N VAL A 70 -13.34 5.12 -27.76
CA VAL A 70 -13.13 4.88 -29.21
C VAL A 70 -11.70 5.23 -29.61
N GLU A 71 -11.20 6.40 -29.20
CA GLU A 71 -9.84 6.86 -29.52
C GLU A 71 -8.78 5.89 -29.01
N VAL A 72 -8.87 5.46 -27.75
CA VAL A 72 -7.92 4.50 -27.16
C VAL A 72 -7.97 3.14 -27.86
N PHE A 73 -9.17 2.67 -28.20
CA PHE A 73 -9.36 1.39 -28.88
C PHE A 73 -8.83 1.40 -30.32
N VAL A 74 -9.07 2.48 -31.06
CA VAL A 74 -8.59 2.66 -32.45
C VAL A 74 -7.06 2.79 -32.49
N ASP A 75 -6.48 3.65 -31.64
CA ASP A 75 -5.02 3.87 -31.53
C ASP A 75 -4.29 2.55 -31.20
N THR A 76 -4.87 1.76 -30.30
CA THR A 76 -4.40 0.41 -29.97
C THR A 76 -4.37 -0.51 -31.18
N CYS A 77 -5.48 -0.61 -31.92
CA CYS A 77 -5.59 -1.53 -33.04
C CYS A 77 -4.62 -1.16 -34.17
N ILE A 78 -4.47 0.15 -34.43
CA ILE A 78 -3.52 0.66 -35.43
C ILE A 78 -2.09 0.34 -35.01
N ARG A 79 -1.73 0.56 -33.74
CA ARG A 79 -0.38 0.26 -33.23
C ARG A 79 -0.08 -1.24 -33.28
N VAL A 80 -1.00 -2.10 -32.84
CA VAL A 80 -0.80 -3.57 -32.87
C VAL A 80 -0.69 -4.08 -34.30
N ALA A 81 -1.46 -3.53 -35.25
CA ALA A 81 -1.32 -3.85 -36.66
C ALA A 81 0.07 -3.46 -37.20
N ALA A 82 0.59 -2.29 -36.82
CA ALA A 82 1.93 -1.83 -37.18
C ALA A 82 3.04 -2.71 -36.57
N GLU A 83 2.94 -3.06 -35.28
CA GLU A 83 3.91 -3.92 -34.57
C GLU A 83 3.94 -5.37 -35.11
N THR A 84 2.80 -5.87 -35.60
CA THR A 84 2.67 -7.24 -36.11
C THR A 84 2.79 -7.34 -37.64
N GLY A 85 3.05 -6.23 -38.34
CA GLY A 85 3.21 -6.17 -39.79
C GLY A 85 1.93 -6.48 -40.59
N ARG A 86 0.75 -6.27 -39.99
CA ARG A 86 -0.54 -6.50 -40.66
C ARG A 86 -0.99 -5.28 -41.44
N VAL A 87 -1.40 -5.47 -42.69
CA VAL A 87 -1.94 -4.40 -43.54
C VAL A 87 -3.42 -4.19 -43.21
N LEU A 88 -3.77 -2.99 -42.76
CA LEU A 88 -5.16 -2.58 -42.57
C LEU A 88 -5.77 -2.15 -43.91
N ALA A 89 -7.03 -2.49 -44.15
CA ALA A 89 -7.76 -2.03 -45.34
C ALA A 89 -7.89 -0.50 -45.39
N ASP A 90 -8.01 0.06 -46.59
CA ASP A 90 -8.07 1.50 -46.83
C ASP A 90 -9.14 2.19 -45.95
N GLY A 91 -8.71 3.22 -45.22
CA GLY A 91 -9.56 4.01 -44.32
C GLY A 91 -9.77 3.45 -42.90
N LEU A 92 -9.27 2.25 -42.57
CA LEU A 92 -9.26 1.74 -41.18
C LEU A 92 -8.02 2.15 -40.39
N GLY A 93 -6.89 2.34 -41.08
CA GLY A 93 -5.62 2.77 -40.48
C GLY A 93 -5.44 4.29 -40.33
N ASP A 94 -6.39 5.10 -40.83
CA ASP A 94 -6.33 6.56 -40.77
C ASP A 94 -7.09 7.10 -39.53
N PRO A 95 -6.40 7.71 -38.55
CA PRO A 95 -7.03 8.33 -37.40
C PRO A 95 -8.06 9.43 -37.77
N GLY A 96 -7.82 10.19 -38.84
CA GLY A 96 -8.73 11.25 -39.28
C GLY A 96 -10.07 10.73 -39.79
N ALA A 97 -10.06 9.56 -40.44
CA ALA A 97 -11.26 8.88 -40.90
C ALA A 97 -12.17 8.41 -39.73
N TRP A 98 -11.59 8.13 -38.55
CA TRP A 98 -12.34 7.76 -37.36
C TRP A 98 -12.99 8.96 -36.67
N ASP A 99 -12.34 10.12 -36.67
CA ASP A 99 -12.94 11.37 -36.20
C ASP A 99 -14.16 11.77 -37.04
N VAL A 100 -14.08 11.62 -38.37
CA VAL A 100 -15.20 11.87 -39.29
C VAL A 100 -16.32 10.85 -39.04
N ALA A 101 -16.00 9.56 -38.96
CA ALA A 101 -17.00 8.52 -38.71
C ALA A 101 -17.72 8.67 -37.37
N TYR A 102 -17.03 9.14 -36.32
CA TYR A 102 -17.63 9.41 -35.01
C TYR A 102 -18.52 10.66 -35.04
N ARG A 103 -18.15 11.69 -35.81
CA ARG A 103 -18.97 12.89 -36.01
C ARG A 103 -20.25 12.59 -36.78
N GLU A 104 -20.15 11.84 -37.87
CA GLU A 104 -21.32 11.37 -38.64
C GLU A 104 -22.25 10.50 -37.79
N LEU A 105 -21.70 9.64 -36.91
CA LEU A 105 -22.51 8.88 -35.95
C LEU A 105 -23.31 9.81 -35.04
N ARG A 106 -22.69 10.87 -34.50
CA ARG A 106 -23.35 11.84 -33.61
C ARG A 106 -24.44 12.63 -34.33
N GLU A 107 -24.14 13.10 -35.54
CA GLU A 107 -25.10 13.82 -36.40
C GLU A 107 -26.31 12.97 -36.75
N GLN A 108 -26.12 11.68 -37.09
CA GLN A 108 -27.20 10.74 -37.40
C GLN A 108 -28.00 10.27 -36.18
N THR A 109 -27.50 10.50 -34.96
CA THR A 109 -28.19 10.18 -33.70
C THR A 109 -28.93 11.37 -33.06
N ASP A 110 -28.93 12.54 -33.73
CA ASP A 110 -29.62 13.76 -33.31
C ASP A 110 -29.13 14.34 -31.96
N GLU A 111 -27.84 14.17 -31.67
CA GLU A 111 -27.19 14.66 -30.45
C GLU A 111 -26.28 15.86 -30.79
N ARG A 112 -26.86 17.06 -30.86
CA ARG A 112 -26.11 18.32 -31.03
C ARG A 112 -25.26 18.62 -29.79
N GLU A 113 -24.03 19.10 -30.00
CA GLU A 113 -23.27 19.85 -29.00
C GLU A 113 -24.10 21.04 -28.46
N PRO A 114 -23.96 21.41 -27.18
CA PRO A 114 -24.61 22.61 -26.66
C PRO A 114 -24.12 23.82 -27.47
N ALA A 115 -25.06 24.54 -28.08
CA ALA A 115 -24.77 25.76 -28.81
C ALA A 115 -24.04 26.77 -27.90
N PRO A 116 -23.12 27.58 -28.43
CA PRO A 116 -22.50 28.66 -27.67
C PRO A 116 -23.61 29.56 -27.09
N ALA A 117 -23.46 29.88 -25.81
CA ALA A 117 -24.44 30.62 -25.01
C ALA A 117 -24.98 31.82 -25.78
N ARG A 118 -26.29 31.81 -26.05
CA ARG A 118 -27.00 32.99 -26.56
C ARG A 118 -26.83 34.12 -25.55
N VAL A 119 -26.14 35.17 -25.95
CA VAL A 119 -26.16 36.47 -25.29
C VAL A 119 -27.62 36.92 -25.21
N ARG A 120 -28.21 36.88 -24.01
CA ARG A 120 -29.52 37.49 -23.76
C ARG A 120 -29.33 38.99 -23.70
N THR A 121 -29.95 39.71 -24.65
CA THR A 121 -30.23 41.13 -24.53
C THR A 121 -31.15 41.39 -23.32
N PRO A 122 -30.97 42.50 -22.59
CA PRO A 122 -31.64 42.73 -21.31
C PRO A 122 -33.07 43.23 -21.53
N ARG A 123 -34.07 42.54 -20.98
CA ARG A 123 -35.35 43.13 -20.52
C ARG A 123 -36.28 42.09 -19.91
N THR A 124 -36.45 42.18 -18.58
CA THR A 124 -37.68 42.34 -17.77
C THR A 124 -37.32 41.91 -16.35
N VAL A 125 -37.84 42.62 -15.34
CA VAL A 125 -37.47 42.47 -13.92
C VAL A 125 -37.58 41.00 -13.50
N GLU A 126 -36.44 40.32 -13.37
CA GLU A 126 -36.41 38.91 -12.96
C GLU A 126 -36.79 38.78 -11.48
N PRO A 127 -37.59 37.77 -11.09
CA PRO A 127 -37.84 37.47 -9.68
C PRO A 127 -36.51 37.15 -9.00
N ARG A 128 -36.21 37.86 -7.90
CA ARG A 128 -35.00 37.68 -7.08
C ARG A 128 -34.92 36.21 -6.61
N SER A 129 -33.77 35.57 -6.83
CA SER A 129 -33.56 34.20 -6.36
C SER A 129 -33.66 34.14 -4.83
N PRO A 130 -34.34 33.13 -4.25
CA PRO A 130 -34.43 32.94 -2.80
C PRO A 130 -33.09 32.48 -2.18
N TYR A 131 -32.12 32.06 -3.00
CA TYR A 131 -30.78 31.67 -2.55
C TYR A 131 -29.74 32.71 -2.99
N ARG A 132 -28.89 33.16 -2.07
CA ARG A 132 -27.94 34.26 -2.31
C ARG A 132 -26.67 33.84 -3.04
N GLY A 133 -26.26 32.58 -2.91
CA GLY A 133 -24.98 32.11 -3.45
C GLY A 133 -23.83 32.38 -2.48
N LEU A 134 -22.74 32.98 -2.97
CA LEU A 134 -21.55 33.24 -2.17
C LEU A 134 -21.68 34.47 -1.23
N GLU A 135 -22.75 35.25 -1.37
CA GLU A 135 -23.02 36.42 -0.53
C GLU A 135 -23.65 36.03 0.82
N ALA A 136 -23.32 36.78 1.87
CA ALA A 136 -24.03 36.69 3.14
C ALA A 136 -25.47 37.24 3.03
N PHE A 137 -26.38 36.70 3.83
CA PHE A 137 -27.75 37.23 3.92
C PHE A 137 -27.73 38.55 4.70
N GLY A 138 -28.35 39.60 4.16
CA GLY A 138 -28.49 40.88 4.83
C GLY A 138 -29.84 41.03 5.55
N ALA A 139 -30.05 42.15 6.24
CA ALA A 139 -31.32 42.44 6.92
C ALA A 139 -32.54 42.43 5.98
N ALA A 140 -32.34 42.82 4.71
CA ALA A 140 -33.39 42.79 3.68
C ALA A 140 -33.71 41.36 3.17
N ASP A 141 -32.91 40.35 3.54
CA ASP A 141 -33.12 38.95 3.17
C ASP A 141 -33.66 38.11 4.34
N ALA A 142 -34.12 38.75 5.44
CA ALA A 142 -34.56 38.09 6.66
C ALA A 142 -35.64 37.02 6.42
N ASP A 143 -36.58 37.29 5.52
CA ASP A 143 -37.67 36.38 5.19
C ASP A 143 -37.16 35.09 4.50
N TYR A 144 -35.99 35.12 3.87
CA TYR A 144 -35.36 33.98 3.21
C TYR A 144 -34.26 33.32 4.06
N PHE A 145 -34.09 33.74 5.32
CA PHE A 145 -33.06 33.22 6.23
C PHE A 145 -33.66 32.17 7.18
N PHE A 146 -33.32 30.89 6.97
CA PHE A 146 -33.86 29.75 7.73
C PHE A 146 -32.76 28.92 8.40
N GLY A 147 -33.14 28.09 9.39
CA GLY A 147 -32.25 27.10 10.03
C GLY A 147 -31.34 27.66 11.13
N ARG A 148 -31.58 28.90 11.58
CA ARG A 148 -30.84 29.55 12.69
C ARG A 148 -31.75 30.18 13.74
N ASP A 149 -33.02 29.81 13.77
CA ASP A 149 -34.02 30.42 14.65
C ASP A 149 -33.66 30.23 16.14
N ALA A 150 -33.28 29.01 16.53
CA ALA A 150 -32.89 28.70 17.91
C ALA A 150 -31.65 29.48 18.38
N LEU A 151 -30.66 29.65 17.49
CA LEU A 151 -29.44 30.41 17.80
C LEU A 151 -29.70 31.92 17.83
N THR A 152 -30.61 32.41 16.99
CA THR A 152 -31.05 33.81 17.00
C THR A 152 -31.80 34.13 18.29
N ALA A 153 -32.69 33.24 18.74
CA ALA A 153 -33.38 33.37 20.03
C ALA A 153 -32.40 33.37 21.21
N ALA A 154 -31.43 32.45 21.23
CA ALA A 154 -30.42 32.40 22.27
C ALA A 154 -29.52 33.66 22.33
N LEU A 155 -29.26 34.29 21.18
CA LEU A 155 -28.56 35.58 21.12
C LEU A 155 -29.39 36.72 21.70
N LEU A 156 -30.70 36.76 21.42
CA LEU A 156 -31.61 37.76 21.99
C LEU A 156 -31.74 37.61 23.50
N ASP A 157 -31.95 36.39 24.00
CA ASP A 157 -31.99 36.10 25.44
C ASP A 157 -30.71 36.55 26.15
N ARG A 158 -29.56 36.44 25.46
CA ARG A 158 -28.29 36.89 25.98
C ARG A 158 -28.20 38.42 26.05
N ILE A 159 -28.65 39.10 25.00
CA ILE A 159 -28.69 40.57 24.95
C ILE A 159 -29.62 41.13 26.04
N ASP A 160 -30.77 40.51 26.27
CA ASP A 160 -31.72 40.95 27.31
C ASP A 160 -31.19 40.71 28.74
N GLY A 161 -30.29 39.74 28.92
CA GLY A 161 -29.71 39.36 30.22
C GLY A 161 -28.33 39.94 30.53
N THR A 162 -27.65 40.58 29.58
CA THR A 162 -26.32 41.16 29.78
C THR A 162 -26.22 42.56 29.19
N GLY A 163 -25.98 43.57 30.04
CA GLY A 163 -25.41 44.84 29.60
C GLY A 163 -23.91 44.69 29.34
N GLY A 164 -23.38 45.33 28.30
CA GLY A 164 -21.94 45.38 28.00
C GLY A 164 -21.52 44.63 26.73
N LEU A 165 -20.34 44.01 26.75
CA LEU A 165 -19.67 43.43 25.57
C LEU A 165 -19.98 41.92 25.40
N LEU A 166 -20.34 41.50 24.19
CA LEU A 166 -20.63 40.11 23.81
C LEU A 166 -19.82 39.69 22.59
N ILE A 167 -19.22 38.49 22.60
CA ILE A 167 -18.54 37.92 21.42
C ILE A 167 -19.39 36.80 20.82
N VAL A 168 -19.58 36.86 19.50
CA VAL A 168 -20.17 35.79 18.68
C VAL A 168 -19.05 35.17 17.85
N MET A 169 -18.74 33.90 18.12
CA MET A 169 -17.58 33.23 17.51
C MET A 169 -17.96 32.03 16.66
N GLY A 170 -17.12 31.69 15.68
CA GLY A 170 -17.26 30.46 14.90
C GLY A 170 -16.36 30.40 13.67
N PRO A 171 -16.25 29.23 13.02
CA PRO A 171 -15.38 29.05 11.86
C PRO A 171 -15.79 29.91 10.65
N SER A 172 -14.85 30.14 9.72
CA SER A 172 -15.13 30.86 8.47
C SER A 172 -16.22 30.15 7.66
N GLY A 173 -17.20 30.91 7.14
CA GLY A 173 -18.33 30.36 6.38
C GLY A 173 -19.35 29.51 7.16
N ALA A 174 -19.36 29.56 8.50
CA ALA A 174 -20.40 28.96 9.35
C ALA A 174 -21.74 29.73 9.36
N GLY A 175 -21.81 30.86 8.64
CA GLY A 175 -23.00 31.72 8.56
C GLY A 175 -23.07 32.81 9.63
N LYS A 176 -21.95 33.20 10.26
CA LYS A 176 -21.91 34.23 11.33
C LYS A 176 -22.47 35.58 10.89
N SER A 177 -21.96 36.15 9.79
CA SER A 177 -22.43 37.45 9.29
C SER A 177 -23.89 37.39 8.86
N SER A 178 -24.36 36.27 8.28
CA SER A 178 -25.78 36.05 7.99
C SER A 178 -26.64 35.99 9.27
N LEU A 179 -26.16 35.33 10.32
CA LEU A 179 -26.83 35.29 11.63
C LEU A 179 -26.95 36.69 12.24
N LEU A 180 -25.86 37.47 12.22
CA LEU A 180 -25.86 38.83 12.77
C LEU A 180 -26.75 39.77 11.96
N ARG A 181 -26.65 39.75 10.62
CA ARG A 181 -27.32 40.71 9.74
C ARG A 181 -28.75 40.33 9.36
N ALA A 182 -29.06 39.06 9.12
CA ALA A 182 -30.38 38.60 8.70
C ALA A 182 -31.19 37.94 9.82
N GLY A 183 -30.52 37.43 10.87
CA GLY A 183 -31.18 36.91 12.08
C GLY A 183 -31.36 37.98 13.14
N LEU A 184 -30.25 38.46 13.72
CA LEU A 184 -30.25 39.30 14.90
C LEU A 184 -30.79 40.72 14.63
N VAL A 185 -30.31 41.41 13.58
CA VAL A 185 -30.77 42.77 13.27
C VAL A 185 -32.29 42.88 13.07
N PRO A 186 -32.94 42.03 12.25
CA PRO A 186 -34.40 42.07 12.09
C PRO A 186 -35.17 41.62 13.33
N ALA A 187 -34.57 40.79 14.19
CA ALA A 187 -35.19 40.40 15.45
C ALA A 187 -35.14 41.54 16.48
N LEU A 188 -34.02 42.26 16.58
CA LEU A 188 -33.89 43.45 17.42
C LEU A 188 -34.81 44.58 16.93
N ALA A 189 -34.89 44.81 15.62
CA ALA A 189 -35.77 45.83 15.05
C ALA A 189 -37.28 45.57 15.27
N ARG A 190 -37.67 44.31 15.51
CA ARG A 190 -39.04 43.94 15.91
C ARG A 190 -39.30 44.14 17.40
N HIS A 191 -38.26 44.34 18.20
CA HIS A 191 -38.36 44.67 19.61
C HIS A 191 -38.49 46.20 19.78
N PRO A 192 -39.58 46.72 20.37
CA PRO A 192 -39.90 48.16 20.33
C PRO A 192 -38.96 49.08 21.13
N ALA A 193 -37.90 48.54 21.74
CA ALA A 193 -36.99 49.26 22.63
C ALA A 193 -35.52 49.26 22.18
N ILE A 194 -35.15 48.61 21.06
CA ILE A 194 -33.74 48.43 20.67
C ILE A 194 -33.55 48.70 19.17
N ASP A 195 -32.84 49.77 18.84
CA ASP A 195 -32.49 50.11 17.45
C ASP A 195 -31.04 49.66 17.13
N PRO A 196 -30.82 48.64 16.28
CA PRO A 196 -29.48 48.11 16.02
C PRO A 196 -28.63 49.01 15.11
N VAL A 197 -27.33 49.07 15.35
CA VAL A 197 -26.30 49.69 14.50
C VAL A 197 -25.34 48.60 14.06
N VAL A 198 -25.07 48.46 12.75
CA VAL A 198 -24.14 47.45 12.23
C VAL A 198 -23.08 48.08 11.36
N PHE A 199 -21.83 47.73 11.60
CA PHE A 199 -20.71 48.12 10.75
C PHE A 199 -19.59 47.05 10.75
N THR A 200 -18.63 47.22 9.85
CA THR A 200 -17.44 46.38 9.72
C THR A 200 -16.20 47.29 9.82
N PRO A 201 -15.15 46.92 10.58
CA PRO A 201 -14.02 47.81 10.87
C PRO A 201 -13.27 48.36 9.64
N GLY A 202 -13.05 47.55 8.61
CA GLY A 202 -12.35 47.95 7.39
C GLY A 202 -10.83 48.06 7.54
N THR A 203 -10.17 48.60 6.51
CA THR A 203 -8.70 48.70 6.41
C THR A 203 -8.08 49.75 7.34
N ASP A 204 -8.88 50.72 7.78
CA ASP A 204 -8.52 51.70 8.80
C ASP A 204 -9.63 51.76 9.86
N PRO A 205 -9.58 50.87 10.87
CA PRO A 205 -10.61 50.76 11.89
C PRO A 205 -10.84 52.06 12.65
N VAL A 206 -9.77 52.82 12.93
CA VAL A 206 -9.83 54.08 13.67
C VAL A 206 -10.54 55.15 12.85
N GLN A 207 -10.23 55.25 11.55
CA GLN A 207 -10.92 56.20 10.68
C GLN A 207 -12.40 55.85 10.48
N THR A 208 -12.75 54.56 10.48
CA THR A 208 -14.15 54.13 10.48
C THR A 208 -14.90 54.65 11.71
N LEU A 209 -14.28 54.64 12.90
CA LEU A 209 -14.89 55.21 14.12
C LEU A 209 -15.09 56.72 14.03
N TYR A 210 -14.10 57.46 13.52
CA TYR A 210 -14.24 58.91 13.27
C TYR A 210 -15.37 59.22 12.30
N GLY A 211 -15.49 58.46 11.20
CA GLY A 211 -16.58 58.57 10.24
C GLY A 211 -17.95 58.30 10.86
N LEU A 212 -18.07 57.26 11.71
CA LEU A 212 -19.30 56.93 12.43
C LEU A 212 -19.68 57.98 13.50
N ALA A 213 -18.67 58.62 14.10
CA ALA A 213 -18.85 59.72 15.05
C ALA A 213 -19.15 61.06 14.38
N GLU A 214 -18.98 61.17 13.05
CA GLU A 214 -18.98 62.44 12.31
C GLU A 214 -17.97 63.46 12.89
N ALA A 215 -16.81 62.96 13.34
CA ALA A 215 -15.78 63.73 14.03
C ALA A 215 -14.47 63.77 13.23
N GLY A 216 -13.71 64.87 13.33
CA GLY A 216 -12.38 64.98 12.73
C GLY A 216 -11.29 64.31 13.58
N HIS A 217 -10.13 64.02 12.98
CA HIS A 217 -8.98 63.43 13.69
C HIS A 217 -8.46 64.31 14.85
N ASP A 218 -8.73 65.61 14.80
CA ASP A 218 -8.40 66.61 15.83
C ASP A 218 -9.18 66.41 17.15
N THR A 219 -10.26 65.63 17.13
CA THR A 219 -11.10 65.34 18.30
C THR A 219 -10.41 64.44 19.34
N GLY A 220 -9.41 63.66 18.92
CA GLY A 220 -8.72 62.65 19.76
C GLY A 220 -9.55 61.37 19.99
N LEU A 221 -8.88 60.22 20.06
CA LEU A 221 -9.51 58.90 20.25
C LEU A 221 -10.26 58.80 21.59
N ASP A 222 -9.71 59.40 22.65
CA ASP A 222 -10.22 59.35 24.02
C ASP A 222 -11.64 59.93 24.18
N ARG A 223 -12.06 60.81 23.26
CA ARG A 223 -13.40 61.45 23.27
C ARG A 223 -14.44 60.70 22.44
N LEU A 224 -14.03 59.76 21.59
CA LEU A 224 -14.96 59.00 20.75
C LEU A 224 -15.96 58.14 21.54
N PRO A 225 -15.59 57.49 22.67
CA PRO A 225 -16.54 56.70 23.45
C PRO A 225 -17.71 57.54 23.98
N GLU A 226 -17.46 58.78 24.43
CA GLU A 226 -18.50 59.70 24.91
C GLU A 226 -19.43 60.12 23.75
N ILE A 227 -18.86 60.53 22.62
CA ILE A 227 -19.63 60.98 21.44
C ILE A 227 -20.50 59.85 20.87
N LEU A 228 -19.90 58.68 20.68
CA LEU A 228 -20.60 57.49 20.17
C LEU A 228 -21.57 56.93 21.21
N GLY A 229 -21.24 57.01 22.50
CA GLY A 229 -22.10 56.61 23.61
C GLY A 229 -23.38 57.44 23.67
N GLU A 230 -23.29 58.77 23.55
CA GLU A 230 -24.46 59.65 23.47
C GLU A 230 -25.28 59.37 22.19
N ARG A 231 -24.61 59.25 21.04
CA ARG A 231 -25.27 59.02 19.73
C ARG A 231 -25.98 57.68 19.65
N TRP A 232 -25.46 56.66 20.32
CA TRP A 232 -26.00 55.30 20.32
C TRP A 232 -26.60 54.88 21.67
N SER A 233 -26.92 55.86 22.52
CA SER A 233 -27.60 55.61 23.80
C SER A 233 -28.87 54.79 23.59
N GLY A 234 -28.97 53.64 24.27
CA GLY A 234 -30.12 52.73 24.16
C GLY A 234 -30.19 51.90 22.86
N ARG A 235 -29.10 51.85 22.07
CA ARG A 235 -29.00 51.05 20.84
C ARG A 235 -28.16 49.79 21.03
N ALA A 236 -28.34 48.79 20.19
CA ALA A 236 -27.46 47.62 20.13
C ALA A 236 -26.41 47.80 19.02
N VAL A 237 -25.13 47.76 19.35
CA VAL A 237 -24.05 47.97 18.37
C VAL A 237 -23.48 46.62 17.97
N ILE A 238 -23.40 46.34 16.68
CA ILE A 238 -22.91 45.07 16.11
C ILE A 238 -21.71 45.37 15.23
N VAL A 239 -20.55 44.86 15.63
CA VAL A 239 -19.30 44.91 14.86
C VAL A 239 -19.10 43.56 14.18
N ASP A 240 -19.43 43.47 12.90
CA ASP A 240 -19.28 42.24 12.10
C ASP A 240 -17.89 42.19 11.46
N GLN A 241 -17.29 41.01 11.42
CA GLN A 241 -15.90 40.77 10.98
C GLN A 241 -14.87 41.54 11.82
N PHE A 242 -14.99 41.47 13.13
CA PHE A 242 -14.08 42.14 14.07
C PHE A 242 -12.62 41.68 13.92
N GLU A 243 -12.38 40.47 13.39
CA GLU A 243 -11.02 40.02 13.07
C GLU A 243 -10.26 40.96 12.13
N GLU A 244 -10.94 41.80 11.33
CA GLU A 244 -10.29 42.76 10.44
C GLU A 244 -9.35 43.71 11.18
N VAL A 245 -9.65 44.02 12.46
CA VAL A 245 -8.82 44.86 13.34
C VAL A 245 -7.43 44.26 13.55
N PHE A 246 -7.31 42.93 13.54
CA PHE A 246 -6.02 42.23 13.72
C PHE A 246 -5.26 42.01 12.41
N THR A 247 -5.91 42.23 11.27
CA THR A 247 -5.33 42.06 9.92
C THR A 247 -5.06 43.39 9.21
N ALA A 248 -5.49 44.52 9.78
CA ALA A 248 -5.19 45.86 9.28
C ALA A 248 -3.69 46.20 9.38
N ASP A 249 -3.23 47.16 8.58
CA ASP A 249 -1.82 47.52 8.40
C ASP A 249 -1.11 47.80 9.74
N GLN A 250 0.09 47.23 9.95
CA GLN A 250 0.74 47.08 11.27
C GLN A 250 1.11 48.41 11.98
N ASP A 251 1.06 49.53 11.27
CA ASP A 251 1.36 50.86 11.81
C ASP A 251 0.16 51.52 12.52
N LEU A 252 -1.07 51.05 12.28
CA LEU A 252 -2.29 51.49 12.95
C LEU A 252 -2.52 50.57 14.15
N ARG A 253 -1.93 50.88 15.31
CA ARG A 253 -2.08 50.06 16.52
C ARG A 253 -3.57 49.70 16.74
N PRO A 254 -3.96 48.41 16.77
CA PRO A 254 -5.35 47.99 16.98
C PRO A 254 -5.90 48.42 18.35
N ASP A 255 -5.00 48.76 19.28
CA ASP A 255 -5.27 49.23 20.63
C ASP A 255 -6.35 50.32 20.67
N GLY A 256 -6.24 51.36 19.84
CA GLY A 256 -7.17 52.50 19.88
C GLY A 256 -8.61 52.16 19.48
N PHE A 257 -8.80 51.26 18.51
CA PHE A 257 -10.14 50.80 18.13
C PHE A 257 -10.76 49.95 19.24
N ILE A 258 -9.97 49.03 19.81
CA ILE A 258 -10.40 48.13 20.87
C ILE A 258 -10.74 48.91 22.15
N GLU A 259 -9.93 49.90 22.51
CA GLU A 259 -10.18 50.83 23.63
C GLU A 259 -11.52 51.54 23.47
N VAL A 260 -11.82 52.09 22.28
CA VAL A 260 -13.11 52.78 22.05
C VAL A 260 -14.30 51.82 22.14
N VAL A 261 -14.21 50.65 21.51
CA VAL A 261 -15.32 49.68 21.48
C VAL A 261 -15.57 49.05 22.86
N THR A 262 -14.53 48.84 23.66
CA THR A 262 -14.66 48.36 25.04
C THR A 262 -15.20 49.45 25.97
N ALA A 263 -14.70 50.69 25.85
CA ALA A 263 -15.23 51.83 26.60
C ALA A 263 -16.72 52.05 26.31
N LEU A 264 -17.18 51.87 25.07
CA LEU A 264 -18.60 51.91 24.69
C LEU A 264 -19.44 50.86 25.42
N GLY A 265 -18.88 49.67 25.68
CA GLY A 265 -19.54 48.62 26.47
C GLY A 265 -19.65 48.95 27.95
N ASP A 266 -18.78 49.83 28.47
CA ASP A 266 -18.69 50.19 29.89
C ASP A 266 -19.33 51.56 30.23
N THR A 267 -19.81 52.31 29.22
CA THR A 267 -20.31 53.67 29.43
C THR A 267 -21.70 53.69 30.08
N SER A 268 -21.84 54.35 31.23
CA SER A 268 -23.13 54.57 31.89
C SER A 268 -23.98 55.55 31.07
N GLY A 269 -24.95 55.03 30.30
CA GLY A 269 -25.74 55.80 29.33
C GLY A 269 -25.36 55.57 27.85
N GLY A 270 -24.44 54.64 27.58
CA GLY A 270 -24.05 54.24 26.22
C GLY A 270 -24.98 53.20 25.56
N PRO A 271 -24.51 52.46 24.53
CA PRO A 271 -25.28 51.40 23.90
C PRO A 271 -25.66 50.29 24.89
N LEU A 272 -26.83 49.69 24.67
CA LEU A 272 -27.41 48.61 25.50
C LEU A 272 -26.49 47.37 25.52
N VAL A 273 -25.90 47.05 24.36
CA VAL A 273 -24.97 45.93 24.17
C VAL A 273 -24.05 46.22 22.98
N VAL A 274 -22.81 45.73 23.05
CA VAL A 274 -21.86 45.73 21.94
C VAL A 274 -21.54 44.28 21.56
N VAL A 275 -21.92 43.85 20.35
CA VAL A 275 -21.76 42.49 19.85
C VAL A 275 -20.63 42.42 18.83
N LEU A 276 -19.61 41.62 19.10
CA LEU A 276 -18.44 41.43 18.21
C LEU A 276 -18.53 40.08 17.51
N GLY A 277 -18.67 40.08 16.18
CA GLY A 277 -18.57 38.88 15.36
C GLY A 277 -17.12 38.57 15.03
N VAL A 278 -16.58 37.45 15.56
CA VAL A 278 -15.16 37.08 15.43
C VAL A 278 -14.98 35.67 14.85
N ARG A 279 -13.95 35.47 14.02
CA ARG A 279 -13.48 34.11 13.66
C ARG A 279 -12.88 33.37 14.86
N ALA A 280 -13.16 32.06 14.96
CA ALA A 280 -12.65 31.23 16.06
C ALA A 280 -11.10 31.24 16.16
N ASP A 281 -10.41 31.29 15.01
CA ASP A 281 -8.94 31.31 14.94
C ASP A 281 -8.32 32.60 15.51
N PHE A 282 -9.12 33.66 15.67
CA PHE A 282 -8.68 34.96 16.17
C PHE A 282 -8.96 35.16 17.67
N LEU A 283 -9.53 34.17 18.38
CA LEU A 283 -9.74 34.29 19.84
C LEU A 283 -8.43 34.52 20.60
N GLY A 284 -7.34 33.88 20.18
CA GLY A 284 -6.02 34.06 20.80
C GLY A 284 -5.48 35.50 20.68
N HIS A 285 -5.96 36.27 19.69
CA HIS A 285 -5.66 37.70 19.57
C HIS A 285 -6.54 38.52 20.54
N CYS A 286 -7.83 38.20 20.65
CA CYS A 286 -8.73 38.84 21.61
C CYS A 286 -8.27 38.63 23.07
N SER A 287 -7.78 37.43 23.42
CA SER A 287 -7.29 37.11 24.77
C SER A 287 -6.07 37.94 25.22
N ARG A 288 -5.39 38.65 24.30
CA ARG A 288 -4.27 39.54 24.64
C ARG A 288 -4.72 40.88 25.23
N TYR A 289 -5.99 41.22 25.10
CA TYR A 289 -6.57 42.47 25.59
C TYR A 289 -7.42 42.21 26.82
N PRO A 290 -6.97 42.63 28.03
CA PRO A 290 -7.70 42.38 29.28
C PRO A 290 -9.17 42.81 29.25
N ALA A 291 -9.48 43.92 28.57
CA ALA A 291 -10.84 44.45 28.43
C ALA A 291 -11.78 43.53 27.62
N LEU A 292 -11.25 42.66 26.75
CA LEU A 292 -12.06 41.71 25.96
C LEU A 292 -12.22 40.34 26.67
N VAL A 293 -11.39 40.03 27.68
CA VAL A 293 -11.37 38.72 28.35
C VAL A 293 -12.74 38.31 28.92
N PRO A 294 -13.51 39.18 29.59
CA PRO A 294 -14.83 38.79 30.11
C PRO A 294 -15.81 38.32 29.03
N ALA A 295 -15.73 38.91 27.84
CA ALA A 295 -16.55 38.51 26.68
C ALA A 295 -16.00 37.24 26.01
N VAL A 296 -14.68 37.01 26.07
CA VAL A 296 -14.02 35.79 25.58
C VAL A 296 -14.33 34.57 26.46
N GLU A 297 -14.53 34.73 27.77
CA GLU A 297 -14.91 33.63 28.68
C GLU A 297 -16.33 33.11 28.46
N ARG A 298 -17.21 33.93 27.86
CA ARG A 298 -18.63 33.60 27.65
C ARG A 298 -19.10 33.93 26.22
N PRO A 299 -18.46 33.38 25.18
CA PRO A 299 -18.82 33.69 23.81
C PRO A 299 -20.05 32.89 23.38
N VAL A 300 -20.83 33.44 22.46
CA VAL A 300 -21.88 32.69 21.77
C VAL A 300 -21.26 31.99 20.57
N VAL A 301 -21.21 30.66 20.64
CA VAL A 301 -20.56 29.84 19.61
C VAL A 301 -21.55 29.47 18.52
N VAL A 302 -21.25 29.86 17.28
CA VAL A 302 -21.98 29.44 16.08
C VAL A 302 -21.55 28.03 15.71
N THR A 303 -22.34 27.05 16.15
CA THR A 303 -22.10 25.62 15.90
C THR A 303 -22.42 25.23 14.45
N PRO A 304 -21.84 24.13 13.93
CA PRO A 304 -22.25 23.54 12.67
C PRO A 304 -23.75 23.22 12.67
N MET A 305 -24.42 23.45 11.54
CA MET A 305 -25.84 23.16 11.39
C MET A 305 -26.11 21.66 11.45
N THR A 306 -27.20 21.27 12.10
CA THR A 306 -27.68 19.89 12.08
C THR A 306 -28.26 19.53 10.71
N ARG A 307 -28.54 18.24 10.48
CA ARG A 307 -29.22 17.81 9.25
C ARG A 307 -30.57 18.50 9.07
N ASP A 308 -31.32 18.68 10.16
CA ASP A 308 -32.64 19.29 10.14
C ASP A 308 -32.56 20.79 9.86
N ASP A 309 -31.56 21.49 10.43
CA ASP A 309 -31.27 22.90 10.11
C ASP A 309 -30.95 23.07 8.62
N LEU A 310 -30.11 22.20 8.05
CA LEU A 310 -29.76 22.23 6.62
C LEU A 310 -30.96 21.92 5.72
N LEU A 311 -31.86 21.03 6.14
CA LEU A 311 -33.11 20.78 5.41
C LEU A 311 -34.01 22.01 5.39
N GLU A 312 -34.10 22.77 6.49
CA GLU A 312 -34.85 24.03 6.51
C GLU A 312 -34.18 25.13 5.69
N VAL A 313 -32.84 25.19 5.65
CA VAL A 313 -32.10 26.08 4.73
C VAL A 313 -32.42 25.78 3.26
N ILE A 314 -32.60 24.51 2.91
CA ILE A 314 -32.94 24.08 1.54
C ILE A 314 -34.43 24.26 1.24
N ARG A 315 -35.33 23.92 2.17
CA ARG A 315 -36.78 23.86 1.92
C ARG A 315 -37.49 25.17 2.22
N GLY A 316 -37.08 25.90 3.25
CA GLY A 316 -37.72 27.13 3.73
C GLY A 316 -37.80 28.21 2.65
N PRO A 317 -36.67 28.65 2.06
CA PRO A 317 -36.67 29.69 1.02
C PRO A 317 -37.49 29.29 -0.22
N ALA A 318 -37.42 28.02 -0.62
CA ALA A 318 -38.23 27.50 -1.72
C ALA A 318 -39.72 27.52 -1.42
N ARG A 319 -40.13 27.09 -0.22
CA ARG A 319 -41.52 27.09 0.23
C ARG A 319 -42.10 28.51 0.21
N LEU A 320 -41.34 29.50 0.69
CA LEU A 320 -41.74 30.90 0.69
C LEU A 320 -41.83 31.48 -0.73
N ALA A 321 -40.92 31.11 -1.62
CA ALA A 321 -40.90 31.54 -3.02
C ALA A 321 -41.89 30.78 -3.93
N GLY A 322 -42.69 29.86 -3.39
CA GLY A 322 -43.63 29.03 -4.17
C GLY A 322 -42.95 28.01 -5.09
N LEU A 323 -41.74 27.57 -4.76
CA LEU A 323 -40.97 26.57 -5.51
C LEU A 323 -41.22 25.16 -4.98
N ILE A 324 -41.32 24.19 -5.90
CA ILE A 324 -41.46 22.76 -5.58
C ILE A 324 -40.08 22.12 -5.71
N LEU A 325 -39.62 21.40 -4.68
CA LEU A 325 -38.43 20.56 -4.80
C LEU A 325 -38.85 19.18 -5.29
N GLN A 326 -38.19 18.68 -6.34
CA GLN A 326 -38.36 17.29 -6.76
C GLN A 326 -37.95 16.31 -5.65
N ASP A 327 -38.71 15.22 -5.49
CA ASP A 327 -38.43 14.18 -4.50
C ASP A 327 -36.99 13.65 -4.63
N GLY A 328 -36.31 13.53 -3.49
CA GLY A 328 -34.91 13.08 -3.40
C GLY A 328 -33.85 14.16 -3.68
N LEU A 329 -34.20 15.36 -4.17
CA LEU A 329 -33.23 16.43 -4.42
C LEU A 329 -32.56 16.92 -3.12
N ALA A 330 -33.34 17.13 -2.06
CA ALA A 330 -32.82 17.60 -0.77
C ALA A 330 -31.90 16.57 -0.11
N ASP A 331 -32.23 15.28 -0.18
CA ASP A 331 -31.38 14.22 0.35
C ASP A 331 -30.09 14.06 -0.47
N LEU A 332 -30.19 14.17 -1.80
CA LEU A 332 -29.01 14.16 -2.67
C LEU A 332 -28.07 15.32 -2.37
N LEU A 333 -28.58 16.54 -2.20
CA LEU A 333 -27.77 17.71 -1.81
C LEU A 333 -27.02 17.45 -0.50
N LEU A 334 -27.68 16.85 0.50
CA LEU A 334 -27.08 16.52 1.79
C LEU A 334 -26.10 15.34 1.72
N GLU A 335 -26.30 14.40 0.81
CA GLU A 335 -25.38 13.29 0.57
C GLU A 335 -24.12 13.76 -0.15
N ASP A 336 -24.26 14.63 -1.16
CA ASP A 336 -23.16 15.24 -1.90
C ASP A 336 -22.29 16.14 -0.99
N LEU A 337 -22.89 16.74 0.04
CA LEU A 337 -22.20 17.44 1.13
C LEU A 337 -21.35 16.52 2.03
N ARG A 338 -21.70 15.23 2.15
CA ARG A 338 -21.03 14.27 3.05
C ARG A 338 -20.02 13.38 2.34
N SER A 339 -20.14 13.20 1.03
CA SER A 339 -19.34 12.24 0.25
C SER A 339 -17.91 12.72 -0.03
N ASP A 340 -17.63 14.03 0.03
CA ASP A 340 -16.34 14.59 -0.34
C ASP A 340 -15.36 14.72 0.84
N ARG A 341 -14.67 13.60 1.15
CA ARG A 341 -13.72 13.43 2.27
C ARG A 341 -12.44 14.30 2.19
N HIS A 342 -12.24 15.08 1.12
CA HIS A 342 -11.11 16.03 1.03
C HIS A 342 -11.46 17.43 1.57
N HIS A 343 -12.72 17.67 1.93
CA HIS A 343 -13.22 18.97 2.35
C HIS A 343 -13.90 18.98 3.72
N THR A 344 -13.82 17.89 4.49
CA THR A 344 -14.41 17.79 5.84
C THR A 344 -13.42 18.19 6.94
N ASP A 345 -13.08 19.47 6.97
CA ASP A 345 -13.23 20.24 8.20
C ASP A 345 -14.55 21.01 8.02
N ALA A 346 -15.44 21.08 9.02
CA ALA A 346 -16.80 21.64 8.90
C ALA A 346 -16.88 23.17 8.59
N VAL A 347 -15.84 23.74 7.98
CA VAL A 347 -15.56 25.15 7.78
C VAL A 347 -15.84 25.55 6.32
N GLY A 348 -16.92 26.30 6.07
CA GLY A 348 -17.19 26.93 4.77
C GLY A 348 -18.18 26.23 3.84
N VAL A 349 -19.02 25.34 4.37
CA VAL A 349 -19.94 24.50 3.59
C VAL A 349 -21.22 25.24 3.12
N LEU A 350 -21.72 26.19 3.91
CA LEU A 350 -22.99 26.89 3.63
C LEU A 350 -22.95 27.78 2.37
N PRO A 351 -21.88 28.55 2.09
CA PRO A 351 -21.78 29.32 0.85
C PRO A 351 -21.81 28.44 -0.41
N LEU A 352 -21.18 27.25 -0.36
CA LEU A 352 -21.19 26.29 -1.47
C LEU A 352 -22.59 25.72 -1.70
N LEU A 353 -23.28 25.34 -0.62
CA LEU A 353 -24.68 24.90 -0.71
C LEU A 353 -25.59 25.99 -1.27
N SER A 354 -25.48 27.23 -0.77
CA SER A 354 -26.28 28.36 -1.26
C SER A 354 -26.00 28.66 -2.74
N HIS A 355 -24.74 28.53 -3.19
CA HIS A 355 -24.39 28.67 -4.60
C HIS A 355 -25.00 27.57 -5.46
N ALA A 356 -24.87 26.30 -5.05
CA ALA A 356 -25.44 25.18 -5.78
C ALA A 356 -26.97 25.26 -5.90
N LEU A 357 -27.65 25.69 -4.83
CA LEU A 357 -29.11 25.92 -4.83
C LEU A 357 -29.51 27.07 -5.75
N ARG A 358 -28.72 28.14 -5.81
CA ARG A 358 -28.94 29.26 -6.73
C ARG A 358 -28.76 28.84 -8.19
N GLU A 359 -27.73 28.06 -8.50
CA GLU A 359 -27.53 27.53 -9.86
C GLU A 359 -28.64 26.54 -10.23
N THR A 360 -29.07 25.70 -9.29
CA THR A 360 -30.23 24.82 -9.48
C THR A 360 -31.50 25.62 -9.74
N TRP A 361 -31.66 26.76 -9.07
CA TRP A 361 -32.75 27.70 -9.33
C TRP A 361 -32.63 28.36 -10.69
N ALA A 362 -31.43 28.72 -11.16
CA ALA A 362 -31.22 29.26 -12.50
C ALA A 362 -31.55 28.24 -13.60
N HIS A 363 -31.31 26.94 -13.33
CA HIS A 363 -31.60 25.81 -14.21
C HIS A 363 -32.94 25.12 -13.94
N ARG A 364 -33.86 25.79 -13.24
CA ARG A 364 -35.16 25.23 -12.86
C ARG A 364 -36.12 25.07 -14.05
N GLU A 365 -37.08 24.16 -13.91
CA GLU A 365 -38.18 23.99 -14.86
C GLU A 365 -39.45 24.62 -14.28
N GLY A 366 -39.80 25.82 -14.73
CA GLY A 366 -40.95 26.57 -14.21
C GLY A 366 -40.78 26.94 -12.74
N THR A 367 -41.63 26.37 -11.87
CA THR A 367 -41.57 26.51 -10.40
C THR A 367 -40.88 25.32 -9.72
N SER A 368 -40.35 24.35 -10.46
CA SER A 368 -39.75 23.14 -9.91
C SER A 368 -38.23 23.17 -9.93
N LEU A 369 -37.59 22.97 -8.77
CA LEU A 369 -36.17 22.67 -8.65
C LEU A 369 -35.98 21.17 -8.90
N THR A 370 -35.36 20.84 -10.04
CA THR A 370 -35.24 19.45 -10.52
C THR A 370 -33.88 18.84 -10.23
N LEU A 371 -33.84 17.51 -10.06
CA LEU A 371 -32.61 16.71 -10.03
C LEU A 371 -31.78 16.90 -11.30
N THR A 372 -32.44 17.07 -12.44
CA THR A 372 -31.80 17.36 -13.73
C THR A 372 -31.10 18.72 -13.70
N GLY A 373 -31.77 19.75 -13.19
CA GLY A 373 -31.18 21.09 -13.02
C GLY A 373 -29.97 21.09 -12.08
N TYR A 374 -30.04 20.34 -10.97
CA TYR A 374 -28.92 20.17 -10.04
C TYR A 374 -27.73 19.41 -10.64
N ARG A 375 -27.99 18.37 -11.44
CA ARG A 375 -26.91 17.65 -12.13
C ARG A 375 -26.31 18.47 -13.27
N ALA A 376 -27.11 19.27 -13.95
CA ALA A 376 -26.64 20.19 -15.00
C ALA A 376 -25.72 21.28 -14.45
N SER A 377 -25.96 21.75 -13.21
CA SER A 377 -25.05 22.66 -12.52
C SER A 377 -23.80 21.97 -11.96
N GLY A 378 -23.63 20.65 -12.13
CA GLY A 378 -22.41 19.93 -11.74
C GLY A 378 -22.31 19.56 -10.26
N GLY A 379 -23.37 19.74 -9.47
CA GLY A 379 -23.38 19.45 -8.03
C GLY A 379 -22.67 20.52 -7.17
N ILE A 380 -22.54 20.29 -5.86
CA ILE A 380 -22.08 21.33 -4.92
C ILE A 380 -20.64 21.77 -5.17
N VAL A 381 -19.74 20.84 -5.46
CA VAL A 381 -18.30 21.16 -5.62
C VAL A 381 -17.96 21.65 -7.04
N ARG A 382 -18.60 21.11 -8.09
CA ARG A 382 -18.27 21.51 -9.47
C ARG A 382 -19.05 22.73 -9.95
N SER A 383 -20.22 23.05 -9.38
CA SER A 383 -20.99 24.24 -9.78
C SER A 383 -20.17 25.52 -9.69
N LEU A 384 -19.45 25.72 -8.58
CA LEU A 384 -18.59 26.88 -8.41
C LEU A 384 -17.45 26.94 -9.45
N ALA A 385 -16.78 25.81 -9.66
CA ALA A 385 -15.70 25.72 -10.65
C ALA A 385 -16.20 25.94 -12.08
N GLN A 386 -17.38 25.38 -12.43
CA GLN A 386 -17.99 25.54 -13.74
C GLN A 386 -18.41 26.98 -14.00
N THR A 387 -19.04 27.64 -13.01
CA THR A 387 -19.40 29.06 -13.11
C THR A 387 -18.15 29.92 -13.29
N ALA A 388 -17.12 29.72 -12.45
CA ALA A 388 -15.89 30.50 -12.54
C ALA A 388 -15.14 30.26 -13.87
N ASP A 389 -15.03 29.01 -14.32
CA ASP A 389 -14.40 28.67 -15.60
C ASP A 389 -15.22 29.21 -16.79
N ALA A 390 -16.55 29.14 -16.75
CA ALA A 390 -17.40 29.69 -17.80
C ALA A 390 -17.25 31.21 -17.92
N THR A 391 -17.26 31.95 -16.80
CA THR A 391 -17.03 33.40 -16.79
C THR A 391 -15.66 33.76 -17.34
N VAL A 392 -14.59 33.08 -16.90
CA VAL A 392 -13.25 33.35 -17.44
C VAL A 392 -13.14 32.97 -18.92
N ASN A 393 -13.75 31.85 -19.35
CA ASN A 393 -13.66 31.41 -20.74
C ASN A 393 -14.49 32.27 -21.71
N ALA A 394 -15.50 32.99 -21.21
CA ALA A 394 -16.27 33.96 -21.98
C ALA A 394 -15.49 35.24 -22.33
N LEU A 395 -14.39 35.53 -21.61
CA LEU A 395 -13.51 36.66 -21.89
C LEU A 395 -12.63 36.40 -23.13
N GLU A 396 -12.32 37.47 -23.87
CA GLU A 396 -11.35 37.43 -24.98
C GLU A 396 -9.95 36.99 -24.50
N PRO A 397 -9.09 36.44 -25.38
CA PRO A 397 -7.77 35.92 -24.98
C PRO A 397 -6.91 36.92 -24.18
N ALA A 398 -6.94 38.21 -24.55
CA ALA A 398 -6.22 39.26 -23.83
C ALA A 398 -6.83 39.52 -22.43
N ALA A 399 -8.16 39.60 -22.34
CA ALA A 399 -8.89 39.77 -21.09
C ALA A 399 -8.74 38.57 -20.14
N ARG A 400 -8.59 37.34 -20.67
CA ARG A 400 -8.33 36.13 -19.87
C ARG A 400 -7.00 36.17 -19.12
N LEU A 401 -5.96 36.71 -19.76
CA LEU A 401 -4.66 36.89 -19.11
C LEU A 401 -4.75 37.94 -18.00
N VAL A 402 -5.49 39.03 -18.22
CA VAL A 402 -5.76 40.03 -17.18
C VAL A 402 -6.56 39.42 -16.02
N ALA A 403 -7.57 38.59 -16.30
CA ALA A 403 -8.37 37.90 -15.28
C ALA A 403 -7.53 36.93 -14.42
N ARG A 404 -6.66 36.10 -15.01
CA ARG A 404 -5.73 35.24 -14.24
C ARG A 404 -4.90 36.08 -13.28
N ARG A 405 -4.30 37.15 -13.77
CA ARG A 405 -3.37 38.00 -13.01
C ARG A 405 -4.07 38.79 -11.91
N LEU A 406 -5.26 39.32 -12.18
CA LEU A 406 -6.06 40.04 -11.19
C LEU A 406 -6.45 39.11 -10.04
N VAL A 407 -6.99 37.92 -10.35
CA VAL A 407 -7.50 37.01 -9.33
C VAL A 407 -6.37 36.42 -8.48
N THR A 408 -5.18 36.14 -9.03
CA THR A 408 -4.05 35.65 -8.22
C THR A 408 -3.49 36.71 -7.26
N ARG A 409 -3.52 38.01 -7.61
CA ARG A 409 -3.11 39.09 -6.68
C ARG A 409 -4.09 39.36 -5.55
N LEU A 410 -5.34 38.92 -5.69
CA LEU A 410 -6.37 38.98 -4.65
C LEU A 410 -6.31 37.79 -3.68
N VAL A 411 -5.26 36.96 -3.74
CA VAL A 411 -4.99 35.87 -2.80
C VAL A 411 -3.80 36.24 -1.91
N GLN A 412 -4.02 36.17 -0.60
CA GLN A 412 -2.97 36.30 0.41
C GLN A 412 -2.41 34.90 0.72
N LEU A 413 -1.10 34.73 0.59
CA LEU A 413 -0.45 33.43 0.80
C LEU A 413 -0.12 33.26 2.28
N GLY A 414 -0.60 32.17 2.88
CA GLY A 414 -0.26 31.81 4.25
C GLY A 414 1.08 31.06 4.31
N VAL A 415 1.96 31.44 5.24
CA VAL A 415 3.22 30.72 5.49
C VAL A 415 2.96 29.40 6.24
N ASP A 416 1.93 29.36 7.10
CA ASP A 416 1.47 28.18 7.85
C ASP A 416 -0.07 28.12 8.02
N ALA A 417 -0.81 28.94 7.26
CA ALA A 417 -2.27 29.07 7.30
C ALA A 417 -2.88 28.85 5.91
N ALA A 418 -4.18 28.55 5.85
CA ALA A 418 -4.90 28.43 4.58
C ALA A 418 -4.86 29.77 3.80
N ASP A 419 -4.70 29.71 2.48
CA ASP A 419 -4.69 30.89 1.61
C ASP A 419 -6.00 31.68 1.78
N THR A 420 -5.89 32.97 2.10
CA THR A 420 -7.04 33.86 2.36
C THR A 420 -7.20 34.87 1.23
N THR A 421 -8.32 35.60 1.24
CA THR A 421 -8.56 36.68 0.28
C THR A 421 -7.83 37.94 0.70
N ARG A 422 -7.15 38.60 -0.25
CA ARG A 422 -6.58 39.94 -0.10
C ARG A 422 -7.54 40.98 -0.69
N ARG A 423 -7.73 42.09 0.04
CA ARG A 423 -8.42 43.28 -0.47
C ARG A 423 -7.40 44.22 -1.11
N MET A 424 -7.68 44.67 -2.32
CA MET A 424 -6.80 45.56 -3.09
C MET A 424 -7.50 46.90 -3.34
N PRO A 425 -6.89 48.05 -2.98
CA PRO A 425 -7.46 49.37 -3.27
C PRO A 425 -7.69 49.58 -4.77
N LEU A 426 -8.81 50.19 -5.15
CA LEU A 426 -9.12 50.50 -6.55
C LEU A 426 -8.07 51.43 -7.17
N ALA A 427 -7.46 52.30 -6.35
CA ALA A 427 -6.41 53.24 -6.75
C ALA A 427 -5.10 52.55 -7.19
N GLU A 428 -4.87 51.29 -6.79
CA GLU A 428 -3.70 50.51 -7.20
C GLU A 428 -3.93 49.78 -8.54
N LEU A 429 -5.17 49.73 -9.03
CA LEU A 429 -5.50 49.09 -10.30
C LEU A 429 -5.20 50.03 -11.47
N PRO A 430 -4.63 49.52 -12.59
CA PRO A 430 -4.42 50.32 -13.78
C PRO A 430 -5.73 50.88 -14.30
N SER A 431 -5.76 52.16 -14.71
CA SER A 431 -6.87 52.78 -15.42
C SER A 431 -6.95 52.29 -16.89
N ASP A 432 -6.89 50.98 -17.10
CA ASP A 432 -6.98 50.31 -18.39
C ASP A 432 -8.43 49.85 -18.65
N PRO A 433 -9.04 50.23 -19.80
CA PRO A 433 -10.39 49.77 -20.18
C PRO A 433 -10.57 48.25 -20.12
N LEU A 434 -9.51 47.47 -20.39
CA LEU A 434 -9.54 46.01 -20.35
C LEU A 434 -9.61 45.49 -18.90
N VAL A 435 -8.94 46.16 -17.95
CA VAL A 435 -9.02 45.83 -16.52
C VAL A 435 -10.43 46.14 -16.01
N GLN A 436 -11.00 47.28 -16.39
CA GLN A 436 -12.37 47.62 -16.02
C GLN A 436 -13.39 46.62 -16.60
N GLN A 437 -13.23 46.22 -17.87
CA GLN A 437 -14.08 45.19 -18.49
C GLN A 437 -14.01 43.86 -17.73
N VAL A 438 -12.81 43.43 -17.30
CA VAL A 438 -12.63 42.19 -16.53
C VAL A 438 -13.25 42.31 -15.14
N LEU A 439 -13.07 43.45 -14.45
CA LEU A 439 -13.68 43.73 -13.16
C LEU A 439 -15.21 43.67 -13.26
N ASP A 440 -15.79 44.37 -14.22
CA ASP A 440 -17.24 44.39 -14.43
C ASP A 440 -17.76 42.98 -14.74
N HIS A 441 -17.06 42.21 -15.57
CA HIS A 441 -17.46 40.85 -15.94
C HIS A 441 -17.39 39.86 -14.76
N LEU A 442 -16.30 39.90 -13.98
CA LEU A 442 -16.13 39.04 -12.81
C LEU A 442 -17.04 39.47 -11.64
N ALA A 443 -17.31 40.76 -11.48
CA ALA A 443 -18.25 41.29 -10.50
C ALA A 443 -19.70 40.95 -10.86
N GLN A 444 -20.07 41.01 -12.15
CA GLN A 444 -21.40 40.60 -12.62
C GLN A 444 -21.64 39.10 -12.37
N ALA A 445 -20.60 38.28 -12.52
CA ALA A 445 -20.63 36.86 -12.16
C ALA A 445 -20.48 36.60 -10.65
N ARG A 446 -20.31 37.64 -9.83
CA ARG A 446 -20.14 37.59 -8.36
C ARG A 446 -18.97 36.72 -7.91
N LEU A 447 -17.91 36.71 -8.69
CA LEU A 447 -16.63 36.11 -8.33
C LEU A 447 -15.76 37.13 -7.57
N LEU A 448 -15.94 38.41 -7.89
CA LEU A 448 -15.32 39.55 -7.21
C LEU A 448 -16.39 40.47 -6.62
N THR A 449 -16.06 41.09 -5.50
CA THR A 449 -16.81 42.19 -4.91
C THR A 449 -16.02 43.47 -5.16
N VAL A 450 -16.68 44.46 -5.77
CA VAL A 450 -16.12 45.79 -6.03
C VAL A 450 -16.94 46.78 -5.22
N ASP A 451 -16.28 47.50 -4.32
CA ASP A 451 -16.88 48.61 -3.57
C ASP A 451 -16.30 49.96 -4.02
N ALA A 452 -16.65 51.05 -3.34
CA ALA A 452 -16.20 52.39 -3.70
C ALA A 452 -14.68 52.61 -3.55
N ALA A 453 -13.98 51.75 -2.79
CA ALA A 453 -12.58 51.92 -2.43
C ALA A 453 -11.68 50.74 -2.84
N ALA A 454 -12.22 49.53 -3.06
CA ALA A 454 -11.43 48.31 -3.21
C ALA A 454 -12.12 47.17 -4.00
N VAL A 455 -11.29 46.22 -4.43
CA VAL A 455 -11.68 44.94 -5.05
C VAL A 455 -11.21 43.78 -4.18
N GLN A 456 -12.05 42.75 -4.05
CA GLN A 456 -11.71 41.50 -3.38
C GLN A 456 -12.45 40.30 -3.98
N ILE A 457 -11.96 39.09 -3.73
CA ILE A 457 -12.70 37.85 -4.07
C ILE A 457 -13.94 37.77 -3.16
N THR A 458 -15.10 37.47 -3.74
CA THR A 458 -16.38 37.48 -3.01
C THR A 458 -16.41 36.50 -1.82
N HIS A 459 -15.72 35.35 -1.93
CA HIS A 459 -15.59 34.40 -0.82
C HIS A 459 -14.34 33.52 -0.97
N GLU A 460 -13.68 33.16 0.15
CA GLU A 460 -12.55 32.20 0.19
C GLU A 460 -12.88 30.80 -0.39
N ALA A 461 -14.16 30.49 -0.57
CA ALA A 461 -14.61 29.23 -1.13
C ALA A 461 -14.20 29.11 -2.60
N LEU A 462 -13.99 30.23 -3.30
CA LEU A 462 -13.42 30.28 -4.65
C LEU A 462 -11.97 29.78 -4.67
N ILE A 463 -11.17 30.13 -3.68
CA ILE A 463 -9.76 29.68 -3.61
C ILE A 463 -9.71 28.16 -3.45
N ARG A 464 -10.59 27.59 -2.63
CA ARG A 464 -10.63 26.13 -2.39
C ARG A 464 -11.34 25.34 -3.50
N GLY A 465 -12.49 25.85 -3.95
CA GLY A 465 -13.42 25.18 -4.86
C GLY A 465 -13.18 25.44 -6.35
N TRP A 466 -12.22 26.30 -6.74
CA TRP A 466 -11.84 26.54 -8.14
C TRP A 466 -10.46 25.95 -8.46
N PRO A 467 -10.36 24.75 -9.05
CA PRO A 467 -9.08 24.07 -9.29
C PRO A 467 -8.11 24.86 -10.19
N ARG A 468 -8.64 25.65 -11.13
CA ARG A 468 -7.84 26.47 -12.05
C ARG A 468 -7.15 27.61 -11.32
N LEU A 469 -7.85 28.29 -10.41
CA LEU A 469 -7.25 29.33 -9.57
C LEU A 469 -6.14 28.76 -8.67
N ARG A 470 -6.37 27.60 -8.04
CA ARG A 470 -5.30 26.93 -7.25
C ARG A 470 -4.07 26.62 -8.08
N THR A 471 -4.26 26.15 -9.31
CA THR A 471 -3.13 25.89 -10.21
C THR A 471 -2.38 27.19 -10.52
N TRP A 472 -3.08 28.29 -10.78
CA TRP A 472 -2.43 29.59 -11.01
C TRP A 472 -1.66 30.10 -9.80
N VAL A 473 -2.26 30.01 -8.61
CA VAL A 473 -1.61 30.42 -7.35
C VAL A 473 -0.37 29.58 -7.06
N GLU A 474 -0.42 28.27 -7.29
CA GLU A 474 0.71 27.37 -7.05
C GLU A 474 1.83 27.54 -8.08
N GLU A 475 1.50 27.75 -9.36
CA GLU A 475 2.47 28.07 -10.42
C GLU A 475 3.26 29.35 -10.11
N ASP A 476 2.58 30.37 -9.56
CA ASP A 476 3.14 31.69 -9.34
C ASP A 476 3.59 31.92 -7.87
N ARG A 477 3.53 30.89 -7.01
CA ARG A 477 3.68 31.00 -5.54
C ARG A 477 5.00 31.64 -5.10
N ALA A 478 6.12 31.20 -5.67
CA ALA A 478 7.45 31.70 -5.30
C ALA A 478 7.61 33.19 -5.64
N ASP A 479 7.10 33.61 -6.80
CA ASP A 479 7.18 35.00 -7.25
C ASP A 479 6.20 35.89 -6.48
N LEU A 480 4.99 35.39 -6.18
CA LEU A 480 3.98 36.11 -5.40
C LEU A 480 4.45 36.40 -3.96
N VAL A 481 5.15 35.46 -3.32
CA VAL A 481 5.73 35.69 -1.98
C VAL A 481 6.80 36.79 -2.01
N VAL A 482 7.69 36.78 -3.02
CA VAL A 482 8.74 37.80 -3.15
C VAL A 482 8.14 39.17 -3.43
N LEU A 483 7.11 39.26 -4.28
CA LEU A 483 6.41 40.51 -4.57
C LEU A 483 5.67 41.06 -3.34
N GLN A 484 5.01 40.19 -2.55
CA GLN A 484 4.34 40.61 -1.30
C GLN A 484 5.34 41.16 -0.26
N HIS A 485 6.50 40.52 -0.11
CA HIS A 485 7.56 41.03 0.77
C HIS A 485 8.19 42.33 0.26
N LEU A 486 8.35 42.46 -1.06
CA LEU A 486 8.90 43.66 -1.68
C LEU A 486 7.98 44.87 -1.47
N ASP A 487 6.66 44.72 -1.68
CA ASP A 487 5.67 45.78 -1.48
C ASP A 487 5.64 46.22 0.01
N ALA A 488 5.67 45.26 0.94
CA ALA A 488 5.69 45.54 2.37
C ALA A 488 6.97 46.27 2.82
N ASP A 489 8.14 45.80 2.38
CA ASP A 489 9.43 46.40 2.74
C ASP A 489 9.59 47.81 2.11
N ALA A 490 9.04 48.03 0.91
CA ALA A 490 9.02 49.33 0.26
C ALA A 490 8.11 50.33 1.00
N ALA A 491 6.95 49.90 1.47
CA ALA A 491 6.05 50.72 2.29
C ALA A 491 6.72 51.09 3.63
N GLN A 492 7.40 50.13 4.27
CA GLN A 492 8.12 50.37 5.52
C GLN A 492 9.32 51.31 5.34
N TRP A 493 10.03 51.21 4.23
CA TRP A 493 11.11 52.13 3.88
C TRP A 493 10.62 53.57 3.68
N ASP A 494 9.49 53.77 3.00
CA ASP A 494 8.94 55.11 2.78
C ASP A 494 8.40 55.73 4.07
N LYS A 495 7.70 54.94 4.91
CA LYS A 495 7.28 55.35 6.26
C LYS A 495 8.47 55.63 7.20
N GLY A 496 9.56 54.87 7.06
CA GLY A 496 10.80 55.03 7.83
C GLY A 496 11.69 56.19 7.39
N GLY A 497 11.19 57.14 6.60
CA GLY A 497 11.97 58.30 6.13
C GLY A 497 13.04 57.96 5.08
N ARG A 498 12.87 56.83 4.37
CA ARG A 498 13.77 56.33 3.33
C ARG A 498 15.19 55.98 3.80
N ASP A 499 15.33 55.47 5.03
CA ASP A 499 16.63 55.04 5.55
C ASP A 499 17.26 53.92 4.70
N THR A 500 18.54 54.10 4.40
CA THR A 500 19.39 53.14 3.69
C THR A 500 19.47 51.75 4.35
N ALA A 501 19.18 51.62 5.65
CA ALA A 501 19.18 50.36 6.36
C ALA A 501 18.12 49.36 5.85
N TYR A 502 17.01 49.84 5.30
CA TYR A 502 15.93 49.01 4.76
C TYR A 502 16.20 48.55 3.31
N LEU A 503 17.16 49.16 2.63
CA LEU A 503 17.42 48.90 1.22
C LEU A 503 18.01 47.50 1.00
N TYR A 504 17.54 46.83 -0.05
CA TYR A 504 18.02 45.50 -0.38
C TYR A 504 19.45 45.53 -0.92
N SER A 505 20.24 44.52 -0.58
CA SER A 505 21.61 44.35 -1.08
C SER A 505 21.90 42.90 -1.49
N GLY A 506 22.95 42.70 -2.29
CA GLY A 506 23.43 41.37 -2.68
C GLY A 506 22.37 40.52 -3.40
N THR A 507 22.21 39.27 -2.95
CA THR A 507 21.26 38.30 -3.53
C THR A 507 19.81 38.69 -3.34
N ARG A 508 19.45 39.38 -2.24
CA ARG A 508 18.06 39.83 -1.98
C ARG A 508 17.59 40.87 -3.01
N LEU A 509 18.46 41.81 -3.40
CA LEU A 509 18.17 42.78 -4.47
C LEU A 509 18.04 42.11 -5.85
N LEU A 510 18.85 41.10 -6.14
CA LEU A 510 18.78 40.35 -7.40
C LEU A 510 17.47 39.56 -7.51
N VAL A 511 17.09 38.82 -6.46
CA VAL A 511 15.84 38.03 -6.42
C VAL A 511 14.61 38.94 -6.52
N ALA A 512 14.58 40.04 -5.77
CA ALA A 512 13.49 41.00 -5.83
C ALA A 512 13.35 41.66 -7.20
N ARG A 513 14.48 41.99 -7.85
CA ARG A 513 14.48 42.56 -9.20
C ARG A 513 14.04 41.56 -10.26
N ASP A 514 14.53 40.33 -10.20
CA ASP A 514 14.21 39.30 -11.18
C ASP A 514 12.73 38.89 -11.05
N ALA A 515 12.18 38.81 -9.83
CA ALA A 515 10.75 38.62 -9.60
C ALA A 515 9.91 39.81 -10.11
N TYR A 516 10.34 41.05 -9.84
CA TYR A 516 9.68 42.26 -10.35
C TYR A 516 9.71 42.33 -11.89
N ALA A 517 10.82 41.94 -12.52
CA ALA A 517 11.01 41.94 -13.97
C ALA A 517 10.31 40.76 -14.68
N ALA A 518 10.24 39.59 -14.05
CA ALA A 518 9.51 38.42 -14.57
C ALA A 518 7.99 38.60 -14.46
N SER A 519 7.52 39.38 -13.48
CA SER A 519 6.14 39.82 -13.43
C SER A 519 5.85 40.71 -14.64
N SER A 520 4.99 40.24 -15.55
CA SER A 520 4.60 40.95 -16.78
C SER A 520 3.69 42.18 -16.54
N TRP A 521 3.82 42.80 -15.36
CA TRP A 521 3.15 44.02 -14.88
C TRP A 521 4.12 45.17 -14.59
N ALA A 522 5.37 45.11 -15.05
CA ALA A 522 6.25 46.28 -15.01
C ALA A 522 5.91 47.28 -16.14
N GLN A 523 4.92 48.17 -15.90
CA GLN A 523 4.82 49.56 -16.38
C GLN A 523 3.51 50.24 -15.92
N PRO A 524 3.43 51.59 -15.76
CA PRO A 524 4.25 52.48 -14.93
C PRO A 524 3.44 53.21 -13.83
N ALA A 525 2.16 52.90 -13.59
CA ALA A 525 1.30 53.68 -12.70
C ALA A 525 1.00 53.05 -11.32
N ALA A 526 1.12 51.73 -11.17
CA ALA A 526 0.94 51.08 -9.88
C ALA A 526 2.29 50.94 -9.16
N ASP A 527 2.39 51.68 -8.07
CA ASP A 527 3.41 51.75 -7.02
C ASP A 527 4.75 52.46 -7.34
N ALA A 528 4.72 53.79 -7.21
CA ALA A 528 5.90 54.65 -7.27
C ALA A 528 6.88 54.37 -6.12
N THR A 529 6.37 53.88 -4.98
CA THR A 529 7.11 53.60 -3.75
C THR A 529 8.02 52.39 -3.90
N THR A 530 7.48 51.26 -4.39
CA THR A 530 8.23 50.04 -4.68
C THR A 530 9.29 50.24 -5.76
N ARG A 531 8.98 51.06 -6.77
CA ARG A 531 9.96 51.44 -7.81
C ARG A 531 11.08 52.32 -7.26
N ALA A 532 10.75 53.28 -6.39
CA ALA A 532 11.72 54.13 -5.72
C ALA A 532 12.62 53.33 -4.77
N PHE A 533 12.07 52.34 -4.07
CA PHE A 533 12.80 51.43 -3.18
C PHE A 533 13.84 50.58 -3.93
N LEU A 534 13.43 49.96 -5.04
CA LEU A 534 14.35 49.20 -5.90
C LEU A 534 15.43 50.09 -6.51
N ALA A 535 15.06 51.29 -6.97
CA ALA A 535 16.01 52.25 -7.53
C ALA A 535 17.04 52.73 -6.50
N ALA A 536 16.60 53.07 -5.28
CA ALA A 536 17.49 53.49 -4.18
C ALA A 536 18.42 52.36 -3.72
N SER A 537 17.92 51.12 -3.67
CA SER A 537 18.71 49.92 -3.37
C SER A 537 19.81 49.69 -4.41
N GLN A 538 19.48 49.90 -5.69
CA GLN A 538 20.40 49.74 -6.81
C GLN A 538 21.48 50.84 -6.86
N GLU A 539 21.11 52.09 -6.58
CA GLU A 539 22.05 53.21 -6.56
C GLU A 539 23.10 53.05 -5.44
N THR A 540 22.68 52.52 -4.28
CA THR A 540 23.56 52.23 -3.14
C THR A 540 24.56 51.12 -3.47
N ALA A 541 24.13 50.06 -4.15
CA ALA A 541 25.00 48.98 -4.63
C ALA A 541 26.05 49.48 -5.64
N ASP A 542 25.68 50.41 -6.53
CA ASP A 542 26.59 50.98 -7.53
C ASP A 542 27.61 51.97 -6.94
N ARG A 543 27.28 52.65 -5.83
CA ARG A 543 28.23 53.48 -5.07
C ARG A 543 29.29 52.61 -4.36
N ALA A 544 28.88 51.47 -3.78
CA ALA A 544 29.80 50.50 -3.19
C ALA A 544 30.75 49.87 -4.23
N ARG A 545 30.23 49.60 -5.45
CA ARG A 545 31.01 49.05 -6.56
C ARG A 545 32.07 50.03 -7.10
N ARG A 546 31.77 51.34 -7.10
CA ARG A 546 32.70 52.40 -7.55
C ARG A 546 33.89 52.64 -6.61
N ALA A 547 33.71 52.44 -5.30
CA ALA A 547 34.80 52.55 -4.30
C ALA A 547 35.84 51.42 -4.39
N ALA A 548 35.44 50.23 -4.85
CA ALA A 548 36.31 49.05 -4.96
C ALA A 548 37.28 49.09 -6.18
N VAL A 549 37.01 49.93 -7.19
CA VAL A 549 37.71 49.90 -8.49
C VAL A 549 39.04 50.67 -8.51
N ARG A 550 39.28 51.63 -7.60
CA ARG A 550 40.49 52.49 -7.62
C ARG A 550 41.78 51.83 -7.10
N ARG A 551 41.72 50.75 -6.29
CA ARG A 551 42.90 50.24 -5.55
C ARG A 551 43.68 49.07 -6.20
N ARG A 552 43.31 48.55 -7.38
CA ARG A 552 43.87 47.26 -7.87
C ARG A 552 44.30 47.16 -9.34
N ARG A 553 44.26 48.22 -10.14
CA ARG A 553 44.72 48.22 -11.55
C ARG A 553 46.22 48.57 -11.56
N LEU A 554 47.19 47.70 -11.80
CA LEU A 554 47.56 47.25 -13.15
C LEU A 554 48.39 45.95 -13.17
N ALA A 555 48.94 45.45 -12.06
CA ALA A 555 49.79 44.24 -12.09
C ALA A 555 49.12 42.96 -11.55
N ARG A 556 48.02 43.07 -10.78
CA ARG A 556 47.29 41.90 -10.23
C ARG A 556 46.07 41.49 -11.05
N VAL A 557 45.59 42.31 -12.00
CA VAL A 557 44.34 42.06 -12.73
C VAL A 557 44.47 40.90 -13.72
N ALA A 558 45.62 40.74 -14.40
CA ALA A 558 45.80 39.63 -15.34
C ALA A 558 45.85 38.26 -14.62
N LEU A 559 46.53 38.18 -13.47
CA LEU A 559 46.63 36.93 -12.71
C LEU A 559 45.34 36.60 -11.94
N ILE A 560 44.65 37.60 -11.39
CA ILE A 560 43.39 37.44 -10.62
C ILE A 560 42.19 37.15 -11.54
N VAL A 561 42.11 37.70 -12.75
CA VAL A 561 41.00 37.41 -13.67
C VAL A 561 41.09 35.97 -14.19
N VAL A 562 42.30 35.49 -14.47
CA VAL A 562 42.52 34.09 -14.87
C VAL A 562 42.26 33.13 -13.70
N THR A 563 42.68 33.46 -12.46
CA THR A 563 42.35 32.62 -11.28
C THR A 563 40.89 32.73 -10.83
N ALA A 564 40.23 33.88 -10.96
CA ALA A 564 38.81 34.03 -10.59
C ALA A 564 37.88 33.37 -11.61
N LEU A 565 38.18 33.44 -12.92
CA LEU A 565 37.46 32.66 -13.93
C LEU A 565 37.71 31.17 -13.76
N ALA A 566 38.94 30.76 -13.42
CA ALA A 566 39.23 29.37 -13.08
C ALA A 566 38.50 28.91 -11.82
N VAL A 567 38.41 29.71 -10.76
CA VAL A 567 37.68 29.38 -9.52
C VAL A 567 36.17 29.36 -9.74
N VAL A 568 35.60 30.30 -10.50
CA VAL A 568 34.17 30.32 -10.82
C VAL A 568 33.81 29.14 -11.74
N ALA A 569 34.62 28.83 -12.74
CA ALA A 569 34.45 27.63 -13.57
C ALA A 569 34.63 26.34 -12.74
N SER A 570 35.54 26.33 -11.77
CA SER A 570 35.74 25.18 -10.87
C SER A 570 34.59 25.03 -9.88
N VAL A 571 34.04 26.12 -9.33
CA VAL A 571 32.91 26.08 -8.40
C VAL A 571 31.61 25.74 -9.13
N ALA A 572 31.37 26.32 -10.32
CA ALA A 572 30.25 25.93 -11.18
C ALA A 572 30.40 24.48 -11.65
N GLY A 573 31.61 24.04 -11.98
CA GLY A 573 31.92 22.65 -12.29
C GLY A 573 31.65 21.72 -11.10
N VAL A 574 32.04 22.11 -9.89
CA VAL A 574 31.80 21.33 -8.66
C VAL A 574 30.32 21.32 -8.29
N LEU A 575 29.57 22.41 -8.51
CA LEU A 575 28.12 22.45 -8.26
C LEU A 575 27.35 21.63 -9.30
N ALA A 576 27.70 21.73 -10.58
CA ALA A 576 27.14 20.89 -11.63
C ALA A 576 27.51 19.40 -11.43
N MET A 577 28.74 19.10 -10.99
CA MET A 577 29.13 17.73 -10.60
C MET A 577 28.35 17.28 -9.36
N ARG A 578 28.12 18.14 -8.36
CA ARG A 578 27.30 17.78 -7.18
C ARG A 578 25.83 17.58 -7.52
N GLU A 579 25.27 18.34 -8.44
CA GLU A 579 23.90 18.15 -8.92
C GLU A 579 23.79 16.89 -9.79
N ALA A 580 24.75 16.64 -10.67
CA ALA A 580 24.85 15.39 -11.42
C ALA A 580 25.04 14.19 -10.49
N ASP A 581 25.88 14.29 -9.46
CA ASP A 581 26.10 13.25 -8.45
C ASP A 581 24.83 12.98 -7.63
N ARG A 582 24.07 14.02 -7.28
CA ARG A 582 22.77 13.89 -6.58
C ARG A 582 21.71 13.26 -7.47
N ALA A 583 21.61 13.69 -8.73
CA ALA A 583 20.69 13.11 -9.70
C ALA A 583 21.04 11.63 -9.97
N GLU A 584 22.32 11.31 -10.07
CA GLU A 584 22.81 9.94 -10.26
C GLU A 584 22.60 9.08 -9.01
N ALA A 585 22.78 9.64 -7.81
CA ALA A 585 22.46 8.96 -6.56
C ALA A 585 20.95 8.66 -6.43
N GLN A 586 20.08 9.61 -6.79
CA GLN A 586 18.63 9.41 -6.82
C GLN A 586 18.21 8.37 -7.87
N ARG A 587 18.83 8.40 -9.06
CA ARG A 587 18.63 7.39 -10.11
C ARG A 587 19.01 6.00 -9.59
N ARG A 588 20.20 5.85 -8.99
CA ARG A 588 20.67 4.58 -8.41
C ARG A 588 19.74 4.03 -7.33
N GLN A 589 19.24 4.89 -6.44
CA GLN A 589 18.26 4.50 -5.43
C GLN A 589 16.91 4.05 -6.04
N THR A 590 16.44 4.76 -7.07
CA THR A 590 15.19 4.42 -7.76
C THR A 590 15.31 3.08 -8.49
N LEU A 591 16.44 2.84 -9.16
CA LEU A 591 16.76 1.55 -9.80
C LEU A 591 16.84 0.41 -8.78
N SER A 592 17.52 0.60 -7.64
CA SER A 592 17.57 -0.41 -6.56
C SER A 592 16.17 -0.77 -6.05
N ARG A 593 15.29 0.21 -5.80
CA ARG A 593 13.91 -0.06 -5.37
C ARG A 593 13.08 -0.80 -6.42
N LEU A 594 13.22 -0.42 -7.69
CA LEU A 594 12.52 -1.08 -8.80
C LEU A 594 12.97 -2.54 -8.98
N LEU A 595 14.28 -2.82 -8.90
CA LEU A 595 14.82 -4.17 -8.96
C LEU A 595 14.38 -5.01 -7.77
N THR A 596 14.35 -4.42 -6.57
CA THR A 596 13.86 -5.07 -5.35
C THR A 596 12.40 -5.46 -5.49
N ALA A 597 11.53 -4.54 -5.92
CA ALA A 597 10.10 -4.81 -6.11
C ALA A 597 9.83 -5.89 -7.18
N ARG A 598 10.60 -5.88 -8.28
CA ARG A 598 10.53 -6.94 -9.31
C ARG A 598 10.96 -8.30 -8.76
N GLY A 599 12.04 -8.34 -7.98
CA GLY A 599 12.48 -9.55 -7.30
C GLY A 599 11.40 -10.07 -6.34
N GLU A 600 10.74 -9.18 -5.61
CA GLU A 600 9.67 -9.51 -4.68
C GLU A 600 8.48 -10.20 -5.36
N ALA A 601 8.02 -9.66 -6.50
CA ALA A 601 6.90 -10.20 -7.25
C ALA A 601 7.18 -11.60 -7.85
N MET A 602 8.45 -11.95 -8.06
CA MET A 602 8.86 -13.20 -8.70
C MET A 602 9.42 -14.23 -7.73
N ARG A 603 9.65 -13.89 -6.45
CA ARG A 603 10.33 -14.76 -5.47
C ARG A 603 9.70 -16.15 -5.32
N ALA A 604 8.37 -16.25 -5.39
CA ALA A 604 7.67 -17.53 -5.29
C ALA A 604 7.84 -18.41 -6.53
N ALA A 605 7.96 -17.81 -7.71
CA ALA A 605 8.08 -18.54 -8.98
C ALA A 605 9.55 -18.85 -9.32
N ASP A 606 10.45 -17.91 -9.06
CA ASP A 606 11.89 -18.04 -9.31
C ASP A 606 12.70 -17.31 -8.21
N PRO A 607 13.02 -18.01 -7.11
CA PRO A 607 13.78 -17.43 -6.01
C PRO A 607 15.20 -17.05 -6.42
N VAL A 608 15.79 -17.71 -7.42
CA VAL A 608 17.17 -17.45 -7.88
C VAL A 608 17.26 -16.10 -8.55
N THR A 609 16.41 -15.87 -9.55
CA THR A 609 16.36 -14.60 -10.26
C THR A 609 15.93 -13.47 -9.33
N ALA A 610 15.00 -13.72 -8.41
CA ALA A 610 14.64 -12.75 -7.37
C ALA A 610 15.82 -12.37 -6.46
N GLY A 611 16.63 -13.35 -6.06
CA GLY A 611 17.87 -13.16 -5.32
C GLY A 611 18.90 -12.34 -6.09
N LEU A 612 19.12 -12.67 -7.36
CA LEU A 612 20.01 -11.93 -8.25
C LEU A 612 19.54 -10.50 -8.51
N LEU A 613 18.24 -10.26 -8.69
CA LEU A 613 17.70 -8.91 -8.79
C LEU A 613 17.91 -8.11 -7.50
N SER A 614 17.81 -8.76 -6.34
CA SER A 614 18.07 -8.14 -5.03
C SER A 614 19.57 -7.84 -4.83
N ALA A 615 20.46 -8.73 -5.30
CA ALA A 615 21.90 -8.50 -5.32
C ALA A 615 22.32 -7.41 -6.32
N ALA A 616 21.69 -7.34 -7.49
CA ALA A 616 21.87 -6.25 -8.45
C ALA A 616 21.38 -4.92 -7.85
N ALA A 617 20.23 -4.92 -7.18
CA ALA A 617 19.71 -3.76 -6.47
C ALA A 617 20.70 -3.25 -5.41
N TRP A 618 21.34 -4.16 -4.66
CA TRP A 618 22.38 -3.84 -3.68
C TRP A 618 23.62 -3.21 -4.32
N HIS A 619 24.03 -3.70 -5.50
CA HIS A 619 25.17 -3.16 -6.25
C HIS A 619 24.92 -1.73 -6.74
N TYR A 620 23.71 -1.42 -7.22
CA TYR A 620 23.33 -0.06 -7.62
C TYR A 620 23.25 0.90 -6.43
N ALA A 621 22.57 0.48 -5.35
CA ALA A 621 22.53 1.21 -4.09
C ALA A 621 22.26 0.25 -2.92
N PRO A 622 23.12 0.22 -1.88
CA PRO A 622 22.91 -0.64 -0.71
C PRO A 622 21.79 -0.07 0.17
N THR A 623 20.55 -0.45 -0.17
CA THR A 623 19.34 -0.04 0.56
C THR A 623 18.91 -1.14 1.55
N ALA A 624 18.20 -0.75 2.61
CA ALA A 624 17.66 -1.73 3.56
C ALA A 624 16.59 -2.63 2.90
N GLU A 625 15.87 -2.12 1.89
CA GLU A 625 14.93 -2.88 1.07
C GLU A 625 15.65 -3.99 0.27
N ALA A 626 16.75 -3.66 -0.42
CA ALA A 626 17.53 -4.65 -1.16
C ALA A 626 18.11 -5.72 -0.22
N ARG A 627 18.56 -5.31 0.97
CA ARG A 627 19.04 -6.24 2.01
C ARG A 627 17.95 -7.18 2.50
N ALA A 628 16.79 -6.65 2.84
CA ALA A 628 15.64 -7.44 3.28
C ALA A 628 15.19 -8.43 2.20
N ALA A 629 15.15 -7.99 0.93
CA ALA A 629 14.76 -8.86 -0.17
C ALA A 629 15.75 -10.01 -0.42
N MET A 630 17.07 -9.77 -0.28
CA MET A 630 18.09 -10.83 -0.31
C MET A 630 17.91 -11.82 0.83
N LEU A 631 17.71 -11.31 2.06
CA LEU A 631 17.48 -12.15 3.24
C LEU A 631 16.21 -13.00 3.12
N ALA A 632 15.13 -12.44 2.56
CA ALA A 632 13.90 -13.18 2.30
C ALA A 632 14.11 -14.31 1.28
N THR A 633 14.93 -14.09 0.25
CA THR A 633 15.29 -15.16 -0.70
C THR A 633 16.19 -16.21 -0.06
N LEU A 634 17.17 -15.80 0.75
CA LEU A 634 18.06 -16.72 1.48
C LEU A 634 17.36 -17.53 2.56
N ALA A 635 16.19 -17.09 3.00
CA ALA A 635 15.32 -17.85 3.90
C ALA A 635 14.52 -18.96 3.18
N THR A 636 14.58 -19.05 1.84
CA THR A 636 14.01 -20.17 1.09
C THR A 636 14.87 -21.44 1.23
N PRO A 637 14.32 -22.65 1.12
CA PRO A 637 15.07 -23.90 1.28
C PRO A 637 16.05 -24.18 0.11
N LEU A 638 16.28 -23.23 -0.80
CA LEU A 638 17.18 -23.41 -1.93
C LEU A 638 18.63 -23.18 -1.47
N ASN A 639 19.46 -24.22 -1.56
CA ASN A 639 20.87 -24.15 -1.18
C ASN A 639 21.78 -23.77 -2.34
N ALA A 640 21.56 -24.35 -3.52
CA ALA A 640 22.43 -24.14 -4.65
C ALA A 640 21.71 -24.38 -5.99
N VAL A 641 22.17 -23.69 -7.02
CA VAL A 641 21.76 -23.88 -8.41
C VAL A 641 22.93 -24.44 -9.21
N LEU A 642 22.71 -25.55 -9.88
CA LEU A 642 23.66 -26.21 -10.76
C LEU A 642 23.43 -25.71 -12.18
N ASP A 643 24.12 -24.65 -12.56
CA ASP A 643 23.92 -23.98 -13.85
C ASP A 643 24.62 -24.74 -14.99
N ASN A 644 23.86 -25.20 -15.98
CA ASN A 644 24.34 -25.89 -17.17
C ASN A 644 24.02 -25.09 -18.44
N PRO A 645 24.87 -24.13 -18.83
CA PRO A 645 24.55 -23.21 -19.93
C PRO A 645 24.45 -23.89 -21.30
N SER A 646 25.00 -25.09 -21.49
CA SER A 646 25.13 -25.73 -22.80
C SER A 646 23.92 -26.53 -23.25
N ALA A 647 23.11 -27.06 -22.33
CA ALA A 647 22.05 -28.02 -22.65
C ALA A 647 21.07 -28.21 -21.48
N ASP A 648 19.85 -28.68 -21.78
CA ASP A 648 18.83 -28.97 -20.78
C ASP A 648 19.22 -30.21 -19.97
N ILE A 649 19.02 -30.17 -18.65
CA ILE A 649 19.32 -31.26 -17.74
C ILE A 649 18.18 -32.28 -17.80
N THR A 650 18.53 -33.55 -17.97
CA THR A 650 17.58 -34.65 -18.17
C THR A 650 17.62 -35.67 -17.06
N ALA A 651 18.74 -35.80 -16.35
CA ALA A 651 18.92 -36.76 -15.26
C ALA A 651 19.79 -36.18 -14.14
N VAL A 652 19.51 -36.58 -12.90
CA VAL A 652 20.33 -36.23 -11.73
C VAL A 652 20.58 -37.41 -10.83
N ALA A 653 21.74 -37.42 -10.17
CA ALA A 653 22.05 -38.38 -9.13
C ALA A 653 22.87 -37.71 -8.03
N VAL A 654 22.74 -38.20 -6.80
CA VAL A 654 23.53 -37.76 -5.65
C VAL A 654 24.31 -38.95 -5.10
N SER A 655 25.57 -38.73 -4.75
CA SER A 655 26.39 -39.74 -4.09
C SER A 655 25.84 -40.03 -2.68
N ARG A 656 26.05 -41.25 -2.18
CA ARG A 656 25.52 -41.69 -0.89
C ARG A 656 26.04 -40.86 0.29
N ASP A 657 27.26 -40.35 0.20
CA ASP A 657 27.86 -39.44 1.19
C ASP A 657 27.25 -38.02 1.15
N GLY A 658 26.39 -37.73 0.16
CA GLY A 658 25.76 -36.43 -0.04
C GLY A 658 26.71 -35.32 -0.49
N GLN A 659 27.96 -35.62 -0.82
CA GLN A 659 28.99 -34.60 -1.13
C GLN A 659 29.12 -34.30 -2.62
N THR A 660 28.63 -35.17 -3.50
CA THR A 660 28.77 -35.03 -4.94
C THR A 660 27.43 -35.20 -5.64
N VAL A 661 27.12 -34.29 -6.56
CA VAL A 661 25.95 -34.37 -7.43
C VAL A 661 26.41 -34.58 -8.87
N ALA A 662 25.74 -35.45 -9.62
CA ALA A 662 25.93 -35.62 -11.05
C ALA A 662 24.70 -35.09 -11.79
N THR A 663 24.91 -34.31 -12.84
CA THR A 663 23.86 -33.88 -13.76
C THR A 663 24.19 -34.36 -15.17
N GLY A 664 23.19 -34.87 -15.89
CA GLY A 664 23.29 -35.32 -17.26
C GLY A 664 22.41 -34.47 -18.16
N ASP A 665 22.87 -34.17 -19.37
CA ASP A 665 22.17 -33.22 -20.26
C ASP A 665 21.85 -33.77 -21.65
N THR A 666 21.07 -32.99 -22.41
CA THR A 666 20.66 -33.31 -23.78
C THR A 666 21.79 -33.35 -24.80
N SER A 667 22.98 -32.83 -24.46
CA SER A 667 24.17 -32.92 -25.32
C SER A 667 24.99 -34.21 -25.10
N GLY A 668 24.59 -35.06 -24.13
CA GLY A 668 25.34 -36.26 -23.77
C GLY A 668 26.52 -35.97 -22.83
N ALA A 669 26.57 -34.80 -22.20
CA ALA A 669 27.59 -34.48 -21.20
C ALA A 669 27.10 -34.79 -19.79
N VAL A 670 28.01 -35.28 -18.94
CA VAL A 670 27.78 -35.44 -17.49
C VAL A 670 28.66 -34.46 -16.75
N ARG A 671 28.09 -33.66 -15.84
CA ARG A 671 28.83 -32.75 -14.97
C ARG A 671 28.75 -33.21 -13.53
N LEU A 672 29.87 -33.09 -12.82
CA LEU A 672 29.95 -33.36 -11.39
C LEU A 672 30.00 -32.03 -10.64
N TRP A 673 29.35 -32.00 -9.49
CA TRP A 673 29.22 -30.83 -8.62
C TRP A 673 29.49 -31.24 -7.17
N ASP A 674 29.99 -30.33 -6.36
CA ASP A 674 29.91 -30.48 -4.91
C ASP A 674 28.51 -30.11 -4.39
N ILE A 675 28.26 -30.35 -3.11
CA ILE A 675 26.96 -30.09 -2.48
C ILE A 675 26.61 -28.60 -2.37
N ASP A 676 27.61 -27.72 -2.48
CA ASP A 676 27.45 -26.26 -2.50
C ASP A 676 27.23 -25.74 -3.93
N GLY A 677 27.16 -26.63 -4.92
CA GLY A 677 26.87 -26.33 -6.33
C GLY A 677 28.08 -25.90 -7.15
N ARG A 678 29.31 -26.14 -6.68
CA ARG A 678 30.51 -25.82 -7.45
C ARG A 678 30.88 -26.98 -8.38
N PRO A 679 31.30 -26.70 -9.63
CA PRO A 679 31.69 -27.76 -10.56
C PRO A 679 32.96 -28.49 -10.10
N LYS A 680 32.91 -29.82 -10.09
CA LYS A 680 34.02 -30.72 -9.77
C LYS A 680 34.66 -31.24 -11.05
N GLY A 681 35.62 -30.48 -11.57
CA GLY A 681 36.38 -30.85 -12.78
C GLY A 681 35.67 -30.48 -14.08
N GLN A 682 36.17 -31.01 -15.19
CA GLN A 682 35.61 -30.75 -16.53
C GLN A 682 34.39 -31.64 -16.82
N PRO A 683 33.47 -31.21 -17.71
CA PRO A 683 32.37 -32.05 -18.17
C PRO A 683 32.87 -33.37 -18.77
N LEU A 684 32.26 -34.47 -18.35
CA LEU A 684 32.54 -35.81 -18.82
C LEU A 684 31.78 -36.05 -20.13
N THR A 685 32.49 -35.99 -21.25
CA THR A 685 31.93 -36.16 -22.60
C THR A 685 32.20 -37.56 -23.16
N GLY A 686 31.39 -38.00 -24.11
CA GLY A 686 31.59 -39.28 -24.83
C GLY A 686 30.31 -40.02 -25.21
N HIS A 687 29.17 -39.65 -24.64
CA HIS A 687 27.87 -40.12 -25.12
C HIS A 687 27.48 -39.44 -26.43
N ARG A 688 26.65 -40.11 -27.23
CA ARG A 688 26.23 -39.64 -28.57
C ARG A 688 24.78 -39.15 -28.60
N SER A 689 24.04 -39.43 -27.55
CA SER A 689 22.63 -39.07 -27.40
C SER A 689 22.39 -38.48 -25.99
N PRO A 690 21.22 -37.88 -25.74
CA PRO A 690 20.88 -37.33 -24.44
C PRO A 690 21.07 -38.33 -23.29
N ILE A 691 21.64 -37.88 -22.17
CA ILE A 691 21.73 -38.71 -20.97
C ILE A 691 20.31 -39.00 -20.47
N SER A 692 19.96 -40.27 -20.31
CA SER A 692 18.63 -40.69 -19.88
C SER A 692 18.59 -41.12 -18.41
N ARG A 693 19.70 -41.61 -17.87
CA ARG A 693 19.78 -42.02 -16.46
C ARG A 693 21.20 -41.89 -15.91
N LEU A 694 21.30 -41.58 -14.61
CA LEU A 694 22.56 -41.49 -13.87
C LEU A 694 22.44 -42.24 -12.55
N VAL A 695 23.48 -42.98 -12.17
CA VAL A 695 23.58 -43.60 -10.84
C VAL A 695 25.02 -43.58 -10.32
N PHE A 696 25.18 -43.36 -9.02
CA PHE A 696 26.46 -43.59 -8.33
C PHE A 696 26.53 -45.03 -7.80
N SER A 697 27.74 -45.57 -7.70
CA SER A 697 28.00 -46.72 -6.85
C SER A 697 27.73 -46.35 -5.38
N ARG A 698 27.41 -47.33 -4.53
CA ARG A 698 27.11 -47.07 -3.11
C ARG A 698 28.30 -46.49 -2.36
N ASP A 699 29.52 -46.88 -2.73
CA ASP A 699 30.76 -46.29 -2.22
C ASP A 699 31.04 -44.86 -2.72
N GLY A 700 30.29 -44.37 -3.71
CA GLY A 700 30.45 -43.05 -4.33
C GLY A 700 31.68 -42.90 -5.23
N ALA A 701 32.46 -43.97 -5.46
CA ALA A 701 33.68 -43.92 -6.25
C ALA A 701 33.42 -43.85 -7.77
N LEU A 702 32.26 -44.38 -8.22
CA LEU A 702 31.89 -44.51 -9.62
C LEU A 702 30.60 -43.77 -9.93
N VAL A 703 30.52 -43.23 -11.15
CA VAL A 703 29.28 -42.75 -11.77
C VAL A 703 29.05 -43.51 -13.06
N ALA A 704 27.86 -44.08 -13.21
CA ALA A 704 27.38 -44.71 -14.44
C ALA A 704 26.35 -43.80 -15.11
N SER A 705 26.54 -43.56 -16.40
CA SER A 705 25.68 -42.73 -17.24
C SER A 705 25.16 -43.54 -18.42
N GLY A 706 23.85 -43.55 -18.59
CA GLY A 706 23.17 -44.20 -19.71
C GLY A 706 22.62 -43.15 -20.68
N ASP A 707 22.76 -43.39 -21.97
CA ASP A 707 22.17 -42.58 -23.03
C ASP A 707 21.15 -43.38 -23.88
N GLY A 708 20.61 -42.70 -24.88
CA GLY A 708 19.81 -43.28 -25.95
C GLY A 708 18.65 -42.39 -26.39
N ASP A 709 18.23 -42.55 -27.63
CA ASP A 709 17.07 -41.89 -28.22
C ASP A 709 16.47 -42.76 -29.34
N GLU A 710 15.46 -42.26 -30.04
CA GLU A 710 14.79 -43.02 -31.11
C GLU A 710 15.73 -43.37 -32.30
N ASN A 711 16.88 -42.71 -32.42
CA ASN A 711 17.82 -42.86 -33.53
C ASN A 711 19.16 -43.52 -33.12
N HIS A 712 19.40 -43.71 -31.82
CA HIS A 712 20.67 -44.22 -31.31
C HIS A 712 20.46 -45.26 -30.21
N ASP A 713 21.07 -46.42 -30.41
CA ASP A 713 21.18 -47.48 -29.41
C ASP A 713 21.75 -46.95 -28.09
N GLY A 714 21.15 -47.38 -26.98
CA GLY A 714 21.60 -47.01 -25.66
C GLY A 714 22.99 -47.54 -25.33
N THR A 715 23.82 -46.71 -24.74
CA THR A 715 25.14 -47.06 -24.24
C THR A 715 25.30 -46.63 -22.79
N VAL A 716 26.06 -47.42 -22.03
CA VAL A 716 26.40 -47.06 -20.65
C VAL A 716 27.90 -46.81 -20.55
N LEU A 717 28.28 -45.67 -19.97
CA LEU A 717 29.66 -45.34 -19.63
C LEU A 717 29.83 -45.29 -18.12
N VAL A 718 30.92 -45.87 -17.63
CA VAL A 718 31.27 -45.82 -16.21
C VAL A 718 32.58 -45.09 -16.00
N ARG A 719 32.57 -44.14 -15.08
CA ARG A 719 33.69 -43.23 -14.83
C ARG A 719 34.01 -43.15 -13.34
N ALA A 720 35.30 -42.98 -13.05
CA ALA A 720 35.75 -42.71 -11.68
C ALA A 720 35.46 -41.26 -11.31
N VAL A 721 34.76 -41.04 -10.20
CA VAL A 721 34.31 -39.71 -9.75
C VAL A 721 35.50 -38.79 -9.43
N ALA A 722 36.53 -39.31 -8.77
CA ALA A 722 37.69 -38.53 -8.35
C ALA A 722 38.58 -38.04 -9.50
N SER A 723 38.66 -38.79 -10.61
CA SER A 723 39.57 -38.48 -11.73
C SER A 723 38.85 -38.12 -13.03
N GLY A 724 37.54 -38.34 -13.13
CA GLY A 724 36.77 -38.22 -14.37
C GLY A 724 37.11 -39.27 -15.44
N ARG A 725 38.06 -40.19 -15.15
CA ARG A 725 38.55 -41.18 -16.12
C ARG A 725 37.48 -42.23 -16.39
N THR A 726 37.21 -42.48 -17.67
CA THR A 726 36.37 -43.61 -18.11
C THR A 726 37.08 -44.92 -17.81
N LEU A 727 36.41 -45.81 -17.08
CA LEU A 727 36.96 -47.11 -16.68
C LEU A 727 36.64 -48.22 -17.67
N THR A 728 35.73 -47.97 -18.62
CA THR A 728 35.23 -48.96 -19.56
C THR A 728 35.20 -48.41 -20.99
N PRO A 729 35.33 -49.27 -22.00
CA PRO A 729 34.67 -49.03 -23.29
C PRO A 729 33.15 -48.86 -23.09
N PRO A 730 32.42 -48.25 -24.04
CA PRO A 730 30.96 -48.18 -23.98
C PRO A 730 30.34 -49.57 -23.77
N LEU A 731 29.52 -49.72 -22.75
CA LEU A 731 28.76 -50.94 -22.50
C LEU A 731 27.56 -50.94 -23.46
N THR A 732 27.65 -51.75 -24.52
CA THR A 732 26.70 -51.77 -25.65
C THR A 732 25.75 -52.98 -25.59
N GLY A 733 24.76 -53.00 -26.48
CA GLY A 733 23.80 -54.10 -26.64
C GLY A 733 22.39 -53.79 -26.13
N HIS A 734 22.13 -52.55 -25.73
CA HIS A 734 20.79 -52.01 -25.58
C HIS A 734 20.30 -51.54 -26.95
N GLU A 735 19.01 -51.72 -27.24
CA GLU A 735 18.40 -51.39 -28.54
C GLU A 735 17.47 -50.18 -28.44
N GLY A 736 17.50 -49.47 -27.30
CA GLY A 736 16.74 -48.26 -27.06
C GLY A 736 17.31 -47.46 -25.91
N ARG A 737 16.61 -46.40 -25.50
CA ARG A 737 17.02 -45.53 -24.38
C ARG A 737 17.20 -46.32 -23.09
N VAL A 738 18.35 -46.18 -22.43
CA VAL A 738 18.58 -46.78 -21.11
C VAL A 738 17.71 -46.05 -20.08
N THR A 739 16.64 -46.69 -19.61
CA THR A 739 15.63 -46.06 -18.72
C THR A 739 15.85 -46.37 -17.24
N ALA A 740 16.54 -47.47 -16.91
CA ALA A 740 16.87 -47.81 -15.53
C ALA A 740 18.28 -48.37 -15.38
N MET A 741 18.93 -48.00 -14.27
CA MET A 741 20.22 -48.55 -13.85
C MET A 741 20.23 -48.68 -12.32
N ALA A 742 20.90 -49.71 -11.81
CA ALA A 742 21.12 -49.88 -10.37
C ALA A 742 22.37 -50.73 -10.09
N PHE A 743 23.22 -50.26 -9.17
CA PHE A 743 24.28 -51.08 -8.58
C PHE A 743 23.70 -52.03 -7.52
N SER A 744 24.27 -53.24 -7.41
CA SER A 744 23.95 -54.18 -6.34
C SER A 744 24.39 -53.65 -4.98
N ARG A 745 23.87 -54.23 -3.87
CA ARG A 745 24.18 -53.74 -2.51
C ARG A 745 25.67 -53.77 -2.16
N ASP A 746 26.41 -54.66 -2.79
CA ASP A 746 27.85 -54.88 -2.65
C ASP A 746 28.68 -54.17 -3.75
N ASP A 747 28.04 -53.36 -4.60
CA ASP A 747 28.63 -52.72 -5.78
C ASP A 747 29.34 -53.69 -6.76
N ALA A 748 29.14 -55.01 -6.64
CA ALA A 748 29.80 -56.03 -7.47
C ALA A 748 29.17 -56.19 -8.86
N THR A 749 27.91 -55.77 -9.00
CA THR A 749 27.14 -55.87 -10.25
C THR A 749 26.43 -54.54 -10.56
N LEU A 750 26.42 -54.15 -11.83
CA LEU A 750 25.56 -53.10 -12.37
C LEU A 750 24.46 -53.75 -13.23
N THR A 751 23.20 -53.52 -12.91
CA THR A 751 22.05 -53.92 -13.74
C THR A 751 21.54 -52.72 -14.52
N THR A 752 21.34 -52.89 -15.83
CA THR A 752 20.90 -51.83 -16.76
C THR A 752 19.69 -52.34 -17.55
N ALA A 753 18.71 -51.47 -17.82
CA ALA A 753 17.52 -51.79 -18.59
C ALA A 753 17.15 -50.64 -19.54
N ASP A 754 16.71 -50.98 -20.75
CA ASP A 754 16.24 -50.00 -21.74
C ASP A 754 14.72 -50.03 -21.94
N GLU A 755 14.19 -49.07 -22.71
CA GLU A 755 12.77 -48.97 -23.08
C GLU A 755 12.27 -50.18 -23.90
N ASN A 756 13.16 -50.89 -24.59
CA ASN A 756 12.85 -52.14 -25.29
C ASN A 756 12.91 -53.37 -24.37
N GLN A 757 13.00 -53.14 -23.06
CA GLN A 757 12.99 -54.16 -22.01
C GLN A 757 14.20 -55.09 -22.05
N ILE A 758 15.30 -54.66 -22.69
CA ILE A 758 16.54 -55.41 -22.69
C ILE A 758 17.30 -55.08 -21.41
N VAL A 759 17.33 -56.06 -20.52
CA VAL A 759 18.07 -56.00 -19.27
C VAL A 759 19.43 -56.67 -19.41
N GLN A 760 20.47 -55.95 -19.00
CA GLN A 760 21.84 -56.45 -18.97
C GLN A 760 22.41 -56.33 -17.56
N ARG A 761 23.34 -57.23 -17.24
CA ARG A 761 24.05 -57.24 -15.96
C ARG A 761 25.54 -57.23 -16.24
N TRP A 762 26.30 -56.47 -15.47
CA TRP A 762 27.72 -56.23 -15.69
C TRP A 762 28.48 -56.46 -14.40
N ASN A 763 29.59 -57.17 -14.46
CA ASN A 763 30.51 -57.29 -13.33
C ASN A 763 31.30 -56.00 -13.18
N THR A 764 31.31 -55.35 -12.01
CA THR A 764 31.95 -54.02 -11.85
C THR A 764 33.48 -54.07 -11.75
N GLY A 765 34.05 -55.23 -11.43
CA GLY A 765 35.51 -55.42 -11.41
C GLY A 765 36.13 -55.63 -12.79
N THR A 766 35.40 -56.26 -13.71
CA THR A 766 35.90 -56.62 -15.05
C THR A 766 35.14 -55.93 -16.20
N TRP A 767 33.99 -55.34 -15.91
CA TRP A 767 33.05 -54.73 -16.86
C TRP A 767 32.59 -55.66 -17.99
N ARG A 768 32.67 -56.97 -17.76
CA ARG A 768 32.11 -57.98 -18.67
C ARG A 768 30.65 -58.22 -18.33
N ARG A 769 29.85 -58.48 -19.37
CA ARG A 769 28.43 -58.85 -19.22
C ARG A 769 28.31 -60.19 -18.50
N LEU A 770 27.47 -60.23 -17.48
CA LEU A 770 27.08 -61.42 -16.73
C LEU A 770 25.90 -62.09 -17.43
N GLY A 771 26.18 -63.12 -18.22
CA GLY A 771 25.18 -63.87 -18.97
C GLY A 771 24.73 -63.20 -20.28
N LEU A 772 23.62 -63.69 -20.83
CA LEU A 772 22.98 -63.12 -22.02
C LEU A 772 22.04 -61.98 -21.63
N ALA A 773 21.93 -60.97 -22.51
CA ALA A 773 20.90 -59.94 -22.39
C ALA A 773 19.51 -60.56 -22.29
N ILE A 774 18.63 -59.91 -21.54
CA ILE A 774 17.34 -60.45 -21.13
C ILE A 774 16.25 -59.52 -21.67
N GLY A 775 15.56 -59.93 -22.73
CA GLY A 775 14.43 -59.18 -23.30
C GLY A 775 14.22 -59.45 -24.80
N PRO A 776 13.13 -58.94 -25.40
CA PRO A 776 12.05 -58.21 -24.73
C PRO A 776 11.24 -59.13 -23.80
N LEU A 777 10.96 -58.67 -22.58
CA LEU A 777 10.31 -59.47 -21.53
C LEU A 777 8.79 -59.58 -21.70
N HIS A 778 8.19 -58.73 -22.54
CA HIS A 778 6.77 -58.69 -22.87
C HIS A 778 6.52 -58.17 -24.29
N GLU A 779 5.51 -58.70 -24.99
CA GLU A 779 5.08 -58.21 -26.31
C GLU A 779 4.34 -56.87 -26.19
N GLY A 780 4.86 -55.82 -26.83
CA GLY A 780 4.27 -54.48 -26.86
C GLY A 780 5.29 -53.35 -26.69
N ARG A 781 4.92 -52.12 -27.08
CA ARG A 781 5.72 -50.91 -26.77
C ARG A 781 5.51 -50.55 -25.31
N ASN A 782 6.45 -50.96 -24.47
CA ASN A 782 6.53 -50.53 -23.07
C ASN A 782 7.40 -49.26 -23.01
N THR A 783 6.96 -48.25 -22.27
CA THR A 783 7.55 -46.90 -22.33
C THR A 783 8.54 -46.60 -21.20
N ARG A 784 8.46 -47.32 -20.06
CA ARG A 784 9.31 -47.07 -18.88
C ARG A 784 9.68 -48.36 -18.13
N THR A 785 10.90 -48.37 -17.60
CA THR A 785 11.38 -49.40 -16.68
C THR A 785 11.95 -48.77 -15.42
N GLN A 786 11.85 -49.45 -14.28
CA GLN A 786 12.52 -49.06 -13.02
C GLN A 786 13.17 -50.27 -12.36
N LEU A 787 14.27 -50.05 -11.66
CA LEU A 787 14.95 -51.07 -10.86
C LEU A 787 14.82 -50.75 -9.37
N SER A 788 14.72 -51.78 -8.53
CA SER A 788 14.85 -51.61 -7.09
C SER A 788 16.24 -51.06 -6.72
N PRO A 789 16.41 -50.43 -5.54
CA PRO A 789 17.68 -49.85 -5.09
C PRO A 789 18.86 -50.82 -4.95
N ASP A 790 18.64 -52.12 -5.13
CA ASP A 790 19.65 -53.17 -5.16
C ASP A 790 19.72 -53.93 -6.49
N GLY A 791 18.93 -53.50 -7.49
CA GLY A 791 18.86 -54.12 -8.82
C GLY A 791 18.32 -55.56 -8.81
N SER A 792 17.72 -56.02 -7.70
CA SER A 792 17.17 -57.37 -7.57
C SER A 792 15.75 -57.51 -8.13
N VAL A 793 15.08 -56.39 -8.40
CA VAL A 793 13.72 -56.33 -8.94
C VAL A 793 13.67 -55.34 -10.08
N LEU A 794 13.02 -55.73 -11.16
CA LEU A 794 12.71 -54.87 -12.30
C LEU A 794 11.19 -54.65 -12.37
N ALA A 795 10.76 -53.40 -12.43
CA ALA A 795 9.40 -53.01 -12.74
C ALA A 795 9.30 -52.60 -14.22
N LEU A 796 8.36 -53.18 -14.94
CA LEU A 796 8.06 -52.89 -16.34
C LEU A 796 6.67 -52.28 -16.44
N GLN A 797 6.56 -51.09 -17.04
CA GLN A 797 5.27 -50.49 -17.33
C GLN A 797 4.66 -51.16 -18.57
N THR A 798 3.41 -51.59 -18.47
CA THR A 798 2.65 -52.26 -19.53
C THR A 798 1.32 -51.54 -19.76
N LEU A 799 0.87 -51.48 -21.01
CA LEU A 799 -0.41 -50.87 -21.37
C LEU A 799 -1.57 -51.84 -21.06
N ARG A 800 -2.55 -51.35 -20.30
CA ARG A 800 -3.83 -52.04 -20.04
C ARG A 800 -4.81 -51.78 -21.20
N VAL A 801 -5.81 -52.64 -21.35
CA VAL A 801 -6.96 -52.37 -22.23
C VAL A 801 -7.61 -51.05 -21.77
N ALA A 802 -7.85 -50.13 -22.71
CA ALA A 802 -8.40 -48.77 -22.51
C ALA A 802 -7.45 -47.67 -21.97
N LEU A 803 -6.16 -47.66 -22.40
CA LEU A 803 -5.19 -46.56 -22.15
C LEU A 803 -4.82 -46.30 -20.67
N ALA A 804 -5.10 -47.25 -19.77
CA ALA A 804 -4.57 -47.25 -18.41
C ALA A 804 -3.21 -47.97 -18.37
N TRP A 805 -2.31 -47.59 -17.46
CA TRP A 805 -0.95 -48.15 -17.35
C TRP A 805 -0.83 -49.00 -16.09
N ASP A 806 -0.19 -50.17 -16.20
CA ASP A 806 0.06 -51.09 -15.08
C ASP A 806 1.55 -51.48 -15.01
N TRP A 807 2.12 -51.52 -13.82
CA TRP A 807 3.47 -52.00 -13.52
C TRP A 807 3.48 -53.50 -13.23
N ARG A 808 4.39 -54.22 -13.88
CA ARG A 808 4.67 -55.65 -13.67
C ARG A 808 6.06 -55.86 -13.10
N MET A 809 6.15 -56.70 -12.08
CA MET A 809 7.40 -56.96 -11.35
C MET A 809 8.07 -58.22 -11.87
N TRP A 810 9.39 -58.15 -12.07
CA TRP A 810 10.22 -59.18 -12.65
C TRP A 810 11.48 -59.39 -11.83
N ASN A 811 11.91 -60.65 -11.74
CA ASN A 811 13.23 -60.97 -11.23
C ASN A 811 14.24 -60.95 -12.40
N PRO A 812 15.23 -60.04 -12.39
CA PRO A 812 16.18 -59.88 -13.48
C PRO A 812 17.19 -61.04 -13.56
N VAL A 813 17.24 -61.93 -12.57
CA VAL A 813 18.09 -63.13 -12.59
C VAL A 813 17.33 -64.33 -13.14
N THR A 814 16.14 -64.62 -12.60
CA THR A 814 15.35 -65.80 -12.97
C THR A 814 14.47 -65.58 -14.20
N ARG A 815 14.30 -64.32 -14.64
CA ARG A 815 13.48 -63.93 -15.80
C ARG A 815 12.01 -64.32 -15.65
N ARG A 816 11.51 -64.36 -14.42
CA ARG A 816 10.11 -64.67 -14.14
C ARG A 816 9.41 -63.43 -13.60
N PRO A 817 8.18 -63.13 -14.09
CA PRO A 817 7.33 -62.18 -13.40
C PRO A 817 6.94 -62.79 -12.06
N TYR A 818 6.77 -61.95 -11.04
CA TYR A 818 6.26 -62.38 -9.76
C TYR A 818 5.35 -61.32 -9.17
N GLY A 819 4.32 -61.75 -8.46
CA GLY A 819 3.34 -60.84 -7.86
C GLY A 819 2.22 -60.34 -8.78
N GLY A 820 1.41 -59.42 -8.26
CA GLY A 820 0.30 -58.77 -8.97
C GLY A 820 0.74 -57.57 -9.83
N THR A 821 -0.17 -57.11 -10.70
CA THR A 821 0.00 -55.85 -11.45
C THR A 821 -0.38 -54.66 -10.59
N ILE A 822 0.37 -53.56 -10.69
CA ILE A 822 0.15 -52.36 -9.88
C ILE A 822 -0.21 -51.18 -10.80
N PRO A 823 -1.39 -50.56 -10.68
CA PRO A 823 -1.79 -49.49 -11.59
C PRO A 823 -0.92 -48.25 -11.42
N GLY A 824 -0.51 -47.64 -12.52
CA GLY A 824 0.16 -46.34 -12.51
C GLY A 824 0.97 -45.98 -13.77
N ILE A 825 1.13 -44.68 -13.97
CA ILE A 825 1.96 -44.00 -14.97
C ILE A 825 3.38 -43.83 -14.45
N GLU A 826 3.55 -43.46 -13.18
CA GLU A 826 4.85 -43.30 -12.53
C GLU A 826 4.92 -44.11 -11.24
N MET A 827 6.12 -44.50 -10.81
CA MET A 827 6.30 -45.25 -9.57
C MET A 827 7.61 -44.89 -8.86
N ALA A 828 7.76 -45.30 -7.60
CA ALA A 828 9.04 -45.31 -6.91
C ALA A 828 9.11 -46.44 -5.88
N PHE A 829 10.29 -47.04 -5.74
CA PHE A 829 10.59 -48.02 -4.69
C PHE A 829 11.03 -47.35 -3.40
N SER A 830 10.58 -47.91 -2.29
CA SER A 830 11.18 -47.63 -0.98
C SER A 830 12.62 -48.14 -0.89
N PRO A 831 13.47 -47.53 -0.05
CA PRO A 831 14.87 -47.94 0.11
C PRO A 831 15.05 -49.37 0.64
N ASP A 832 14.08 -49.87 1.41
CA ASP A 832 14.07 -51.23 1.94
C ASP A 832 13.46 -52.26 0.96
N GLY A 833 12.87 -51.80 -0.15
CA GLY A 833 12.24 -52.61 -1.18
C GLY A 833 10.92 -53.25 -0.74
N ARG A 834 10.31 -52.79 0.37
CA ARG A 834 9.08 -53.39 0.93
C ARG A 834 7.81 -52.69 0.51
N THR A 835 7.89 -51.40 0.20
CA THR A 835 6.74 -50.63 -0.29
C THR A 835 7.07 -49.97 -1.62
N ILE A 836 6.02 -49.72 -2.40
CA ILE A 836 6.12 -48.92 -3.61
C ILE A 836 5.01 -47.89 -3.63
N ILE A 837 5.26 -46.74 -4.25
CA ILE A 837 4.22 -45.77 -4.56
C ILE A 837 4.02 -45.73 -6.07
N SER A 838 2.77 -45.64 -6.52
CA SER A 838 2.42 -45.44 -7.92
C SER A 838 1.44 -44.29 -8.07
N SER A 839 1.41 -43.65 -9.24
CA SER A 839 0.50 -42.56 -9.55
C SER A 839 -0.24 -42.78 -10.87
N TRP A 840 -1.45 -42.25 -11.03
CA TRP A 840 -2.18 -42.22 -12.30
C TRP A 840 -2.97 -40.93 -12.48
N ASN A 841 -3.35 -40.63 -13.72
CA ASN A 841 -4.16 -39.45 -14.02
C ASN A 841 -5.56 -39.58 -13.42
N ASP A 842 -5.98 -38.55 -12.70
CA ASP A 842 -7.33 -38.44 -12.20
C ASP A 842 -8.30 -38.25 -13.37
N THR A 843 -9.18 -39.21 -13.63
CA THR A 843 -10.13 -39.12 -14.74
C THR A 843 -11.31 -38.17 -14.45
N VAL A 844 -11.45 -37.71 -13.20
CA VAL A 844 -12.53 -36.82 -12.75
C VAL A 844 -12.05 -35.37 -12.60
N GLY A 845 -10.79 -35.17 -12.20
CA GLY A 845 -10.12 -33.87 -12.10
C GLY A 845 -9.03 -33.69 -13.18
N LYS A 846 -8.32 -32.55 -13.17
CA LYS A 846 -7.17 -32.30 -14.07
C LYS A 846 -5.82 -32.75 -13.46
N GLY A 847 -5.85 -33.46 -12.34
CA GLY A 847 -4.69 -33.78 -11.52
C GLY A 847 -4.25 -35.24 -11.57
N SER A 848 -3.55 -35.69 -10.52
CA SER A 848 -3.08 -37.07 -10.38
C SER A 848 -3.47 -37.67 -9.04
N ILE A 849 -3.57 -38.99 -9.00
CA ILE A 849 -3.81 -39.75 -7.77
C ILE A 849 -2.56 -40.58 -7.49
N ALA A 850 -2.08 -40.58 -6.25
CA ALA A 850 -1.00 -41.46 -5.79
C ALA A 850 -1.51 -42.47 -4.77
N GLN A 851 -1.02 -43.71 -4.86
CA GLN A 851 -1.34 -44.81 -3.96
C GLN A 851 -0.07 -45.57 -3.59
N GLN A 852 0.06 -45.91 -2.31
CA GLN A 852 1.14 -46.77 -1.82
C GLN A 852 0.67 -48.22 -1.72
N TRP A 853 1.60 -49.14 -1.95
CA TRP A 853 1.37 -50.57 -2.01
C TRP A 853 2.43 -51.30 -1.18
N ASP A 854 2.00 -52.34 -0.46
CA ASP A 854 2.91 -53.34 0.07
C ASP A 854 3.43 -54.19 -1.09
N PHE A 855 4.75 -54.28 -1.21
CA PHE A 855 5.40 -54.98 -2.31
C PHE A 855 5.29 -56.49 -2.21
N ILE A 856 5.27 -57.04 -0.99
CA ILE A 856 5.22 -58.48 -0.75
C ILE A 856 3.78 -58.98 -0.90
N ASP A 857 2.83 -58.25 -0.32
CA ASP A 857 1.43 -58.66 -0.23
C ASP A 857 0.54 -58.07 -1.34
N HIS A 858 1.07 -57.18 -2.18
CA HIS A 858 0.35 -56.46 -3.25
C HIS A 858 -0.91 -55.75 -2.78
N ARG A 859 -0.89 -55.26 -1.54
CA ARG A 859 -2.04 -54.64 -0.89
C ARG A 859 -1.90 -53.14 -0.86
N GLU A 860 -3.00 -52.43 -1.11
CA GLU A 860 -3.09 -50.99 -0.90
C GLU A 860 -2.84 -50.64 0.57
N ILE A 861 -1.89 -49.74 0.81
CA ILE A 861 -1.62 -49.14 2.12
C ILE A 861 -2.36 -47.81 2.16
N GLU A 862 -3.28 -47.63 3.12
CA GLU A 862 -4.07 -46.40 3.32
C GLU A 862 -4.87 -45.94 2.08
N LYS A 863 -5.58 -44.81 2.19
CA LYS A 863 -6.39 -44.24 1.09
C LYS A 863 -5.53 -43.42 0.13
N SER A 864 -5.86 -43.52 -1.16
CA SER A 864 -5.23 -42.73 -2.23
C SER A 864 -5.33 -41.22 -2.01
N ILE A 865 -4.28 -40.52 -2.44
CA ILE A 865 -4.14 -39.06 -2.29
C ILE A 865 -4.30 -38.41 -3.65
N ARG A 866 -5.11 -37.35 -3.72
CA ARG A 866 -5.31 -36.55 -4.92
C ARG A 866 -4.40 -35.32 -4.90
N PHE A 867 -3.75 -35.07 -6.02
CA PHE A 867 -2.93 -33.91 -6.32
C PHE A 867 -3.58 -33.11 -7.44
N ASP A 868 -3.45 -31.78 -7.38
CA ASP A 868 -4.10 -30.87 -8.34
C ASP A 868 -3.40 -30.85 -9.71
N PHE A 869 -2.14 -31.28 -9.77
CA PHE A 869 -1.31 -31.31 -10.97
C PHE A 869 -0.85 -32.74 -11.32
N PRO A 870 -0.54 -33.02 -12.60
CA PRO A 870 0.04 -34.29 -13.00
C PRO A 870 1.41 -34.54 -12.36
N ILE A 871 1.65 -35.79 -11.94
CA ILE A 871 2.91 -36.23 -11.34
C ILE A 871 3.87 -36.67 -12.45
N SER A 872 5.04 -36.03 -12.52
CA SER A 872 6.06 -36.31 -13.53
C SER A 872 7.20 -37.22 -13.03
N SER A 873 7.51 -37.15 -11.72
CA SER A 873 8.60 -37.92 -11.08
C SER A 873 8.32 -38.12 -9.59
N MET A 874 8.81 -39.22 -9.02
CA MET A 874 8.68 -39.54 -7.60
C MET A 874 9.94 -40.22 -7.05
N THR A 875 10.30 -39.95 -5.79
CA THR A 875 11.37 -40.67 -5.10
C THR A 875 11.17 -40.71 -3.59
N TYR A 876 11.58 -41.80 -2.96
CA TYR A 876 11.64 -41.92 -1.50
C TYR A 876 12.91 -41.24 -0.94
N SER A 877 12.80 -40.74 0.29
CA SER A 877 13.94 -40.40 1.13
C SER A 877 14.71 -41.68 1.51
N PRO A 878 16.02 -41.59 1.80
CA PRO A 878 16.84 -42.78 2.10
C PRO A 878 16.41 -43.55 3.35
N ASP A 879 15.75 -42.87 4.30
CA ASP A 879 15.18 -43.47 5.51
C ASP A 879 13.78 -44.05 5.31
N GLY A 880 13.21 -43.89 4.11
CA GLY A 880 11.88 -44.36 3.73
C GLY A 880 10.73 -43.64 4.40
N ARG A 881 10.96 -42.49 5.07
CA ARG A 881 9.93 -41.77 5.83
C ARG A 881 9.19 -40.73 5.00
N THR A 882 9.81 -40.19 3.96
CA THR A 882 9.26 -39.09 3.16
C THR A 882 9.33 -39.43 1.68
N ILE A 883 8.34 -39.00 0.91
CA ILE A 883 8.28 -39.18 -0.55
C ILE A 883 8.25 -37.78 -1.16
N ALA A 884 9.21 -37.50 -2.05
CA ALA A 884 9.18 -36.30 -2.88
C ALA A 884 8.43 -36.61 -4.19
N ILE A 885 7.55 -35.69 -4.58
CA ILE A 885 6.69 -35.79 -5.75
C ILE A 885 6.88 -34.54 -6.58
N GLY A 886 7.39 -34.71 -7.80
CA GLY A 886 7.57 -33.65 -8.78
C GLY A 886 6.36 -33.56 -9.70
N HIS A 887 5.93 -32.33 -9.96
CA HIS A 887 4.74 -32.02 -10.74
C HIS A 887 5.10 -31.42 -12.11
N ASP A 888 4.14 -31.48 -13.03
CA ASP A 888 4.25 -30.89 -14.37
C ASP A 888 4.38 -29.36 -14.37
N ASP A 889 3.94 -28.69 -13.31
CA ASP A 889 4.04 -27.24 -13.13
C ASP A 889 5.42 -26.80 -12.58
N GLY A 890 6.33 -27.74 -12.32
CA GLY A 890 7.65 -27.49 -11.76
C GLY A 890 7.68 -27.42 -10.23
N ALA A 891 6.56 -27.66 -9.56
CA ALA A 891 6.52 -27.76 -8.10
C ALA A 891 7.00 -29.13 -7.61
N VAL A 892 7.50 -29.17 -6.37
CA VAL A 892 7.79 -30.43 -5.66
C VAL A 892 7.08 -30.44 -4.32
N SER A 893 6.21 -31.42 -4.11
CA SER A 893 5.50 -31.64 -2.84
C SER A 893 6.08 -32.83 -2.09
N PHE A 894 5.91 -32.87 -0.77
CA PHE A 894 6.34 -33.99 0.06
C PHE A 894 5.17 -34.71 0.73
N LEU A 895 5.34 -36.00 0.93
CA LEU A 895 4.37 -36.88 1.58
C LEU A 895 5.06 -37.71 2.67
N ASP A 896 4.46 -37.82 3.85
CA ASP A 896 4.90 -38.79 4.85
C ASP A 896 4.51 -40.21 4.40
N ALA A 897 5.49 -41.10 4.32
CA ALA A 897 5.34 -42.45 3.77
C ALA A 897 4.52 -43.40 4.66
N ARG A 898 4.23 -43.05 5.92
CA ARG A 898 3.43 -43.88 6.83
C ARG A 898 2.00 -43.39 6.95
N SER A 899 1.83 -42.10 7.15
CA SER A 899 0.54 -41.44 7.37
C SER A 899 -0.11 -40.96 6.09
N GLN A 900 0.61 -40.93 4.97
CA GLN A 900 0.13 -40.49 3.66
C GLN A 900 -0.46 -39.08 3.69
N ARG A 901 0.15 -38.21 4.50
CA ARG A 901 -0.22 -36.80 4.62
C ARG A 901 0.81 -35.93 3.92
N PRO A 902 0.38 -34.84 3.26
CA PRO A 902 1.29 -33.81 2.79
C PRO A 902 2.16 -33.33 3.95
N THR A 903 3.46 -33.25 3.73
CA THR A 903 4.45 -32.77 4.69
C THR A 903 5.25 -31.62 4.10
N GLY A 904 5.75 -30.74 4.96
CA GLY A 904 6.59 -29.62 4.56
C GLY A 904 5.89 -28.55 3.69
N ALA A 905 6.68 -27.62 3.19
CA ALA A 905 6.26 -26.64 2.18
C ALA A 905 6.48 -27.22 0.78
N VAL A 906 5.61 -26.84 -0.17
CA VAL A 906 5.81 -27.14 -1.59
C VAL A 906 6.99 -26.31 -2.09
N LEU A 907 7.96 -26.96 -2.72
CA LEU A 907 9.10 -26.29 -3.33
C LEU A 907 8.70 -25.77 -4.69
N HIS A 908 8.83 -24.45 -4.88
CA HIS A 908 8.63 -23.78 -6.14
C HIS A 908 9.96 -23.19 -6.62
N GLY A 909 10.17 -23.17 -7.93
CA GLY A 909 11.38 -22.58 -8.50
C GLY A 909 11.68 -23.04 -9.92
N HIS A 910 11.22 -24.22 -10.33
CA HIS A 910 11.29 -24.65 -11.73
C HIS A 910 10.12 -24.04 -12.51
N SER A 911 10.41 -23.57 -13.71
CA SER A 911 9.49 -23.04 -14.72
C SER A 911 8.96 -24.10 -15.70
N SER A 912 9.49 -25.32 -15.62
CA SER A 912 9.08 -26.47 -16.41
C SER A 912 8.85 -27.70 -15.52
N TYR A 913 8.26 -28.74 -16.10
CA TYR A 913 7.98 -30.00 -15.41
C TYR A 913 9.26 -30.65 -14.88
N ILE A 914 9.14 -31.25 -13.68
CA ILE A 914 10.25 -31.96 -13.04
C ILE A 914 10.58 -33.22 -13.84
N THR A 915 11.81 -33.35 -14.31
CA THR A 915 12.28 -34.50 -15.10
C THR A 915 12.84 -35.60 -14.20
N ASP A 916 13.50 -35.25 -13.10
CA ASP A 916 14.14 -36.22 -12.22
C ASP A 916 14.37 -35.65 -10.81
N LEU A 917 14.42 -36.55 -9.82
CA LEU A 917 14.54 -36.23 -8.38
C LEU A 917 15.54 -37.19 -7.72
N ALA A 918 16.44 -36.66 -6.88
CA ALA A 918 17.41 -37.48 -6.15
C ALA A 918 17.70 -36.94 -4.75
N TYR A 919 17.54 -37.78 -3.72
CA TYR A 919 17.94 -37.43 -2.36
C TYR A 919 19.43 -37.71 -2.11
N SER A 920 20.06 -36.90 -1.25
CA SER A 920 21.32 -37.27 -0.61
C SER A 920 21.13 -38.46 0.32
N GLY A 921 22.18 -39.27 0.55
CA GLY A 921 22.05 -40.49 1.36
C GLY A 921 21.73 -40.26 2.84
N ASP A 922 21.94 -39.05 3.36
CA ASP A 922 21.52 -38.63 4.70
C ASP A 922 20.09 -38.06 4.75
N GLY A 923 19.44 -37.87 3.60
CA GLY A 923 18.08 -37.34 3.47
C GLY A 923 17.94 -35.84 3.72
N THR A 924 19.04 -35.11 3.97
CA THR A 924 19.03 -33.67 4.30
C THR A 924 19.02 -32.76 3.06
N ARG A 925 19.23 -33.34 1.88
CA ARG A 925 19.25 -32.64 0.61
C ARG A 925 18.40 -33.36 -0.43
N LEU A 926 17.71 -32.58 -1.26
CA LEU A 926 17.01 -33.06 -2.45
C LEU A 926 17.55 -32.30 -3.66
N VAL A 927 17.93 -33.02 -4.71
CA VAL A 927 18.28 -32.44 -6.01
C VAL A 927 17.11 -32.63 -6.96
N THR A 928 16.71 -31.55 -7.61
CA THR A 928 15.60 -31.57 -8.56
C THR A 928 16.06 -31.04 -9.91
N ALA A 929 15.72 -31.76 -10.97
CA ALA A 929 15.91 -31.33 -12.35
C ALA A 929 14.57 -31.15 -13.02
N ALA A 930 14.50 -30.16 -13.90
CA ALA A 930 13.41 -29.94 -14.82
C ALA A 930 13.99 -29.85 -16.24
N LYS A 931 13.12 -29.76 -17.25
CA LYS A 931 13.54 -29.48 -18.63
C LYS A 931 14.00 -28.02 -18.78
N GLU A 932 15.12 -27.75 -18.14
CA GLU A 932 15.78 -26.47 -18.01
C GLU A 932 17.29 -26.68 -18.04
N ARG A 933 18.01 -25.59 -18.27
CA ARG A 933 19.47 -25.55 -18.22
C ARG A 933 20.03 -25.55 -16.80
N ASN A 934 19.23 -25.84 -15.78
CA ASN A 934 19.69 -25.84 -14.40
C ASN A 934 19.04 -26.97 -13.59
N ALA A 935 19.75 -27.40 -12.55
CA ALA A 935 19.20 -28.25 -11.49
C ALA A 935 19.33 -27.50 -10.16
N ARG A 936 18.52 -27.88 -9.17
CA ARG A 936 18.43 -27.17 -7.89
C ARG A 936 18.67 -28.12 -6.73
N ILE A 937 19.46 -27.69 -5.75
CA ILE A 937 19.71 -28.41 -4.49
C ILE A 937 18.90 -27.73 -3.39
N TRP A 938 18.07 -28.51 -2.70
CA TRP A 938 17.18 -28.05 -1.65
C TRP A 938 17.58 -28.64 -0.30
N ASP A 939 17.41 -27.86 0.76
CA ASP A 939 17.48 -28.32 2.14
C ASP A 939 16.10 -28.85 2.59
N THR A 940 16.05 -30.14 2.86
CA THR A 940 14.84 -30.85 3.31
C THR A 940 14.65 -30.77 4.82
N THR A 941 15.67 -30.34 5.57
CA THR A 941 15.63 -30.17 7.03
C THR A 941 15.04 -28.83 7.46
N THR A 942 15.11 -27.83 6.59
CA THR A 942 14.66 -26.44 6.85
C THR A 942 13.18 -26.29 7.16
N TRP A 943 12.37 -27.34 7.00
CA TRP A 943 10.94 -27.34 7.26
C TRP A 943 10.46 -28.64 7.93
N ALA A 944 11.29 -29.24 8.78
CA ALA A 944 10.89 -30.39 9.56
C ALA A 944 9.68 -30.05 10.45
N GLN A 945 8.54 -30.70 10.19
CA GLN A 945 7.51 -30.80 11.22
C GLN A 945 8.13 -31.48 12.43
N VAL A 946 8.03 -30.86 13.60
CA VAL A 946 8.30 -31.56 14.86
C VAL A 946 7.10 -32.48 15.08
N SER A 947 7.12 -33.66 14.49
CA SER A 947 6.09 -34.67 14.66
C SER A 947 6.14 -35.23 16.09
N GLY A 948 5.43 -34.58 17.01
CA GLY A 948 4.91 -35.25 18.19
C GLY A 948 3.84 -36.25 17.75
N SER A 949 3.90 -37.48 18.24
CA SER A 949 2.82 -38.45 18.06
C SER A 949 1.49 -37.77 18.41
N LYS A 950 0.52 -37.80 17.50
CA LYS A 950 -0.85 -37.34 17.78
C LYS A 950 -1.28 -38.01 19.10
N PRO A 951 -1.47 -37.27 20.22
CA PRO A 951 -2.05 -37.89 21.39
C PRO A 951 -3.42 -38.40 20.97
N ALA A 952 -3.75 -39.62 21.37
CA ALA A 952 -4.85 -40.41 20.82
C ALA A 952 -6.27 -39.82 21.03
N VAL A 953 -6.42 -38.57 21.46
CA VAL A 953 -7.71 -38.03 21.91
C VAL A 953 -7.76 -36.50 21.71
N GLY A 954 -8.52 -36.03 20.70
CA GLY A 954 -9.07 -34.65 20.58
C GLY A 954 -8.08 -33.49 20.39
N GLY A 955 -8.41 -32.51 19.53
CA GLY A 955 -7.59 -31.32 19.30
C GLY A 955 -7.41 -30.46 20.56
N PHE A 956 -6.24 -29.86 20.72
CA PHE A 956 -5.95 -28.89 21.79
C PHE A 956 -6.70 -27.58 21.53
N THR A 957 -7.05 -26.82 22.57
CA THR A 957 -7.80 -25.55 22.44
C THR A 957 -6.92 -24.30 22.52
N ALA A 958 -5.71 -24.41 23.05
CA ALA A 958 -4.67 -23.38 23.06
C ALA A 958 -3.31 -24.06 23.31
N ALA A 959 -2.22 -23.41 22.90
CA ALA A 959 -0.86 -23.86 23.20
C ALA A 959 0.08 -22.65 23.29
N THR A 960 1.06 -22.70 24.18
CA THR A 960 2.10 -21.67 24.32
C THR A 960 3.47 -22.28 24.54
N ILE A 961 4.52 -21.60 24.08
CA ILE A 961 5.92 -22.02 24.23
C ILE A 961 6.63 -21.10 25.23
N SER A 962 7.50 -21.66 26.06
CA SER A 962 8.37 -20.90 26.98
C SER A 962 9.31 -19.95 26.23
N ALA A 963 9.77 -18.88 26.88
CA ALA A 963 10.69 -17.93 26.23
C ALA A 963 12.05 -18.57 25.89
N ASP A 964 12.45 -19.62 26.60
CA ASP A 964 13.61 -20.45 26.26
C ASP A 964 13.30 -21.53 25.21
N GLY A 965 12.10 -21.53 24.61
CA GLY A 965 11.74 -22.41 23.52
C GLY A 965 11.88 -23.90 23.81
N ARG A 966 12.07 -24.33 25.07
CA ARG A 966 12.32 -25.72 25.48
C ARG A 966 11.08 -26.42 25.99
N ALA A 967 10.08 -25.68 26.44
CA ALA A 967 8.82 -26.20 26.94
C ALA A 967 7.64 -25.69 26.10
N LEU A 968 6.77 -26.61 25.68
CA LEU A 968 5.48 -26.31 25.06
C LEU A 968 4.40 -26.75 26.04
N ALA A 969 3.58 -25.82 26.52
CA ALA A 969 2.37 -26.16 27.27
C ALA A 969 1.18 -26.17 26.30
N ALA A 970 0.51 -27.31 26.21
CA ALA A 970 -0.72 -27.47 25.42
C ALA A 970 -1.92 -27.76 26.34
N TYR A 971 -3.08 -27.18 26.03
CA TYR A 971 -4.29 -27.27 26.85
C TYR A 971 -5.37 -28.09 26.18
N LYS A 972 -6.01 -28.95 26.97
CA LYS A 972 -7.12 -29.78 26.51
C LYS A 972 -8.26 -29.79 27.51
N TRP A 973 -9.48 -29.77 26.99
CA TRP A 973 -10.69 -30.10 27.73
C TRP A 973 -10.94 -31.61 27.72
N THR A 974 -11.10 -32.23 28.89
CA THR A 974 -11.52 -33.63 28.99
C THR A 974 -13.04 -33.76 28.81
N SER A 975 -13.49 -34.55 27.83
CA SER A 975 -14.92 -34.85 27.65
C SER A 975 -15.34 -35.97 28.61
N GLY A 976 -15.80 -35.62 29.82
CA GLY A 976 -16.31 -36.60 30.77
C GLY A 976 -16.80 -36.01 32.09
N GLY A 977 -18.03 -35.48 32.12
CA GLY A 977 -18.80 -35.12 33.33
C GLY A 977 -18.29 -33.94 34.17
N HIS A 978 -16.98 -33.75 34.22
CA HIS A 978 -16.27 -32.58 34.70
C HIS A 978 -15.31 -32.20 33.57
N HIS A 979 -15.62 -31.15 32.82
CA HIS A 979 -14.71 -30.59 31.84
C HIS A 979 -13.52 -30.02 32.61
N ARG A 980 -12.39 -30.72 32.64
CA ARG A 980 -11.17 -30.28 33.32
C ARG A 980 -10.16 -29.81 32.27
N LEU A 981 -9.48 -28.71 32.55
CA LEU A 981 -8.39 -28.21 31.73
C LEU A 981 -7.11 -28.92 32.16
N GLU A 982 -6.66 -29.86 31.34
CA GLU A 982 -5.39 -30.56 31.52
C GLU A 982 -4.30 -29.84 30.74
N SER A 983 -3.20 -29.48 31.43
CA SER A 983 -1.99 -28.94 30.79
C SER A 983 -0.93 -30.02 30.66
N VAL A 984 -0.39 -30.21 29.45
CA VAL A 984 0.76 -31.09 29.21
C VAL A 984 1.94 -30.22 28.83
N VAL A 985 3.04 -30.34 29.57
CA VAL A 985 4.32 -29.71 29.23
C VAL A 985 5.12 -30.71 28.40
N LEU A 986 5.49 -30.30 27.20
CA LEU A 986 6.28 -31.07 26.23
C LEU A 986 7.67 -30.44 26.11
N ASP A 987 8.71 -31.27 26.10
CA ASP A 987 10.03 -30.84 25.64
C ASP A 987 9.97 -30.62 24.12
N THR A 988 10.29 -29.41 23.68
CA THR A 988 10.17 -28.99 22.27
C THR A 988 11.20 -29.66 21.35
N THR A 989 12.30 -30.16 21.92
CA THR A 989 13.37 -30.87 21.19
C THR A 989 13.02 -32.32 20.92
N THR A 990 12.35 -32.98 21.87
CA THR A 990 12.04 -34.41 21.83
C THR A 990 10.56 -34.71 21.56
N GLY A 991 9.69 -33.71 21.70
CA GLY A 991 8.23 -33.86 21.60
C GLY A 991 7.62 -34.72 22.71
N ARG A 992 8.38 -35.02 23.78
CA ARG A 992 7.94 -35.90 24.89
C ARG A 992 7.39 -35.08 26.06
N PRO A 993 6.37 -35.58 26.79
CA PRO A 993 5.91 -34.95 28.02
C PRO A 993 7.01 -34.94 29.08
N THR A 994 7.27 -33.78 29.69
CA THR A 994 8.31 -33.59 30.71
C THR A 994 7.79 -33.69 32.14
N GLY A 995 6.47 -33.73 32.36
CA GLY A 995 5.90 -33.75 33.72
C GLY A 995 4.43 -34.20 33.81
N THR A 996 3.93 -34.23 35.05
CA THR A 996 2.55 -34.60 35.40
C THR A 996 1.56 -33.52 34.98
N THR A 997 0.43 -33.94 34.42
CA THR A 997 -0.69 -33.07 34.09
C THR A 997 -1.12 -32.21 35.29
N VAL A 998 -1.16 -30.89 35.13
CA VAL A 998 -1.62 -29.98 36.19
C VAL A 998 -3.08 -29.61 35.94
N ASP A 999 -3.93 -29.91 36.92
CA ASP A 999 -5.35 -29.53 36.94
C ASP A 999 -5.49 -28.08 37.41
N LEU A 1000 -6.10 -27.24 36.57
CA LEU A 1000 -6.31 -25.83 36.84
C LEU A 1000 -7.62 -25.55 37.59
N GLY A 1001 -8.43 -26.58 37.89
CA GLY A 1001 -9.65 -26.44 38.68
C GLY A 1001 -10.73 -25.58 38.02
N LEU A 1002 -10.73 -25.51 36.68
CA LEU A 1002 -11.75 -24.86 35.87
C LEU A 1002 -12.77 -25.90 35.42
N ASP A 1003 -14.06 -25.57 35.50
CA ASP A 1003 -15.15 -26.39 34.99
C ASP A 1003 -15.61 -25.90 33.59
N ALA A 1004 -16.62 -26.56 33.03
CA ALA A 1004 -17.14 -26.29 31.68
C ALA A 1004 -17.72 -24.88 31.49
N THR A 1005 -18.00 -24.17 32.59
CA THR A 1005 -18.54 -22.81 32.52
C THR A 1005 -17.45 -21.78 32.21
N TYR A 1006 -16.17 -22.16 32.30
CA TYR A 1006 -15.06 -21.30 31.91
C TYR A 1006 -14.61 -21.58 30.47
N SER A 1007 -14.31 -20.54 29.71
CA SER A 1007 -13.62 -20.61 28.42
C SER A 1007 -12.35 -19.78 28.47
N ILE A 1008 -11.30 -20.27 27.82
CA ILE A 1008 -10.12 -19.45 27.56
C ILE A 1008 -10.56 -18.35 26.58
N THR A 1009 -10.19 -17.11 26.86
CA THR A 1009 -10.58 -15.96 26.05
C THR A 1009 -9.82 -15.98 24.71
N SER A 1010 -10.53 -16.32 23.64
CA SER A 1010 -10.02 -16.55 22.27
C SER A 1010 -8.96 -17.68 22.16
N PRO A 1011 -9.05 -18.60 21.18
CA PRO A 1011 -8.03 -19.63 20.99
C PRO A 1011 -6.67 -18.99 20.64
N GLY A 1012 -5.76 -18.90 21.61
CA GLY A 1012 -4.38 -18.45 21.41
C GLY A 1012 -3.87 -17.39 22.40
N ASN A 1013 -4.75 -16.55 22.96
CA ASN A 1013 -4.31 -15.31 23.62
C ASN A 1013 -4.51 -15.24 25.14
N GLY A 1014 -5.16 -16.24 25.75
CA GLY A 1014 -5.43 -16.30 27.19
C GLY A 1014 -4.39 -17.07 28.01
N VAL A 1015 -3.27 -17.52 27.43
CA VAL A 1015 -2.28 -18.35 28.14
C VAL A 1015 -0.85 -17.96 27.78
N VAL A 1016 0.04 -17.86 28.78
CA VAL A 1016 1.46 -17.56 28.57
C VAL A 1016 2.35 -18.35 29.54
N LEU A 1017 3.48 -18.85 29.05
CA LEU A 1017 4.56 -19.45 29.84
C LEU A 1017 5.64 -18.42 30.17
N GLY A 1018 6.13 -18.49 31.41
CA GLY A 1018 7.31 -17.76 31.84
C GLY A 1018 8.60 -18.26 31.17
N ARG A 1019 9.69 -17.55 31.44
CA ARG A 1019 10.98 -17.70 30.77
C ARG A 1019 11.53 -19.12 30.80
N ASP A 1020 11.50 -19.75 31.97
CA ASP A 1020 12.08 -21.09 32.21
C ASP A 1020 11.05 -22.22 32.04
N GLY A 1021 9.83 -21.89 31.56
CA GLY A 1021 8.76 -22.87 31.35
C GLY A 1021 8.14 -23.43 32.64
N HIS A 1022 8.51 -22.90 33.81
CA HIS A 1022 8.01 -23.33 35.11
C HIS A 1022 6.78 -22.55 35.57
N LEU A 1023 6.69 -21.27 35.20
CA LEU A 1023 5.55 -20.43 35.57
C LEU A 1023 4.53 -20.43 34.44
N LEU A 1024 3.28 -20.75 34.76
CA LEU A 1024 2.16 -20.73 33.84
C LEU A 1024 1.14 -19.67 34.27
N VAL A 1025 0.75 -18.78 33.36
CA VAL A 1025 -0.32 -17.80 33.56
C VAL A 1025 -1.49 -18.10 32.63
N VAL A 1026 -2.70 -18.18 33.18
CA VAL A 1026 -3.94 -18.49 32.44
C VAL A 1026 -5.02 -17.46 32.78
N ALA A 1027 -5.66 -16.90 31.76
CA ALA A 1027 -6.87 -16.09 31.85
C ALA A 1027 -8.06 -16.86 31.26
N ALA A 1028 -9.11 -17.05 32.06
CA ALA A 1028 -10.31 -17.79 31.66
C ALA A 1028 -11.59 -16.99 31.98
N ALA A 1029 -12.39 -16.71 30.96
CA ALA A 1029 -13.69 -16.06 31.07
C ALA A 1029 -14.77 -17.05 31.53
N HIS A 1030 -15.56 -16.69 32.52
CA HIS A 1030 -16.74 -17.43 32.93
C HIS A 1030 -17.91 -17.07 32.00
N LEU A 1031 -18.44 -18.07 31.30
CA LEU A 1031 -19.51 -17.96 30.32
C LEU A 1031 -20.87 -18.18 30.99
N VAL A 1032 -21.71 -17.15 30.92
CA VAL A 1032 -23.13 -17.20 31.27
C VAL A 1032 -23.92 -17.37 29.98
N VAL A 1033 -24.42 -18.59 29.74
CA VAL A 1033 -25.25 -18.90 28.58
C VAL A 1033 -26.69 -18.45 28.86
N HIS A 1034 -27.21 -17.56 28.02
CA HIS A 1034 -28.58 -17.08 28.10
C HIS A 1034 -29.53 -18.05 27.41
N LYS A 1035 -30.82 -18.00 27.80
CA LYS A 1035 -31.87 -18.88 27.26
C LYS A 1035 -32.02 -18.80 25.73
N GLU A 1036 -31.58 -17.69 25.13
CA GLU A 1036 -31.63 -17.41 23.69
C GLU A 1036 -30.44 -17.99 22.91
N GLY A 1037 -29.50 -18.67 23.58
CA GLY A 1037 -28.40 -19.41 22.94
C GLY A 1037 -27.10 -18.63 22.75
N TRP A 1038 -27.02 -17.36 23.16
CA TRP A 1038 -25.78 -16.58 23.23
C TRP A 1038 -25.18 -16.60 24.65
N ALA A 1039 -23.87 -16.41 24.76
CA ALA A 1039 -23.15 -16.40 26.04
C ALA A 1039 -22.50 -15.04 26.31
N THR A 1040 -22.53 -14.56 27.56
CA THR A 1040 -21.74 -13.40 28.03
C THR A 1040 -20.70 -13.80 29.03
N THR A 1041 -19.67 -12.96 29.16
CA THR A 1041 -18.71 -13.06 30.26
C THR A 1041 -19.15 -12.17 31.42
N ASP A 1042 -19.36 -12.75 32.60
CA ASP A 1042 -19.63 -12.00 33.84
C ASP A 1042 -18.36 -11.73 34.66
N ARG A 1043 -17.38 -12.63 34.59
CA ARG A 1043 -16.06 -12.50 35.25
C ARG A 1043 -14.96 -13.23 34.49
N THR A 1044 -13.72 -12.76 34.65
CA THR A 1044 -12.53 -13.44 34.13
C THR A 1044 -11.61 -13.82 35.28
N ARG A 1045 -11.18 -15.08 35.30
CA ARG A 1045 -10.26 -15.63 36.29
C ARG A 1045 -8.84 -15.64 35.74
N LEU A 1046 -7.94 -14.95 36.43
CA LEU A 1046 -6.49 -15.00 36.19
C LEU A 1046 -5.83 -15.93 37.21
N MET A 1047 -5.02 -16.87 36.73
CA MET A 1047 -4.33 -17.88 37.54
C MET A 1047 -2.86 -17.89 37.20
N VAL A 1048 -2.02 -18.05 38.23
CA VAL A 1048 -0.58 -18.25 38.10
C VAL A 1048 -0.25 -19.56 38.80
N THR A 1049 0.40 -20.47 38.10
CA THR A 1049 0.69 -21.83 38.57
C THR A 1049 2.15 -22.15 38.33
N ASP A 1050 2.79 -22.73 39.34
CA ASP A 1050 4.13 -23.29 39.21
C ASP A 1050 3.99 -24.75 38.75
N LEU A 1051 4.50 -25.06 37.56
CA LEU A 1051 4.39 -26.35 36.89
C LEU A 1051 5.31 -27.43 37.46
N VAL A 1052 6.35 -27.04 38.21
CA VAL A 1052 7.29 -27.99 38.84
C VAL A 1052 6.70 -28.54 40.13
N SER A 1053 6.10 -27.67 40.94
CA SER A 1053 5.47 -28.01 42.22
C SER A 1053 3.99 -28.38 42.09
N GLY A 1054 3.36 -28.05 40.95
CA GLY A 1054 1.91 -28.22 40.72
C GLY A 1054 1.04 -27.32 41.60
N ARG A 1055 1.63 -26.33 42.29
CA ARG A 1055 0.91 -25.43 43.21
C ARG A 1055 0.54 -24.11 42.52
N GLY A 1056 -0.68 -23.65 42.77
CA GLY A 1056 -1.11 -22.31 42.39
C GLY A 1056 -0.34 -21.25 43.19
N VAL A 1057 0.37 -20.36 42.49
CA VAL A 1057 1.11 -19.22 43.05
C VAL A 1057 0.15 -18.07 43.39
N GLY A 1058 -0.88 -17.87 42.56
CA GLY A 1058 -1.88 -16.82 42.78
C GLY A 1058 -3.13 -17.01 41.93
N ARG A 1059 -4.26 -16.49 42.42
CA ARG A 1059 -5.55 -16.48 41.72
C ARG A 1059 -6.28 -15.16 41.96
N LEU A 1060 -6.83 -14.58 40.90
CA LEU A 1060 -7.59 -13.34 40.93
C LEU A 1060 -8.82 -13.46 40.03
N ASP A 1061 -9.99 -13.18 40.57
CA ASP A 1061 -11.24 -13.06 39.79
C ASP A 1061 -11.49 -11.57 39.50
N LEU A 1062 -11.73 -11.24 38.22
CA LEU A 1062 -11.95 -9.89 37.71
C LEU A 1062 -13.40 -9.76 37.23
N ASP A 1063 -14.18 -8.90 37.87
CA ASP A 1063 -15.59 -8.70 37.55
C ASP A 1063 -15.77 -7.88 36.26
N SER A 1064 -16.64 -8.34 35.36
CA SER A 1064 -17.10 -7.62 34.16
C SER A 1064 -16.01 -7.16 33.17
N GLN A 1065 -14.81 -7.78 33.19
CA GLN A 1065 -13.73 -7.49 32.24
C GLN A 1065 -13.45 -8.71 31.35
N SER A 1066 -13.68 -8.58 30.04
CA SER A 1066 -13.10 -9.49 29.04
C SER A 1066 -11.61 -9.23 28.95
N ILE A 1067 -10.79 -10.27 29.03
CA ILE A 1067 -9.36 -10.19 28.73
C ILE A 1067 -9.15 -10.76 27.34
N ASP A 1068 -8.77 -9.93 26.40
CA ASP A 1068 -8.62 -10.32 24.99
C ASP A 1068 -7.22 -10.87 24.69
N SER A 1069 -6.20 -10.49 25.48
CA SER A 1069 -4.82 -11.00 25.35
C SER A 1069 -4.00 -10.84 26.64
N ILE A 1070 -3.03 -11.73 26.85
CA ILE A 1070 -2.08 -11.64 27.96
C ILE A 1070 -0.62 -11.77 27.50
N ALA A 1071 0.30 -11.12 28.22
CA ALA A 1071 1.75 -11.26 28.03
C ALA A 1071 2.48 -11.26 29.38
N ILE A 1072 3.65 -11.90 29.45
CA ILE A 1072 4.53 -11.89 30.62
C ILE A 1072 5.83 -11.14 30.30
N SER A 1073 6.38 -10.43 31.29
CA SER A 1073 7.65 -9.73 31.13
C SER A 1073 8.83 -10.71 31.02
N PRO A 1074 9.95 -10.32 30.38
CA PRO A 1074 11.11 -11.21 30.17
C PRO A 1074 11.80 -11.73 31.44
N ASP A 1075 11.55 -11.08 32.58
CA ASP A 1075 12.03 -11.42 33.92
C ASP A 1075 10.98 -12.13 34.78
N ASP A 1076 9.83 -12.50 34.20
CA ASP A 1076 8.68 -13.14 34.87
C ASP A 1076 8.15 -12.36 36.08
N SER A 1077 8.43 -11.05 36.19
CA SER A 1077 7.99 -10.24 37.33
C SER A 1077 6.61 -9.60 37.14
N MET A 1078 6.17 -9.43 35.89
CA MET A 1078 4.97 -8.69 35.53
C MET A 1078 4.11 -9.44 34.50
N ILE A 1079 2.79 -9.32 34.65
CA ILE A 1079 1.77 -9.79 33.71
C ILE A 1079 1.08 -8.57 33.12
N ALA A 1080 1.02 -8.49 31.80
CA ALA A 1080 0.16 -7.58 31.07
C ALA A 1080 -1.13 -8.29 30.68
N THR A 1081 -2.27 -7.67 30.97
CA THR A 1081 -3.58 -8.12 30.50
C THR A 1081 -4.23 -7.02 29.68
N LEU A 1082 -4.74 -7.38 28.52
CA LEU A 1082 -5.45 -6.49 27.62
C LEU A 1082 -6.96 -6.69 27.76
N GLY A 1083 -7.70 -5.63 28.06
CA GLY A 1083 -9.15 -5.54 27.89
C GLY A 1083 -9.49 -4.15 27.35
N THR A 1084 -10.43 -3.43 27.98
CA THR A 1084 -10.66 -1.99 27.68
C THR A 1084 -9.47 -1.09 28.03
N THR A 1085 -8.56 -1.58 28.87
CA THR A 1085 -7.29 -0.95 29.24
C THR A 1085 -6.20 -2.02 29.28
N ILE A 1086 -4.94 -1.62 29.12
CA ILE A 1086 -3.78 -2.48 29.36
C ILE A 1086 -3.44 -2.38 30.84
N THR A 1087 -3.60 -3.46 31.59
CA THR A 1087 -3.30 -3.50 33.03
C THR A 1087 -2.05 -4.33 33.29
N LEU A 1088 -1.13 -3.78 34.07
CA LEU A 1088 0.08 -4.47 34.53
C LEU A 1088 -0.07 -4.92 35.98
N ARG A 1089 0.21 -6.20 36.24
CA ARG A 1089 0.12 -6.83 37.55
C ARG A 1089 1.42 -7.53 37.91
N SER A 1090 1.78 -7.56 39.18
CA SER A 1090 2.90 -8.38 39.68
C SER A 1090 2.56 -9.87 39.56
N THR A 1091 3.46 -10.70 39.03
CA THR A 1091 3.25 -12.17 38.95
C THR A 1091 3.14 -12.83 40.32
N ALA A 1092 3.93 -12.37 41.29
CA ALA A 1092 3.98 -12.96 42.63
C ALA A 1092 2.74 -12.64 43.50
N THR A 1093 2.13 -11.47 43.31
CA THR A 1093 1.02 -11.00 44.18
C THR A 1093 -0.30 -10.77 43.46
N LEU A 1094 -0.29 -10.78 42.12
CA LEU A 1094 -1.40 -10.37 41.25
C LEU A 1094 -1.94 -8.95 41.51
N ARG A 1095 -1.25 -8.13 42.31
CA ARG A 1095 -1.63 -6.74 42.53
C ARG A 1095 -1.33 -5.91 41.29
N GLN A 1096 -2.28 -5.03 40.95
CA GLN A 1096 -2.10 -4.05 39.89
C GLN A 1096 -1.00 -3.05 40.26
N VAL A 1097 -0.06 -2.87 39.34
CA VAL A 1097 1.05 -1.92 39.43
C VAL A 1097 0.71 -0.64 38.70
N THR A 1098 0.16 -0.75 37.48
CA THR A 1098 -0.26 0.39 36.66
C THR A 1098 -1.31 -0.04 35.63
N ALA A 1099 -2.04 0.91 35.06
CA ALA A 1099 -2.98 0.68 33.97
C ALA A 1099 -2.91 1.84 32.95
N SER A 1100 -3.09 1.51 31.68
CA SER A 1100 -3.14 2.50 30.60
C SER A 1100 -4.47 3.28 30.63
N PRO A 1101 -4.53 4.45 29.97
CA PRO A 1101 -5.81 5.06 29.58
C PRO A 1101 -6.67 4.06 28.77
N ALA A 1102 -7.99 4.28 28.76
CA ALA A 1102 -8.93 3.44 28.01
C ALA A 1102 -8.58 3.44 26.52
N VAL A 1103 -8.35 2.25 25.97
CA VAL A 1103 -7.97 2.09 24.56
C VAL A 1103 -9.25 1.91 23.75
N ARG A 1104 -9.53 2.86 22.84
CA ARG A 1104 -10.74 2.85 21.99
C ARG A 1104 -10.59 2.04 20.69
N SER A 1105 -9.42 1.46 20.44
CA SER A 1105 -9.11 0.68 19.24
C SER A 1105 -9.23 -0.83 19.49
N ASN A 1106 -9.58 -1.58 18.45
CA ASN A 1106 -9.57 -3.03 18.48
C ASN A 1106 -8.11 -3.50 18.51
N ILE A 1107 -7.63 -4.02 19.65
CA ILE A 1107 -6.27 -4.53 19.80
C ILE A 1107 -6.29 -6.05 19.67
N SER A 1108 -5.40 -6.58 18.86
CA SER A 1108 -5.36 -8.02 18.51
C SER A 1108 -4.31 -8.83 19.28
N ALA A 1109 -3.18 -8.22 19.65
CA ALA A 1109 -2.08 -8.88 20.36
C ALA A 1109 -1.22 -7.89 21.15
N ILE A 1110 -0.60 -8.36 22.24
CA ILE A 1110 0.37 -7.61 23.05
C ILE A 1110 1.67 -8.41 23.28
N ALA A 1111 2.80 -7.73 23.39
CA ALA A 1111 4.09 -8.33 23.77
C ALA A 1111 4.98 -7.33 24.53
N PHE A 1112 5.83 -7.81 25.44
CA PHE A 1112 6.86 -6.96 26.07
C PHE A 1112 8.08 -6.80 25.15
N THR A 1113 8.76 -5.65 25.26
CA THR A 1113 10.13 -5.52 24.75
C THR A 1113 11.09 -6.39 25.55
N SER A 1114 12.23 -6.77 24.96
CA SER A 1114 13.22 -7.65 25.61
C SER A 1114 13.81 -7.08 26.91
N ASP A 1115 13.77 -5.75 27.08
CA ASP A 1115 14.20 -5.05 28.30
C ASP A 1115 13.06 -4.84 29.32
N GLY A 1116 11.83 -5.21 28.99
CA GLY A 1116 10.63 -5.04 29.82
C GLY A 1116 10.16 -3.59 30.03
N LYS A 1117 10.80 -2.59 29.40
CA LYS A 1117 10.50 -1.17 29.62
C LYS A 1117 9.36 -0.65 28.76
N ALA A 1118 8.97 -1.39 27.73
CA ALA A 1118 7.89 -1.03 26.83
C ALA A 1118 7.03 -2.25 26.45
N ILE A 1119 5.83 -1.96 25.95
CA ILE A 1119 4.85 -2.95 25.47
C ILE A 1119 4.53 -2.62 24.02
N MET A 1120 4.59 -3.64 23.17
CA MET A 1120 4.14 -3.60 21.79
C MET A 1120 2.67 -4.00 21.72
N VAL A 1121 1.87 -3.21 21.00
CA VAL A 1121 0.41 -3.35 20.90
C VAL A 1121 0.01 -3.33 19.43
N ALA A 1122 -0.65 -4.39 18.95
CA ALA A 1122 -1.10 -4.50 17.57
C ALA A 1122 -2.55 -3.98 17.41
N GLU A 1123 -2.70 -2.85 16.71
CA GLU A 1123 -3.96 -2.15 16.43
C GLU A 1123 -4.34 -2.29 14.93
N PRO A 1124 -5.12 -3.32 14.55
CA PRO A 1124 -5.75 -3.38 13.24
C PRO A 1124 -6.78 -2.26 13.05
N ASN A 1125 -6.90 -1.74 11.83
CA ASN A 1125 -8.01 -0.88 11.43
C ASN A 1125 -9.31 -1.69 11.42
N TYR A 1126 -10.46 -1.01 11.51
CA TYR A 1126 -11.79 -1.64 11.58
C TYR A 1126 -12.10 -2.68 10.48
N ALA A 1127 -11.44 -2.58 9.32
CA ALA A 1127 -11.59 -3.51 8.20
C ALA A 1127 -10.64 -4.74 8.26
N GLY A 1128 -9.71 -4.81 9.21
CA GLY A 1128 -8.74 -5.90 9.36
C GLY A 1128 -7.67 -6.00 8.26
N THR A 1129 -7.70 -5.12 7.25
CA THR A 1129 -6.82 -5.18 6.07
C THR A 1129 -5.49 -4.42 6.24
N THR A 1130 -5.44 -3.48 7.20
CA THR A 1130 -4.26 -2.65 7.51
C THR A 1130 -4.29 -2.32 9.00
N GLY A 1131 -3.15 -1.94 9.58
CA GLY A 1131 -3.07 -1.54 10.98
C GLY A 1131 -1.69 -1.03 11.35
N VAL A 1132 -1.47 -0.86 12.66
CA VAL A 1132 -0.15 -0.49 13.19
C VAL A 1132 0.22 -1.27 14.45
N ILE A 1133 1.51 -1.48 14.69
CA ILE A 1133 2.02 -1.88 16.01
C ILE A 1133 2.61 -0.64 16.68
N ARG A 1134 2.07 -0.28 17.85
CA ARG A 1134 2.61 0.81 18.69
C ARG A 1134 3.53 0.23 19.75
N VAL A 1135 4.59 0.97 20.06
CA VAL A 1135 5.48 0.67 21.19
C VAL A 1135 5.21 1.69 22.27
N LEU A 1136 4.62 1.26 23.39
CA LEU A 1136 4.22 2.12 24.51
C LEU A 1136 5.18 1.91 25.67
N ARG A 1137 5.76 2.99 26.20
CA ARG A 1137 6.63 2.91 27.37
C ARG A 1137 5.80 2.61 28.61
N VAL A 1138 6.23 1.66 29.44
CA VAL A 1138 5.49 1.19 30.61
C VAL A 1138 5.33 2.27 31.69
N SER A 1139 6.28 3.20 31.81
CA SER A 1139 6.28 4.21 32.87
C SER A 1139 5.22 5.30 32.71
N ASP A 1140 4.88 5.66 31.46
CA ASP A 1140 4.04 6.82 31.13
C ASP A 1140 3.02 6.55 30.01
N TRP A 1141 2.99 5.34 29.46
CA TRP A 1141 2.15 4.92 28.33
C TRP A 1141 2.34 5.76 27.05
N THR A 1142 3.46 6.47 26.92
CA THR A 1142 3.76 7.27 25.73
C THR A 1142 4.30 6.40 24.60
N GLN A 1143 3.92 6.75 23.37
CA GLN A 1143 4.44 6.07 22.19
C GLN A 1143 5.92 6.39 21.96
N THR A 1144 6.71 5.34 21.75
CA THR A 1144 8.15 5.44 21.46
C THR A 1144 8.40 5.29 19.96
N GLY A 1145 8.62 6.41 19.27
CA GLY A 1145 8.90 6.51 17.82
C GLY A 1145 7.74 6.11 16.89
N ASN A 1146 8.02 5.88 15.61
CA ASN A 1146 6.99 5.61 14.57
C ASN A 1146 6.36 4.20 14.63
N PRO A 1147 5.03 4.03 14.52
CA PRO A 1147 4.42 2.71 14.56
C PRO A 1147 4.92 1.77 13.45
N PHE A 1148 4.95 0.46 13.69
CA PHE A 1148 5.23 -0.52 12.62
C PHE A 1148 3.98 -0.63 11.73
N PRO A 1149 4.09 -0.43 10.41
CA PRO A 1149 2.96 -0.62 9.52
C PRO A 1149 2.66 -2.11 9.39
N ILE A 1150 1.41 -2.55 9.56
CA ILE A 1150 1.00 -3.94 9.36
C ILE A 1150 -0.09 -4.03 8.31
N SER A 1151 -0.06 -5.11 7.53
CA SER A 1151 -0.92 -5.35 6.36
C SER A 1151 -1.86 -6.54 6.60
N GLY A 1152 -2.60 -6.50 7.71
CA GLY A 1152 -3.48 -7.58 8.16
C GLY A 1152 -3.73 -7.53 9.66
N ALA A 1153 -4.61 -8.42 10.16
CA ALA A 1153 -4.86 -8.57 11.59
C ALA A 1153 -3.85 -9.57 12.17
N ILE A 1154 -3.13 -9.18 13.22
CA ILE A 1154 -2.12 -10.04 13.83
C ILE A 1154 -2.80 -11.09 14.69
N SER A 1155 -2.45 -12.35 14.50
CA SER A 1155 -2.90 -13.46 15.35
C SER A 1155 -1.98 -13.68 16.55
N ALA A 1156 -0.66 -13.54 16.37
CA ALA A 1156 0.33 -13.68 17.44
C ALA A 1156 1.60 -12.85 17.17
N MET A 1157 2.33 -12.49 18.23
CA MET A 1157 3.49 -11.61 18.16
C MET A 1157 4.54 -11.97 19.22
N THR A 1158 5.83 -11.89 18.87
CA THR A 1158 6.94 -12.14 19.79
C THR A 1158 8.19 -11.33 19.45
N VAL A 1159 8.97 -10.95 20.44
CA VAL A 1159 10.23 -10.20 20.29
C VAL A 1159 11.40 -11.13 20.58
N SER A 1160 12.49 -11.03 19.81
CA SER A 1160 13.70 -11.78 20.04
C SER A 1160 14.38 -11.37 21.36
N ARG A 1161 15.13 -12.29 21.96
CA ARG A 1161 15.76 -12.08 23.27
C ARG A 1161 16.74 -10.89 23.29
N ASP A 1162 17.43 -10.65 22.18
CA ASP A 1162 18.33 -9.52 22.00
C ASP A 1162 17.60 -8.20 21.67
N GLY A 1163 16.29 -8.24 21.41
CA GLY A 1163 15.48 -7.08 21.03
C GLY A 1163 15.68 -6.61 19.60
N THR A 1164 16.49 -7.31 18.79
CA THR A 1164 16.79 -6.93 17.41
C THR A 1164 15.62 -7.17 16.48
N TYR A 1165 14.87 -8.26 16.71
CA TYR A 1165 13.85 -8.76 15.80
C TYR A 1165 12.49 -8.87 16.48
N LEU A 1166 11.45 -8.60 15.70
CA LEU A 1166 10.05 -8.80 16.05
C LEU A 1166 9.45 -9.76 15.03
N ALA A 1167 8.77 -10.81 15.48
CA ALA A 1167 8.06 -11.74 14.63
C ALA A 1167 6.55 -11.61 14.85
N THR A 1168 5.78 -11.64 13.77
CA THR A 1168 4.32 -11.52 13.77
C THR A 1168 3.71 -12.58 12.86
N SER A 1169 2.58 -13.15 13.26
CA SER A 1169 1.73 -13.97 12.40
C SER A 1169 0.42 -13.26 12.10
N ASP A 1170 -0.11 -13.49 10.92
CA ASP A 1170 -1.39 -12.96 10.46
C ASP A 1170 -2.42 -14.10 10.35
N TYR A 1171 -3.70 -13.77 10.35
CA TYR A 1171 -4.79 -14.73 10.25
C TYR A 1171 -4.80 -15.49 8.91
N ASP A 1172 -4.06 -15.01 7.90
CA ASP A 1172 -3.81 -15.70 6.63
C ASP A 1172 -2.72 -16.80 6.71
N GLY A 1173 -2.08 -16.96 7.88
CA GLY A 1173 -1.01 -17.92 8.10
C GLY A 1173 0.39 -17.44 7.68
N THR A 1174 0.52 -16.19 7.26
CA THR A 1174 1.80 -15.57 6.89
C THR A 1174 2.59 -15.19 8.14
N LEU A 1175 3.86 -15.62 8.21
CA LEU A 1175 4.80 -15.17 9.23
C LEU A 1175 5.67 -14.04 8.68
N ARG A 1176 5.82 -12.98 9.44
CA ARG A 1176 6.64 -11.81 9.08
C ARG A 1176 7.66 -11.55 10.18
N LEU A 1177 8.87 -11.22 9.76
CA LEU A 1177 9.96 -10.80 10.61
C LEU A 1177 10.25 -9.32 10.37
N TRP A 1178 10.46 -8.58 11.45
CA TRP A 1178 10.65 -7.14 11.49
C TRP A 1178 11.92 -6.83 12.24
N ASP A 1179 12.65 -5.82 11.78
CA ASP A 1179 13.78 -5.26 12.47
C ASP A 1179 13.25 -4.15 13.40
N VAL A 1180 13.51 -4.28 14.70
CA VAL A 1180 12.93 -3.39 15.71
C VAL A 1180 13.52 -1.97 15.63
N GLN A 1181 14.79 -1.85 15.23
CA GLN A 1181 15.49 -0.57 15.18
C GLN A 1181 15.05 0.25 13.96
N THR A 1182 15.01 -0.37 12.78
CA THR A 1182 14.64 0.26 11.51
C THR A 1182 13.13 0.28 11.28
N ARG A 1183 12.36 -0.53 12.04
CA ARG A 1183 10.90 -0.70 11.93
C ARG A 1183 10.44 -1.15 10.55
N ARG A 1184 11.29 -1.94 9.89
CA ARG A 1184 11.05 -2.48 8.55
C ARG A 1184 10.92 -3.99 8.59
N GLN A 1185 10.05 -4.51 7.74
CA GLN A 1185 9.95 -5.95 7.52
C GLN A 1185 11.22 -6.44 6.80
N ILE A 1186 11.86 -7.47 7.36
CA ILE A 1186 13.14 -8.03 6.87
C ILE A 1186 12.95 -9.39 6.21
N ALA A 1187 11.93 -10.14 6.59
CA ALA A 1187 11.63 -11.42 5.95
C ALA A 1187 10.14 -11.74 6.06
N VAL A 1188 9.64 -12.51 5.10
CA VAL A 1188 8.32 -13.14 5.13
C VAL A 1188 8.57 -14.61 4.92
N ALA A 1189 8.13 -15.45 5.85
CA ALA A 1189 8.16 -16.88 5.61
C ALA A 1189 7.13 -17.20 4.52
N PRO A 1190 7.40 -18.17 3.61
CA PRO A 1190 6.36 -18.69 2.73
C PRO A 1190 5.11 -19.05 3.56
N PRO A 1191 3.88 -18.81 3.05
CA PRO A 1191 2.67 -19.21 3.75
C PRO A 1191 2.83 -20.68 4.12
N VAL A 1192 2.77 -20.95 5.43
CA VAL A 1192 3.33 -22.17 5.99
C VAL A 1192 2.38 -23.35 5.76
N GLY A 1193 1.90 -23.58 4.54
CA GLY A 1193 1.03 -24.71 4.15
C GLY A 1193 -0.02 -25.08 5.20
N ALA A 1194 -0.56 -24.10 5.93
CA ALA A 1194 -1.42 -24.31 7.07
C ALA A 1194 -2.81 -23.93 6.60
N THR A 1195 -3.74 -24.84 6.79
CA THR A 1195 -5.17 -24.55 6.66
C THR A 1195 -5.66 -23.59 7.76
N LYS A 1196 -4.82 -23.18 8.73
CA LYS A 1196 -5.16 -22.33 9.90
C LYS A 1196 -4.01 -21.42 10.35
N ALA A 1197 -4.35 -20.26 10.91
CA ALA A 1197 -3.41 -19.28 11.44
C ALA A 1197 -2.65 -19.77 12.68
N PRO A 1198 -1.34 -19.47 12.83
CA PRO A 1198 -0.61 -19.68 14.07
C PRO A 1198 -1.24 -18.93 15.24
N VAL A 1199 -1.35 -19.60 16.38
CA VAL A 1199 -1.89 -19.07 17.63
C VAL A 1199 -0.81 -18.58 18.59
N ASP A 1200 0.44 -19.04 18.46
CA ASP A 1200 1.59 -18.51 19.20
C ASP A 1200 2.88 -18.59 18.36
N LEU A 1201 3.81 -17.68 18.63
CA LEU A 1201 5.14 -17.57 18.05
C LEU A 1201 6.20 -17.41 19.15
N LYS A 1202 7.34 -18.10 19.03
CA LYS A 1202 8.53 -17.88 19.89
C LYS A 1202 9.84 -18.05 19.14
N PHE A 1203 10.79 -17.17 19.40
CA PHE A 1203 12.18 -17.38 18.95
C PHE A 1203 12.83 -18.51 19.73
N SER A 1204 13.71 -19.28 19.08
CA SER A 1204 14.60 -20.20 19.78
C SER A 1204 15.60 -19.44 20.67
N PRO A 1205 16.12 -20.04 21.75
CA PRO A 1205 17.05 -19.37 22.69
C PRO A 1205 18.28 -18.76 22.06
N ASP A 1206 18.77 -19.44 21.01
CA ASP A 1206 19.94 -19.07 20.24
C ASP A 1206 19.61 -18.03 19.14
N GLY A 1207 18.35 -17.65 18.98
CA GLY A 1207 17.88 -16.73 17.95
C GLY A 1207 17.92 -17.29 16.53
N THR A 1208 18.25 -18.58 16.36
CA THR A 1208 18.48 -19.19 15.03
C THR A 1208 17.22 -19.74 14.37
N ALA A 1209 16.07 -19.67 15.02
CA ALA A 1209 14.79 -20.11 14.48
C ALA A 1209 13.61 -19.41 15.14
N LEU A 1210 12.47 -19.40 14.45
CA LEU A 1210 11.15 -19.04 14.96
C LEU A 1210 10.27 -20.30 14.99
N LEU A 1211 9.67 -20.60 16.13
CA LEU A 1211 8.68 -21.65 16.30
C LEU A 1211 7.28 -21.04 16.18
N ALA A 1212 6.42 -21.66 15.38
CA ALA A 1212 5.03 -21.30 15.21
C ALA A 1212 4.14 -22.50 15.51
N VAL A 1213 3.07 -22.31 16.29
CA VAL A 1213 2.13 -23.38 16.65
C VAL A 1213 0.73 -22.97 16.22
N ASP A 1214 -0.01 -23.88 15.59
CA ASP A 1214 -1.41 -23.66 15.21
C ASP A 1214 -2.41 -24.14 16.29
N SER A 1215 -3.69 -23.86 16.07
CA SER A 1215 -4.76 -24.26 16.99
C SER A 1215 -4.91 -25.78 17.13
N ASP A 1216 -4.40 -26.57 16.19
CA ASP A 1216 -4.51 -28.04 16.22
C ASP A 1216 -3.32 -28.68 16.97
N GLY A 1217 -2.40 -27.86 17.50
CA GLY A 1217 -1.22 -28.28 18.23
C GLY A 1217 -0.06 -28.69 17.34
N VAL A 1218 -0.09 -28.34 16.05
CA VAL A 1218 1.01 -28.63 15.11
C VAL A 1218 2.04 -27.50 15.19
N GLY A 1219 3.22 -27.83 15.71
CA GLY A 1219 4.38 -26.93 15.75
C GLY A 1219 5.22 -27.01 14.47
N LYS A 1220 5.58 -25.85 13.92
CA LYS A 1220 6.50 -25.71 12.79
C LYS A 1220 7.67 -24.80 13.18
N ARG A 1221 8.86 -25.12 12.68
CA ARG A 1221 10.09 -24.36 12.92
C ARG A 1221 10.52 -23.67 11.62
N TRP A 1222 10.69 -22.36 11.68
CA TRP A 1222 11.27 -21.53 10.62
C TRP A 1222 12.72 -21.18 10.99
N PRO A 1223 13.74 -21.75 10.34
CA PRO A 1223 15.13 -21.44 10.62
C PRO A 1223 15.48 -20.02 10.17
N LEU A 1224 16.01 -19.22 11.10
CA LEU A 1224 16.53 -17.88 10.91
C LEU A 1224 18.05 -17.93 10.78
N ARG A 1225 18.57 -18.63 9.76
CA ARG A 1225 20.00 -18.61 9.42
C ARG A 1225 20.28 -17.44 8.47
N LEU A 1226 20.21 -16.22 8.98
CA LEU A 1226 20.50 -15.03 8.18
C LEU A 1226 22.03 -14.82 8.14
N PRO A 1227 22.67 -14.92 6.95
CA PRO A 1227 24.12 -14.76 6.84
C PRO A 1227 24.53 -13.32 7.15
N ALA A 1228 25.70 -13.16 7.79
CA ALA A 1228 26.25 -11.85 8.16
C ALA A 1228 26.47 -10.93 6.95
N ASP A 1229 26.81 -11.52 5.80
CA ASP A 1229 26.89 -10.87 4.49
C ASP A 1229 25.85 -11.50 3.53
N PRO A 1230 24.65 -10.90 3.42
CA PRO A 1230 23.58 -11.39 2.56
C PRO A 1230 23.95 -11.38 1.07
N TYR A 1231 24.82 -10.46 0.65
CA TYR A 1231 25.22 -10.35 -0.75
C TYR A 1231 26.10 -11.53 -1.15
N LYS A 1232 27.14 -11.83 -0.37
CA LYS A 1232 28.02 -13.00 -0.62
C LYS A 1232 27.25 -14.31 -0.56
N ALA A 1233 26.38 -14.46 0.42
CA ALA A 1233 25.55 -15.66 0.54
C ALA A 1233 24.60 -15.81 -0.64
N MET A 1234 23.99 -14.72 -1.10
CA MET A 1234 23.09 -14.76 -2.25
C MET A 1234 23.83 -15.16 -3.52
N CYS A 1235 25.03 -14.61 -3.74
CA CYS A 1235 25.87 -14.97 -4.88
C CYS A 1235 26.37 -16.42 -4.81
N ALA A 1236 26.64 -16.95 -3.61
CA ALA A 1236 27.00 -18.34 -3.44
C ALA A 1236 25.83 -19.29 -3.79
N VAL A 1237 24.61 -19.00 -3.32
CA VAL A 1237 23.41 -19.80 -3.63
C VAL A 1237 23.04 -19.71 -5.11
N ALA A 1238 23.15 -18.52 -5.71
CA ALA A 1238 22.82 -18.34 -7.13
C ALA A 1238 23.84 -19.00 -8.06
N GLY A 1239 25.11 -19.09 -7.66
CA GLY A 1239 26.19 -19.72 -8.45
C GLY A 1239 26.53 -19.04 -9.78
N ARG A 1240 25.82 -17.96 -10.14
CA ARG A 1240 25.95 -17.23 -11.41
C ARG A 1240 25.57 -15.75 -11.24
N SER A 1241 25.80 -14.95 -12.28
CA SER A 1241 25.25 -13.59 -12.42
C SER A 1241 23.98 -13.58 -13.28
N LEU A 1242 23.24 -12.45 -13.29
CA LEU A 1242 22.20 -12.24 -14.31
C LEU A 1242 22.81 -12.37 -15.70
N THR A 1243 22.15 -13.10 -16.59
CA THR A 1243 22.55 -13.21 -18.00
C THR A 1243 22.27 -11.90 -18.74
N TRP A 1244 22.88 -11.71 -19.91
CA TRP A 1244 22.63 -10.53 -20.74
C TRP A 1244 21.14 -10.39 -21.13
N GLN A 1245 20.46 -11.51 -21.38
CA GLN A 1245 19.04 -11.52 -21.74
C GLN A 1245 18.14 -11.18 -20.54
N GLU A 1246 18.44 -11.72 -19.35
CA GLU A 1246 17.75 -11.34 -18.11
C GLU A 1246 17.98 -9.86 -17.78
N TRP A 1247 19.21 -9.37 -17.98
CA TRP A 1247 19.56 -7.96 -17.79
C TRP A 1247 18.71 -7.05 -18.68
N GLY A 1248 18.62 -7.34 -19.98
CA GLY A 1248 17.79 -6.58 -20.91
C GLY A 1248 16.28 -6.69 -20.63
N ARG A 1249 15.83 -7.76 -19.97
CA ARG A 1249 14.43 -7.96 -19.57
C ARG A 1249 14.06 -7.17 -18.31
N PHE A 1250 14.95 -7.15 -17.31
CA PHE A 1250 14.65 -6.62 -15.98
C PHE A 1250 15.20 -5.22 -15.71
N LEU A 1251 16.13 -4.72 -16.53
CA LEU A 1251 16.63 -3.35 -16.42
C LEU A 1251 16.08 -2.46 -17.53
N PRO A 1252 16.00 -1.14 -17.30
CA PRO A 1252 15.63 -0.19 -18.35
C PRO A 1252 16.57 -0.26 -19.56
N PRO A 1253 16.06 0.02 -20.78
CA PRO A 1253 16.89 0.07 -21.99
C PRO A 1253 18.05 1.06 -21.83
N GLY A 1254 19.28 0.64 -22.14
CA GLY A 1254 20.48 1.48 -22.09
C GLY A 1254 21.34 1.33 -20.84
N GLU A 1255 20.96 0.50 -19.86
CA GLU A 1255 21.81 0.17 -18.71
C GLU A 1255 22.99 -0.74 -19.11
N PRO A 1256 24.25 -0.38 -18.80
CA PRO A 1256 25.42 -1.21 -19.14
C PRO A 1256 25.39 -2.51 -18.35
N TYR A 1257 25.62 -3.63 -19.05
CA TYR A 1257 25.68 -4.95 -18.42
C TYR A 1257 26.81 -5.02 -17.39
N THR A 1258 26.48 -5.37 -16.15
CA THR A 1258 27.44 -5.58 -15.07
C THR A 1258 27.17 -6.94 -14.43
N ALA A 1259 28.22 -7.74 -14.20
CA ALA A 1259 28.10 -9.01 -13.51
C ALA A 1259 27.60 -8.77 -12.08
N THR A 1260 26.44 -9.34 -11.75
CA THR A 1260 25.76 -9.15 -10.45
C THR A 1260 26.54 -9.74 -9.28
N CYS A 1261 27.23 -10.85 -9.52
CA CYS A 1261 28.01 -11.61 -8.55
C CYS A 1261 29.43 -11.74 -9.08
N GLY A 1262 30.40 -11.21 -8.32
CA GLY A 1262 31.82 -11.14 -8.67
C GLY A 1262 32.71 -11.03 -7.46
#